data_AF-A0AAE3MG16-F1
#
_entry.id   AF-A0AAE3MG16-F1
#
_cell.length_a   1.000
_cell.length_b   1.000
_cell.length_c   1.000
_cell.angle_alpha   90.00
_cell.angle_beta   90.00
_cell.angle_gamma   90.00
#
_symmetry.space_group_name_H-M   'P 1'
#
loop_
_entity.id
_entity.type
_entity.pdbx_description
1 polymer ?
#
loop_
_entity_poly.entity_id
_entity_poly.type
_entity_poly.pdbx_seq_one_letter_code
_entity_poly.pdbx_strand_id
1 'polypeptide(L)'
;MTNYSTNKEPLIETPYTPLPLGSVKANGWLLKQLQLQKEGLTGYSESLYNSASDLGGDCDWLGGTGNSWERAPYYVKGLVALAYTLHNKDLIGKAEKWINWSLNSQDETGFFGPPGNRDWWARMPMLYAIKDYYEATRDARVLPFFTKYFQYQLKHLDEQQLDNWGKARSGDNIEIVFWLYNRTGDSFLMTLADKLEEQAYDWTNILTHNSFNDFGKEFFPKHNVNVPQGMKMPAIYYQKSKKQADKEAFALGRAHLMHDHGQPEGMQSGNEMLGGKSSLTGLEMCSIVEQMQTNETVQMILGDATIGDQLEMVAFNALPGGVSKDFKGLQYYTQANQVISVDGNHGFGQQYGNGLMPGPYSGYGCCRFNLHMGWPYYVKNMWAATNNNGLAAMAYGPGEVKALVGDGAEVVITESTNYPFDEVLTFTISTKQAVSFPLELRIPAWCKKPVVKVNGKKQKQVKAGEFYVISREWKNKDVVELELPMSVQINPEVNQSVSIQRGPLVYALKMDESWISKNDYGNGFKEYQVLPKSNWNYALDIDPDKVEKSISVHKREMPENPFLQTSTPVTLTVKAKKADDWHLALHGLTACDPPYSPIVSSHPTEEIELVPFGAENIRVTCFPVLGNMKEHKDEFVEDFNDGDHNGWVEYSGSWMVQDKMLKSLDVEGRQGSKAIVPSTQFSDFTCDVKLKVGESGDAGLMFRASDVSLGADDFRGYYVGISAESKQIILGKSDGRWHMIKSVSTDIEKGKWYHLKVEVTGAQIKVYLDDMNKTKLDAEDHSFSKGMIGVRAYRALASWDDIHVVKSNLRAEESIQNKENDDEKFSVNKTFPELSNYPDGIVSPVYNSGPGMAVDQEAVTSEDSKMLVVSNTSQATFTSYIDALLESGLTRVSATNTDDNVYYTLKSNDHLYYLYYTLSKNQARIIQDNSTRTLLTELDSREQGSGTTEFYLYSLDYTHGEGQTNKDDYWKIDCGTLLIIKLKDNSLFLVDAGHERQSSDAALKGLMNFMYQITGQEEGSTINIRGWFYSHAHGDHVYMTYPLLEKYHKVLNVESVLFNFPSYHTMRGGYDAGTFVMKKAINTYFPDCKYVKLHTGQQFSLQGVDFDVLFTHEDGVNNKGKNTIGNFNDTSTILSVTMDGKKIVLLGDTDGVGQANMLNMYSTETLKSDCVQTSHHGYNNVTPLYNAIKAPLVLFCNSKENAKDNNLNKYNGAMNAVSNTIPLFADPNTYKLTVVNGEFKTEAIPNYRDKIKKTASSTNP
;
A
#
# COMPACT_ATOMS: atom_id res chain seq x y z
N MET A 1 25.63 27.57 -45.58
CA MET A 1 26.29 26.84 -44.48
C MET A 1 25.55 27.19 -43.20
N THR A 2 25.31 26.21 -42.34
CA THR A 2 24.67 26.42 -41.04
C THR A 2 25.69 26.94 -40.02
N ASN A 3 25.25 27.74 -39.05
CA ASN A 3 26.13 28.26 -37.99
C ASN A 3 26.56 27.18 -36.97
N TYR A 4 25.81 26.08 -36.92
CA TYR A 4 25.99 24.98 -35.97
C TYR A 4 26.03 23.64 -36.72
N SER A 5 26.68 22.64 -36.10
CA SER A 5 26.82 21.30 -36.66
C SER A 5 25.46 20.60 -36.73
N THR A 6 24.88 20.56 -37.93
CA THR A 6 23.64 19.84 -38.24
C THR A 6 23.93 18.41 -38.71
N ASN A 7 22.86 17.65 -38.94
CA ASN A 7 22.96 16.29 -39.45
C ASN A 7 23.67 16.24 -40.82
N LYS A 8 24.66 15.34 -40.94
CA LYS A 8 25.28 14.99 -42.21
C LYS A 8 24.51 13.81 -42.84
N GLU A 9 24.43 13.77 -44.16
CA GLU A 9 23.98 12.58 -44.90
C GLU A 9 24.77 11.34 -44.42
N PRO A 10 24.15 10.17 -44.20
CA PRO A 10 22.79 9.80 -44.60
C PRO A 10 21.69 10.15 -43.59
N LEU A 11 22.01 10.81 -42.47
CA LEU A 11 21.01 11.20 -41.47
C LEU A 11 20.09 12.28 -42.07
N ILE A 12 18.79 12.20 -41.77
CA ILE A 12 17.83 13.24 -42.16
C ILE A 12 18.16 14.54 -41.43
N GLU A 13 17.79 15.66 -42.04
CA GLU A 13 17.84 16.95 -41.35
C GLU A 13 16.78 17.00 -40.23
N THR A 14 17.19 17.32 -39.01
CA THR A 14 16.28 17.55 -37.87
C THR A 14 15.92 19.02 -37.75
N PRO A 15 14.69 19.42 -37.38
CA PRO A 15 14.28 20.83 -37.37
C PRO A 15 15.16 21.73 -36.51
N TYR A 16 15.66 21.18 -35.40
CA TYR A 16 16.42 21.90 -34.40
C TYR A 16 17.76 21.22 -34.08
N THR A 17 18.74 22.03 -33.70
CA THR A 17 20.08 21.61 -33.25
C THR A 17 20.36 22.23 -31.88
N PRO A 18 20.86 21.46 -30.89
CA PRO A 18 21.24 22.00 -29.59
C PRO A 18 22.28 23.11 -29.71
N LEU A 19 22.13 24.16 -28.89
CA LEU A 19 23.14 25.21 -28.77
C LEU A 19 24.33 24.72 -27.91
N PRO A 20 25.54 25.30 -28.09
CA PRO A 20 26.68 25.00 -27.24
C PRO A 20 26.36 25.24 -25.76
N LEU A 21 26.79 24.34 -24.87
CA LEU A 21 26.55 24.48 -23.42
C LEU A 21 27.14 25.81 -22.90
N GLY A 22 26.33 26.57 -22.15
CA GLY A 22 26.65 27.92 -21.70
C GLY A 22 26.17 29.05 -22.62
N SER A 23 25.52 28.72 -23.76
CA SER A 23 24.87 29.72 -24.62
C SER A 23 23.58 30.28 -24.02
N VAL A 24 22.92 29.50 -23.16
CA VAL A 24 21.69 29.89 -22.47
C VAL A 24 21.98 30.06 -20.99
N LYS A 25 21.46 31.14 -20.40
CA LYS A 25 21.56 31.44 -18.98
C LYS A 25 20.18 31.67 -18.38
N ALA A 26 19.95 31.14 -17.19
CA ALA A 26 18.77 31.44 -16.41
C ALA A 26 18.92 32.80 -15.69
N ASN A 27 17.79 33.48 -15.50
CA ASN A 27 17.60 34.66 -14.67
C ASN A 27 16.50 34.40 -13.63
N GLY A 28 16.19 35.38 -12.78
CA GLY A 28 15.02 35.35 -11.89
C GLY A 28 14.93 34.09 -11.03
N TRP A 29 13.73 33.53 -10.92
CA TRP A 29 13.47 32.35 -10.10
C TRP A 29 14.19 31.09 -10.59
N LEU A 30 14.41 30.95 -11.90
CA LEU A 30 15.06 29.78 -12.48
C LEU A 30 16.55 29.78 -12.17
N LEU A 31 17.20 30.95 -12.19
CA LEU A 31 18.56 31.12 -11.68
C LEU A 31 18.65 30.73 -10.20
N LYS A 32 17.65 31.12 -9.40
CA LYS A 32 17.60 30.76 -7.98
C LYS A 32 17.57 29.25 -7.79
N GLN A 33 16.83 28.49 -8.62
CA GLN A 33 16.83 27.02 -8.54
C GLN A 33 18.21 26.43 -8.84
N LEU A 34 18.93 26.91 -9.88
CA LEU A 34 20.31 26.47 -10.16
C LEU A 34 21.27 26.80 -9.01
N GLN A 35 21.10 27.96 -8.37
CA GLN A 35 21.90 28.36 -7.21
C GLN A 35 21.63 27.47 -6.00
N LEU A 36 20.36 27.16 -5.70
CA LEU A 36 20.00 26.22 -4.64
C LEU A 36 20.57 24.84 -4.92
N GLN A 37 20.51 24.37 -6.16
CA GLN A 37 21.11 23.09 -6.55
C GLN A 37 22.64 23.07 -6.39
N LYS A 38 23.33 24.19 -6.68
CA LYS A 38 24.76 24.38 -6.39
C LYS A 38 25.04 24.39 -4.88
N GLU A 39 24.21 25.08 -4.10
CA GLU A 39 24.37 25.23 -2.64
C GLU A 39 23.87 24.01 -1.86
N GLY A 40 23.16 23.10 -2.52
CA GLY A 40 22.60 21.86 -1.99
C GLY A 40 23.29 20.62 -2.58
N LEU A 41 22.49 19.64 -2.99
CA LEU A 41 22.94 18.30 -3.33
C LEU A 41 24.08 18.29 -4.36
N THR A 42 24.03 19.08 -5.44
CA THR A 42 25.06 18.98 -6.50
C THR A 42 26.41 19.48 -6.05
N GLY A 43 26.48 20.67 -5.41
CA GLY A 43 27.77 21.20 -4.96
C GLY A 43 28.38 20.44 -3.78
N TYR A 44 27.56 19.76 -2.97
CA TYR A 44 28.00 19.03 -1.77
C TYR A 44 28.11 17.51 -1.95
N SER A 45 27.68 16.95 -3.09
CA SER A 45 27.67 15.49 -3.33
C SER A 45 29.01 14.80 -3.06
N GLU A 46 30.13 15.36 -3.53
CA GLU A 46 31.46 14.78 -3.27
C GLU A 46 31.82 14.73 -1.78
N SER A 47 31.29 15.65 -0.97
CA SER A 47 31.50 15.64 0.49
C SER A 47 30.51 14.73 1.22
N LEU A 48 29.26 14.67 0.76
CA LEU A 48 28.22 13.82 1.34
C LEU A 48 28.52 12.35 1.07
N TYR A 49 28.79 12.00 -0.19
CA TYR A 49 28.94 10.64 -0.67
C TYR A 49 30.42 10.23 -0.85
N ASN A 50 31.26 10.70 0.07
CA ASN A 50 32.69 10.36 0.11
C ASN A 50 32.94 8.92 0.63
N SER A 51 31.99 8.37 1.40
CA SER A 51 32.13 7.04 2.00
C SER A 51 32.06 5.91 0.96
N ALA A 52 32.83 4.85 1.21
CA ALA A 52 32.88 3.64 0.37
C ALA A 52 33.12 3.89 -1.14
N SER A 53 33.78 5.00 -1.47
CA SER A 53 34.30 5.28 -2.81
C SER A 53 33.26 5.58 -3.90
N ASP A 54 32.08 6.11 -3.55
CA ASP A 54 31.08 6.57 -4.54
C ASP A 54 31.54 7.83 -5.29
N LEU A 55 31.88 8.92 -4.58
CA LEU A 55 32.40 10.18 -5.16
C LEU A 55 33.71 10.67 -4.51
N GLY A 56 34.30 9.87 -3.63
CA GLY A 56 35.53 10.17 -2.89
C GLY A 56 36.82 9.98 -3.71
N GLY A 57 37.97 10.21 -3.07
CA GLY A 57 39.29 10.03 -3.68
C GLY A 57 39.60 8.57 -4.09
N ASP A 58 38.96 7.60 -3.42
CA ASP A 58 39.12 6.16 -3.71
C ASP A 58 38.15 5.66 -4.81
N CYS A 59 37.36 6.53 -5.42
CA CYS A 59 36.46 6.16 -6.54
C CYS A 59 37.26 5.60 -7.71
N ASP A 60 36.81 4.50 -8.33
CA ASP A 60 37.51 3.87 -9.46
C ASP A 60 37.50 4.78 -10.69
N TRP A 61 36.46 5.63 -10.84
CA TRP A 61 36.42 6.74 -11.81
C TRP A 61 37.38 7.91 -11.51
N LEU A 62 38.28 7.74 -10.53
CA LEU A 62 39.46 8.57 -10.28
C LEU A 62 40.73 7.72 -10.07
N GLY A 63 40.69 6.43 -10.44
CA GLY A 63 41.83 5.50 -10.38
C GLY A 63 41.99 4.79 -9.04
N GLY A 64 40.99 4.88 -8.16
CA GLY A 64 40.94 4.11 -6.90
C GLY A 64 40.42 2.68 -7.09
N THR A 65 40.04 2.03 -5.99
CA THR A 65 39.51 0.64 -5.97
C THR A 65 38.03 0.57 -5.58
N GLY A 66 37.35 1.70 -5.73
CA GLY A 66 36.00 1.97 -5.27
C GLY A 66 34.86 1.49 -6.16
N ASN A 67 33.76 2.25 -6.12
CA ASN A 67 32.66 2.04 -7.04
C ASN A 67 33.11 2.38 -8.48
N SER A 68 32.88 1.44 -9.40
CA SER A 68 33.30 1.53 -10.80
C SER A 68 32.14 1.58 -11.79
N TRP A 69 30.90 1.53 -11.31
CA TRP A 69 29.71 1.43 -12.14
C TRP A 69 29.17 2.84 -12.49
N GLU A 70 27.89 3.10 -12.26
CA GLU A 70 27.18 4.26 -12.85
C GLU A 70 27.12 5.53 -12.00
N ARG A 71 27.37 5.44 -10.69
CA ARG A 71 27.10 6.55 -9.74
C ARG A 71 27.92 7.82 -10.05
N ALA A 72 29.24 7.68 -10.20
CA ALA A 72 30.09 8.82 -10.56
C ALA A 72 29.77 9.37 -11.97
N PRO A 73 29.66 8.55 -13.03
CA PRO A 73 29.22 9.01 -14.35
C PRO A 73 27.93 9.85 -14.34
N TYR A 74 26.91 9.41 -13.59
CA TYR A 74 25.65 10.13 -13.47
C TYR A 74 25.79 11.49 -12.78
N TYR A 75 26.50 11.53 -11.66
CA TYR A 75 26.79 12.79 -10.98
C TYR A 75 27.56 13.77 -11.88
N VAL A 76 28.58 13.27 -12.59
CA VAL A 76 29.43 14.10 -13.45
C VAL A 76 28.65 14.68 -14.63
N LYS A 77 27.72 13.91 -15.22
CA LYS A 77 26.80 14.38 -16.27
C LYS A 77 26.03 15.63 -15.85
N GLY A 78 25.40 15.62 -14.67
CA GLY A 78 24.69 16.79 -14.13
C GLY A 78 25.61 17.92 -13.66
N LEU A 79 26.76 17.57 -13.05
CA LEU A 79 27.75 18.53 -12.57
C LEU A 79 28.30 19.39 -13.71
N VAL A 80 28.69 18.78 -14.84
CA VAL A 80 29.21 19.49 -16.02
C VAL A 80 28.16 20.49 -16.51
N ALA A 81 26.90 20.06 -16.69
CA ALA A 81 25.85 20.95 -17.16
C ALA A 81 25.60 22.11 -16.20
N LEU A 82 25.52 21.87 -14.88
CA LEU A 82 25.34 22.94 -13.90
C LEU A 82 26.53 23.92 -13.90
N ALA A 83 27.76 23.39 -13.93
CA ALA A 83 28.99 24.17 -13.86
C ALA A 83 29.08 25.21 -14.99
N TYR A 84 28.86 24.77 -16.23
CA TYR A 84 28.98 25.63 -17.40
C TYR A 84 27.73 26.49 -17.65
N THR A 85 26.53 26.04 -17.24
CA THR A 85 25.32 26.89 -17.30
C THR A 85 25.42 28.07 -16.33
N LEU A 86 25.98 27.86 -15.13
CA LEU A 86 26.21 28.93 -14.15
C LEU A 86 27.50 29.73 -14.39
N HIS A 87 28.37 29.28 -15.31
CA HIS A 87 29.76 29.76 -15.44
C HIS A 87 30.50 29.80 -14.09
N ASN A 88 30.26 28.82 -13.22
CA ASN A 88 30.79 28.83 -11.88
C ASN A 88 32.17 28.17 -11.82
N LYS A 89 33.22 28.95 -11.53
CA LYS A 89 34.61 28.48 -11.53
C LYS A 89 34.87 27.29 -10.60
N ASP A 90 34.25 27.26 -9.42
CA ASP A 90 34.48 26.18 -8.45
C ASP A 90 33.87 24.86 -8.94
N LEU A 91 32.64 24.90 -9.47
CA LEU A 91 32.01 23.72 -10.08
C LEU A 91 32.73 23.28 -11.35
N ILE A 92 33.23 24.22 -12.17
CA ILE A 92 34.05 23.91 -13.35
C ILE A 92 35.31 23.13 -12.93
N GLY A 93 36.02 23.59 -11.89
CA GLY A 93 37.18 22.88 -11.37
C GLY A 93 36.85 21.46 -10.89
N LYS A 94 35.69 21.26 -10.26
CA LYS A 94 35.21 19.91 -9.90
C LYS A 94 34.90 19.07 -11.14
N ALA A 95 34.21 19.62 -12.13
CA ALA A 95 33.86 18.91 -13.36
C ALA A 95 35.13 18.48 -14.14
N GLU A 96 36.08 19.40 -14.30
CA GLU A 96 37.34 19.15 -15.00
C GLU A 96 38.19 18.05 -14.35
N LYS A 97 38.12 17.88 -13.02
CA LYS A 97 38.77 16.76 -12.32
C LYS A 97 38.33 15.41 -12.91
N TRP A 98 37.02 15.20 -13.01
CA TRP A 98 36.43 13.95 -13.49
C TRP A 98 36.61 13.76 -15.01
N ILE A 99 36.43 14.82 -15.78
CA ILE A 99 36.59 14.79 -17.24
C ILE A 99 38.04 14.50 -17.63
N ASN A 100 39.01 15.21 -17.03
CA ASN A 100 40.42 15.00 -17.35
C ASN A 100 40.87 13.60 -16.98
N TRP A 101 40.44 13.05 -15.84
CA TRP A 101 40.73 11.66 -15.51
C TRP A 101 40.16 10.71 -16.56
N SER A 102 38.89 10.88 -16.93
CA SER A 102 38.22 10.00 -17.89
C SER A 102 38.91 10.01 -19.27
N LEU A 103 39.28 11.19 -19.78
CA LEU A 103 40.03 11.32 -21.03
C LEU A 103 41.42 10.66 -20.94
N ASN A 104 42.11 10.81 -19.82
CA ASN A 104 43.45 10.26 -19.61
C ASN A 104 43.45 8.75 -19.32
N SER A 105 42.30 8.17 -18.97
CA SER A 105 42.15 6.73 -18.71
C SER A 105 42.09 5.87 -19.98
N GLN A 106 41.98 6.49 -21.16
CA GLN A 106 41.89 5.75 -22.42
C GLN A 106 43.21 5.03 -22.73
N ASP A 107 43.14 3.71 -22.90
CA ASP A 107 44.28 2.89 -23.29
C ASP A 107 44.50 2.86 -24.82
N GLU A 108 45.55 2.16 -25.26
CA GLU A 108 45.90 2.04 -26.68
C GLU A 108 44.83 1.36 -27.54
N THR A 109 43.95 0.55 -26.92
CA THR A 109 42.87 -0.14 -27.62
C THR A 109 41.66 0.77 -27.87
N GLY A 110 41.58 1.90 -27.17
CA GLY A 110 40.45 2.84 -27.19
C GLY A 110 39.47 2.65 -26.03
N PHE A 111 39.62 1.60 -25.22
CA PHE A 111 38.87 1.42 -23.98
C PHE A 111 39.22 2.52 -22.97
N PHE A 112 38.23 3.01 -22.22
CA PHE A 112 38.44 4.02 -21.18
C PHE A 112 37.63 3.71 -19.92
N GLY A 113 37.96 4.40 -18.83
CA GLY A 113 37.33 4.26 -17.52
C GLY A 113 37.94 3.12 -16.70
N PRO A 114 37.28 2.74 -15.60
CA PRO A 114 37.72 1.67 -14.71
C PRO A 114 38.08 0.36 -15.44
N PRO A 115 39.31 -0.18 -15.28
CA PRO A 115 39.78 -1.36 -16.02
C PRO A 115 39.05 -2.65 -15.62
N GLY A 116 38.57 -2.72 -14.37
CA GLY A 116 37.82 -3.87 -13.84
C GLY A 116 36.35 -3.90 -14.24
N ASN A 117 35.80 -2.79 -14.75
CA ASN A 117 34.40 -2.73 -15.19
C ASN A 117 34.31 -2.70 -16.72
N ARG A 118 33.84 -3.80 -17.31
CA ARG A 118 33.64 -3.92 -18.76
C ARG A 118 32.22 -3.56 -19.21
N ASP A 119 31.30 -3.25 -18.31
CA ASP A 119 29.92 -2.88 -18.67
C ASP A 119 29.88 -1.63 -19.57
N TRP A 120 29.17 -1.74 -20.69
CA TRP A 120 28.95 -0.65 -21.64
C TRP A 120 28.14 0.49 -21.01
N TRP A 121 27.19 0.15 -20.14
CA TRP A 121 26.22 1.10 -19.61
C TRP A 121 26.88 2.21 -18.81
N ALA A 122 27.76 1.90 -17.86
CA ALA A 122 28.42 2.91 -17.01
C ALA A 122 29.17 3.99 -17.80
N ARG A 123 29.59 3.68 -19.04
CA ARG A 123 30.28 4.63 -19.93
C ARG A 123 29.30 5.58 -20.62
N MET A 124 28.05 5.18 -20.88
CA MET A 124 27.10 6.01 -21.61
C MET A 124 26.82 7.36 -20.90
N PRO A 125 26.54 7.43 -19.58
CA PRO A 125 26.41 8.71 -18.88
C PRO A 125 27.71 9.54 -18.89
N MET A 126 28.88 8.89 -18.79
CA MET A 126 30.17 9.59 -18.85
C MET A 126 30.43 10.18 -20.24
N LEU A 127 30.04 9.48 -21.31
CA LEU A 127 30.10 10.01 -22.66
C LEU A 127 29.21 11.26 -22.81
N TYR A 128 28.02 11.29 -22.21
CA TYR A 128 27.19 12.51 -22.16
C TYR A 128 27.92 13.66 -21.47
N ALA A 129 28.57 13.39 -20.33
CA ALA A 129 29.33 14.40 -19.60
C ALA A 129 30.49 14.97 -20.44
N ILE A 130 31.22 14.10 -21.15
CA ILE A 130 32.33 14.49 -22.03
C ILE A 130 31.82 15.24 -23.27
N LYS A 131 30.67 14.84 -23.83
CA LYS A 131 29.99 15.53 -24.94
C LYS A 131 29.62 16.96 -24.53
N ASP A 132 28.96 17.11 -23.39
CA ASP A 132 28.56 18.40 -22.84
C ASP A 132 29.80 19.28 -22.52
N TYR A 133 30.87 18.68 -21.99
CA TYR A 133 32.14 19.36 -21.78
C TYR A 133 32.74 19.88 -23.10
N TYR A 134 32.72 19.07 -24.17
CA TYR A 134 33.16 19.54 -25.49
C TYR A 134 32.30 20.68 -26.01
N GLU A 135 30.97 20.62 -25.84
CA GLU A 135 30.09 21.70 -26.27
C GLU A 135 30.38 23.01 -25.54
N ALA A 136 30.82 22.95 -24.28
CA ALA A 136 31.23 24.14 -23.52
C ALA A 136 32.65 24.65 -23.86
N THR A 137 33.60 23.74 -24.14
CA THR A 137 35.04 24.08 -24.15
C THR A 137 35.73 23.96 -25.51
N ARG A 138 35.16 23.17 -26.42
CA ARG A 138 35.79 22.77 -27.69
C ARG A 138 37.13 22.06 -27.52
N ASP A 139 37.33 21.34 -26.42
CA ASP A 139 38.56 20.59 -26.18
C ASP A 139 38.85 19.60 -27.32
N ALA A 140 39.98 19.83 -28.01
CA ALA A 140 40.38 19.08 -29.19
C ALA A 140 40.66 17.59 -28.89
N ARG A 141 40.85 17.19 -27.63
CA ARG A 141 41.07 15.80 -27.22
C ARG A 141 39.83 14.94 -27.39
N VAL A 142 38.63 15.52 -27.32
CA VAL A 142 37.38 14.75 -27.21
C VAL A 142 37.01 14.01 -28.49
N LEU A 143 37.11 14.64 -29.67
CA LEU A 143 36.71 13.97 -30.92
C LEU A 143 37.58 12.74 -31.21
N PRO A 144 38.93 12.81 -31.16
CA PRO A 144 39.77 11.61 -31.29
C PRO A 144 39.50 10.56 -30.21
N PHE A 145 39.23 10.98 -28.98
CA PHE A 145 38.90 10.08 -27.87
C PHE A 145 37.60 9.29 -28.15
N PHE A 146 36.52 9.94 -28.56
CA PHE A 146 35.28 9.24 -28.94
C PHE A 146 35.46 8.36 -30.17
N THR A 147 36.19 8.82 -31.21
CA THR A 147 36.47 8.00 -32.40
C THR A 147 37.16 6.69 -32.00
N LYS A 148 38.21 6.74 -31.15
CA LYS A 148 38.90 5.54 -30.66
C LYS A 148 38.00 4.65 -29.82
N TYR A 149 37.21 5.22 -28.91
CA TYR A 149 36.29 4.44 -28.08
C TYR A 149 35.21 3.74 -28.89
N PHE A 150 34.61 4.42 -29.88
CA PHE A 150 33.59 3.80 -30.71
C PHE A 150 34.17 2.78 -31.71
N GLN A 151 35.43 2.93 -32.13
CA GLN A 151 36.15 1.86 -32.83
C GLN A 151 36.35 0.64 -31.92
N TYR A 152 36.73 0.86 -30.66
CA TYR A 152 36.81 -0.20 -29.66
C TYR A 152 35.45 -0.88 -29.45
N GLN A 153 34.37 -0.11 -29.25
CA GLN A 153 33.03 -0.64 -29.04
C GLN A 153 32.59 -1.47 -30.26
N LEU A 154 32.69 -0.92 -31.48
CA LEU A 154 32.29 -1.63 -32.71
C LEU A 154 33.03 -2.97 -32.86
N LYS A 155 34.33 -2.99 -32.55
CA LYS A 155 35.17 -4.18 -32.65
C LYS A 155 34.76 -5.29 -31.67
N HIS A 156 34.33 -4.93 -30.45
CA HIS A 156 34.07 -5.91 -29.38
C HIS A 156 32.58 -6.21 -29.18
N LEU A 157 31.66 -5.45 -29.78
CA LEU A 157 30.21 -5.60 -29.53
C LEU A 157 29.63 -6.96 -29.97
N ASP A 158 30.29 -7.70 -30.88
CA ASP A 158 29.87 -9.07 -31.21
C ASP A 158 30.25 -10.08 -30.11
N GLU A 159 31.42 -9.88 -29.50
CA GLU A 159 31.97 -10.75 -28.46
C GLU A 159 31.38 -10.42 -27.09
N GLN A 160 31.04 -9.15 -26.87
CA GLN A 160 30.45 -8.61 -25.66
C GLN A 160 29.20 -7.80 -26.04
N GLN A 161 28.10 -8.50 -26.27
CA GLN A 161 26.82 -7.87 -26.65
C GLN A 161 26.25 -6.99 -25.54
N LEU A 162 25.34 -6.08 -25.91
CA LEU A 162 24.52 -5.35 -24.96
C LEU A 162 23.61 -6.33 -24.20
N ASP A 163 23.59 -6.21 -22.88
CA ASP A 163 22.62 -6.86 -22.01
C ASP A 163 21.96 -5.85 -21.06
N ASN A 164 20.93 -6.27 -20.32
CA ASN A 164 20.38 -5.55 -19.18
C ASN A 164 20.14 -4.04 -19.45
N TRP A 165 20.85 -3.17 -18.72
CA TRP A 165 20.80 -1.70 -18.84
C TRP A 165 21.34 -1.19 -20.17
N GLY A 166 22.44 -1.75 -20.67
CA GLY A 166 23.04 -1.36 -21.95
C GLY A 166 22.09 -1.62 -23.12
N LYS A 167 21.37 -2.76 -23.07
CA LYS A 167 20.34 -3.12 -24.05
C LYS A 167 19.11 -2.20 -23.98
N ALA A 168 18.64 -1.87 -22.79
CA ALA A 168 17.54 -0.93 -22.58
C ALA A 168 17.86 0.49 -23.05
N ARG A 169 19.12 0.91 -22.89
CA ARG A 169 19.52 2.32 -23.04
C ARG A 169 20.39 2.57 -24.27
N SER A 170 20.35 1.67 -25.26
CA SER A 170 21.14 1.81 -26.49
C SER A 170 20.94 3.17 -27.20
N GLY A 171 19.73 3.75 -27.12
CA GLY A 171 19.45 5.09 -27.64
C GLY A 171 20.37 6.20 -27.10
N ASP A 172 20.76 6.13 -25.82
CA ASP A 172 21.73 7.05 -25.20
C ASP A 172 23.09 6.99 -25.92
N ASN A 173 23.52 5.80 -26.29
CA ASN A 173 24.78 5.58 -27.01
C ASN A 173 24.67 6.05 -28.47
N ILE A 174 23.55 5.75 -29.15
CA ILE A 174 23.32 6.13 -30.55
C ILE A 174 23.28 7.66 -30.70
N GLU A 175 22.70 8.40 -29.75
CA GLU A 175 22.70 9.87 -29.77
C GLU A 175 24.13 10.43 -29.88
N ILE A 176 25.06 9.88 -29.10
CA ILE A 176 26.46 10.33 -29.07
C ILE A 176 27.21 9.89 -30.32
N VAL A 177 26.89 8.72 -30.87
CA VAL A 177 27.42 8.25 -32.16
C VAL A 177 27.02 9.21 -33.29
N PHE A 178 25.76 9.62 -33.36
CA PHE A 178 25.29 10.61 -34.34
C PHE A 178 25.91 11.99 -34.12
N TRP A 179 26.03 12.41 -32.86
CA TRP A 179 26.72 13.66 -32.52
C TRP A 179 28.17 13.68 -33.02
N LEU A 180 28.90 12.57 -32.88
CA LEU A 180 30.27 12.46 -33.39
C LEU A 180 30.29 12.41 -34.91
N TYR A 181 29.40 11.63 -35.52
CA TYR A 181 29.30 11.51 -36.98
C TYR A 181 29.10 12.86 -37.66
N ASN A 182 28.22 13.70 -37.13
CA ASN A 182 27.99 15.05 -37.65
C ASN A 182 29.23 15.94 -37.60
N ARG A 183 30.23 15.61 -36.78
CA ARG A 183 31.49 16.34 -36.68
C ARG A 183 32.57 15.70 -37.57
N THR A 184 32.75 14.39 -37.53
CA THR A 184 33.86 13.72 -38.24
C THR A 184 33.50 13.21 -39.63
N GLY A 185 32.27 12.71 -39.83
CA GLY A 185 31.84 12.04 -41.05
C GLY A 185 32.36 10.59 -41.19
N ASP A 186 32.87 10.00 -40.11
CA ASP A 186 33.45 8.65 -40.16
C ASP A 186 32.35 7.59 -40.39
N SER A 187 32.42 6.87 -41.50
CA SER A 187 31.35 5.96 -41.93
C SER A 187 31.12 4.78 -40.99
N PHE A 188 32.14 4.33 -40.24
CA PHE A 188 32.00 3.22 -39.29
C PHE A 188 30.99 3.53 -38.17
N LEU A 189 30.73 4.81 -37.88
CA LEU A 189 29.76 5.24 -36.88
C LEU A 189 28.33 4.86 -37.29
N MET A 190 28.02 4.87 -38.59
CA MET A 190 26.73 4.40 -39.08
C MET A 190 26.57 2.89 -38.92
N THR A 191 27.65 2.13 -39.15
CA THR A 191 27.68 0.68 -38.87
C THR A 191 27.53 0.39 -37.39
N LEU A 192 28.18 1.17 -36.51
CA LEU A 192 28.00 1.04 -35.07
C LEU A 192 26.57 1.37 -34.64
N ALA A 193 25.97 2.43 -35.18
CA ALA A 193 24.59 2.79 -34.87
C ALA A 193 23.59 1.67 -35.24
N ASP A 194 23.77 1.02 -36.39
CA ASP A 194 22.96 -0.13 -36.78
C ASP A 194 23.11 -1.28 -35.80
N LYS A 195 24.35 -1.59 -35.44
CA LYS A 195 24.63 -2.69 -34.50
C LYS A 195 24.07 -2.45 -33.10
N LEU A 196 24.11 -1.20 -32.64
CA LEU A 196 23.53 -0.79 -31.37
C LEU A 196 22.00 -0.88 -31.39
N GLU A 197 21.38 -0.53 -32.52
CA GLU A 197 19.93 -0.68 -32.71
C GLU A 197 19.52 -2.15 -32.77
N GLU A 198 20.23 -2.97 -33.54
CA GLU A 198 20.00 -4.43 -33.67
C GLU A 198 20.07 -5.16 -32.32
N GLN A 199 20.93 -4.69 -31.40
CA GLN A 199 21.09 -5.28 -30.07
C GLN A 199 20.17 -4.67 -29.00
N ALA A 200 19.42 -3.60 -29.29
CA ALA A 200 18.51 -2.97 -28.34
C ALA A 200 17.23 -3.81 -28.10
N TYR A 201 16.39 -3.40 -27.15
CA TYR A 201 14.98 -3.79 -27.23
C TYR A 201 14.31 -3.06 -28.39
N ASP A 202 13.31 -3.68 -29.01
CA ASP A 202 12.53 -3.09 -30.09
C ASP A 202 11.57 -2.03 -29.53
N TRP A 203 12.13 -0.90 -29.08
CA TRP A 203 11.38 0.20 -28.49
C TRP A 203 10.35 0.78 -29.47
N THR A 204 10.60 0.73 -30.78
CA THR A 204 9.61 1.15 -31.78
C THR A 204 8.36 0.29 -31.67
N ASN A 205 8.50 -1.03 -31.69
CA ASN A 205 7.37 -1.95 -31.55
C ASN A 205 6.69 -1.82 -30.18
N ILE A 206 7.47 -1.74 -29.10
CA ILE A 206 6.97 -1.63 -27.73
C ILE A 206 6.05 -0.42 -27.57
N LEU A 207 6.50 0.75 -28.00
CA LEU A 207 5.76 2.00 -27.85
C LEU A 207 4.55 2.04 -28.79
N THR A 208 4.70 1.54 -30.02
CA THR A 208 3.65 1.58 -31.06
C THR A 208 2.48 0.66 -30.73
N HIS A 209 2.74 -0.52 -30.16
CA HIS A 209 1.71 -1.54 -29.90
C HIS A 209 1.38 -1.73 -28.41
N ASN A 210 1.89 -0.82 -27.56
CA ASN A 210 1.73 -0.88 -26.12
C ASN A 210 2.16 -2.23 -25.51
N SER A 211 3.30 -2.75 -25.95
CA SER A 211 3.73 -4.13 -25.67
C SER A 211 4.62 -4.25 -24.43
N PHE A 212 4.62 -3.27 -23.53
CA PHE A 212 5.46 -3.25 -22.33
C PHE A 212 5.29 -4.51 -21.45
N ASN A 213 4.10 -5.10 -21.46
CA ASN A 213 3.76 -6.28 -20.66
C ASN A 213 4.04 -7.61 -21.37
N ASP A 214 4.38 -7.60 -22.67
CA ASP A 214 4.67 -8.82 -23.43
C ASP A 214 5.96 -9.51 -22.98
N PHE A 215 6.79 -8.83 -22.18
CA PHE A 215 8.07 -9.31 -21.68
C PHE A 215 7.97 -10.10 -20.36
N GLY A 216 6.76 -10.30 -19.82
CA GLY A 216 6.53 -11.10 -18.62
C GLY A 216 7.37 -10.65 -17.42
N LYS A 217 8.34 -11.48 -17.01
CA LYS A 217 9.23 -11.21 -15.85
C LYS A 217 10.49 -10.41 -16.18
N GLU A 218 10.70 -10.05 -17.45
CA GLU A 218 11.89 -9.29 -17.82
C GLU A 218 11.81 -7.87 -17.23
N PHE A 219 12.83 -7.49 -16.45
CA PHE A 219 12.85 -6.24 -15.68
C PHE A 219 12.93 -5.00 -16.57
N PHE A 220 13.83 -5.02 -17.56
CA PHE A 220 14.32 -3.79 -18.18
C PHE A 220 13.31 -3.06 -19.08
N PRO A 221 12.49 -3.74 -19.90
CA PRO A 221 11.51 -3.06 -20.77
C PRO A 221 10.37 -2.37 -20.02
N LYS A 222 10.06 -2.83 -18.80
CA LYS A 222 8.99 -2.30 -17.93
C LYS A 222 9.49 -1.49 -16.73
N HIS A 223 10.80 -1.34 -16.59
CA HIS A 223 11.42 -0.56 -15.52
C HIS A 223 11.17 0.94 -15.72
N ASN A 224 10.58 1.60 -14.72
CA ASN A 224 10.05 2.96 -14.81
C ASN A 224 11.08 4.02 -15.19
N VAL A 225 12.38 3.80 -14.95
CA VAL A 225 13.44 4.71 -15.43
C VAL A 225 13.85 4.38 -16.86
N ASN A 226 13.88 3.09 -17.21
CA ASN A 226 14.28 2.66 -18.56
C ASN A 226 13.24 3.03 -19.60
N VAL A 227 11.96 3.06 -19.23
CA VAL A 227 10.88 3.47 -20.13
C VAL A 227 11.09 4.90 -20.67
N PRO A 228 11.20 5.96 -19.84
CA PRO A 228 11.50 7.31 -20.31
C PRO A 228 12.78 7.36 -21.15
N GLN A 229 13.83 6.63 -20.79
CA GLN A 229 15.08 6.60 -21.56
C GLN A 229 14.95 5.87 -22.90
N GLY A 230 14.18 4.78 -22.93
CA GLY A 230 13.89 4.00 -24.13
C GLY A 230 12.98 4.76 -25.09
N MET A 231 12.07 5.60 -24.59
CA MET A 231 11.12 6.38 -25.39
C MET A 231 11.78 7.25 -26.47
N LYS A 232 12.97 7.80 -26.22
CA LYS A 232 13.69 8.60 -27.23
C LYS A 232 14.39 7.76 -28.29
N MET A 233 14.62 6.47 -28.07
CA MET A 233 15.41 5.63 -28.97
C MET A 233 14.84 5.60 -30.40
N PRO A 234 13.52 5.39 -30.63
CA PRO A 234 12.97 5.42 -31.99
C PRO A 234 13.13 6.77 -32.68
N ALA A 235 12.88 7.88 -31.97
CA ALA A 235 13.07 9.21 -32.54
C ALA A 235 14.55 9.49 -32.87
N ILE A 236 15.48 9.05 -32.01
CA ILE A 236 16.91 9.13 -32.30
C ILE A 236 17.22 8.36 -33.58
N TYR A 237 16.86 7.08 -33.66
CA TYR A 237 17.21 6.22 -34.78
C TYR A 237 16.45 6.54 -36.07
N TYR A 238 15.26 7.16 -35.98
CA TYR A 238 14.51 7.71 -37.12
C TYR A 238 15.37 8.61 -38.01
N GLN A 239 16.33 9.33 -37.41
CA GLN A 239 17.27 10.15 -38.17
C GLN A 239 18.03 9.34 -39.24
N LYS A 240 18.35 8.08 -38.97
CA LYS A 240 19.01 7.17 -39.91
C LYS A 240 18.00 6.30 -40.67
N SER A 241 17.04 5.71 -39.98
CA SER A 241 16.12 4.71 -40.55
C SER A 241 15.14 5.33 -41.56
N LYS A 242 14.74 6.58 -41.34
CA LYS A 242 13.72 7.32 -42.09
C LYS A 242 12.35 6.63 -42.11
N LYS A 243 12.14 5.63 -41.23
CA LYS A 243 10.89 4.86 -41.15
C LYS A 243 9.86 5.68 -40.39
N GLN A 244 8.64 5.75 -40.93
CA GLN A 244 7.55 6.47 -40.29
C GLN A 244 7.18 5.87 -38.91
N ALA A 245 7.29 4.55 -38.75
CA ALA A 245 7.04 3.88 -37.47
C ALA A 245 7.94 4.42 -36.34
N ASP A 246 9.24 4.62 -36.60
CA ASP A 246 10.17 5.16 -35.61
C ASP A 246 9.84 6.62 -35.23
N LYS A 247 9.31 7.40 -36.18
CA LYS A 247 8.86 8.78 -35.97
C LYS A 247 7.61 8.86 -35.09
N GLU A 248 6.66 7.96 -35.30
CA GLU A 248 5.34 7.96 -34.63
C GLU A 248 5.39 7.31 -33.24
N ALA A 249 6.33 6.39 -33.02
CA ALA A 249 6.45 5.60 -31.80
C ALA A 249 6.45 6.44 -30.52
N PHE A 250 7.12 7.60 -30.49
CA PHE A 250 7.15 8.44 -29.29
C PHE A 250 5.75 8.95 -28.90
N ALA A 251 4.99 9.48 -29.87
CA ALA A 251 3.68 10.05 -29.61
C ALA A 251 2.67 8.97 -29.19
N LEU A 252 2.72 7.80 -29.84
CA LEU A 252 1.90 6.63 -29.50
C LEU A 252 2.26 6.08 -28.11
N GLY A 253 3.54 5.86 -27.85
CA GLY A 253 4.02 5.38 -26.56
C GLY A 253 3.69 6.33 -25.42
N ARG A 254 3.83 7.64 -25.62
CA ARG A 254 3.38 8.65 -24.64
C ARG A 254 1.89 8.54 -24.37
N ALA A 255 1.06 8.39 -25.41
CA ALA A 255 -0.39 8.25 -25.24
C ALA A 255 -0.74 6.97 -24.45
N HIS A 256 -0.12 5.84 -24.78
CA HIS A 256 -0.28 4.57 -24.07
C HIS A 256 0.14 4.67 -22.60
N LEU A 257 1.33 5.21 -22.33
CA LEU A 257 1.85 5.37 -20.97
C LEU A 257 0.99 6.30 -20.12
N MET A 258 0.51 7.42 -20.68
CA MET A 258 -0.39 8.31 -19.95
C MET A 258 -1.78 7.68 -19.76
N HIS A 259 -2.24 6.87 -20.71
CA HIS A 259 -3.50 6.13 -20.59
C HIS A 259 -3.44 5.06 -19.50
N ASP A 260 -2.36 4.29 -19.38
CA ASP A 260 -2.29 3.15 -18.46
C ASP A 260 -1.65 3.48 -17.11
N HIS A 261 -0.76 4.49 -17.08
CA HIS A 261 0.10 4.77 -15.94
C HIS A 261 0.20 6.27 -15.60
N GLY A 262 -0.49 7.14 -16.33
CA GLY A 262 -0.36 8.59 -16.19
C GLY A 262 -0.71 9.11 -14.79
N GLN A 263 0.06 10.09 -14.35
CA GLN A 263 -0.19 10.88 -13.14
C GLN A 263 -0.37 12.37 -13.47
N PRO A 264 -1.00 13.16 -12.58
CA PRO A 264 -1.28 14.58 -12.83
C PRO A 264 -0.06 15.40 -13.27
N GLU A 265 1.14 15.04 -12.80
CA GLU A 265 2.38 15.76 -13.06
C GLU A 265 2.91 15.56 -14.50
N GLY A 266 2.23 14.79 -15.33
CA GLY A 266 2.45 14.71 -16.79
C GLY A 266 3.34 13.56 -17.25
N MET A 267 3.53 12.53 -16.43
CA MET A 267 4.27 11.32 -16.81
C MET A 267 3.72 10.06 -16.13
N GLN A 268 4.19 8.90 -16.59
CA GLN A 268 3.85 7.60 -16.03
C GLN A 268 4.40 7.41 -14.60
N SER A 269 3.60 6.77 -13.75
CA SER A 269 4.00 6.33 -12.41
C SER A 269 4.85 5.05 -12.47
N GLY A 270 5.63 4.83 -11.40
CA GLY A 270 6.24 3.54 -11.18
C GLY A 270 7.18 3.50 -9.98
N ASN A 271 7.02 2.46 -9.17
CA ASN A 271 7.88 2.11 -8.04
C ASN A 271 8.93 1.09 -8.49
N GLU A 272 9.84 1.56 -9.36
CA GLU A 272 10.81 0.80 -10.18
C GLU A 272 10.18 0.10 -11.38
N MET A 273 8.93 -0.37 -11.28
CA MET A 273 8.15 -0.86 -12.42
C MET A 273 7.02 0.11 -12.74
N LEU A 274 6.59 0.16 -14.01
CA LEU A 274 5.35 0.85 -14.39
C LEU A 274 4.20 0.40 -13.46
N GLY A 275 3.52 1.36 -12.83
CA GLY A 275 2.72 1.07 -11.63
C GLY A 275 1.26 1.54 -11.65
N GLY A 276 0.68 1.78 -12.84
CA GLY A 276 -0.75 2.08 -12.99
C GLY A 276 -1.16 3.51 -12.61
N LYS A 277 -2.46 3.79 -12.63
CA LYS A 277 -3.02 5.13 -12.34
C LYS A 277 -3.26 5.44 -10.87
N SER A 278 -3.04 4.46 -9.97
CA SER A 278 -3.24 4.67 -8.54
C SER A 278 -2.45 5.88 -8.05
N SER A 279 -3.11 6.75 -7.28
CA SER A 279 -2.50 7.91 -6.62
C SER A 279 -1.54 7.51 -5.48
N LEU A 280 -1.58 6.23 -5.10
CA LEU A 280 -0.62 5.56 -4.22
C LEU A 280 0.67 5.19 -4.94
N THR A 281 0.70 5.11 -6.27
CA THR A 281 1.91 4.65 -6.94
C THR A 281 2.98 5.75 -6.89
N GLY A 282 4.19 5.37 -6.49
CA GLY A 282 5.32 6.27 -6.46
C GLY A 282 5.79 6.66 -7.87
N LEU A 283 6.34 7.85 -8.00
CA LEU A 283 7.07 8.35 -9.15
C LEU A 283 8.53 8.51 -8.75
N GLU A 284 9.40 7.67 -9.32
CA GLU A 284 10.83 7.66 -9.02
C GLU A 284 11.56 8.91 -9.54
N MET A 285 12.42 9.51 -8.72
CA MET A 285 13.18 10.73 -9.06
C MET A 285 14.07 10.58 -10.30
N CYS A 286 14.66 9.40 -10.57
CA CYS A 286 15.40 9.16 -11.82
C CYS A 286 14.51 9.30 -13.04
N SER A 287 13.30 8.71 -13.01
CA SER A 287 12.36 8.76 -14.13
C SER A 287 11.98 10.20 -14.48
N ILE A 288 11.84 11.08 -13.48
CA ILE A 288 11.51 12.50 -13.67
C ILE A 288 12.55 13.18 -14.57
N VAL A 289 13.83 13.11 -14.19
CA VAL A 289 14.89 13.81 -14.93
C VAL A 289 15.19 13.15 -16.28
N GLU A 290 15.03 11.83 -16.39
CA GLU A 290 15.19 11.12 -17.66
C GLU A 290 14.03 11.40 -18.63
N GLN A 291 12.79 11.54 -18.14
CA GLN A 291 11.66 11.98 -18.97
C GLN A 291 11.87 13.41 -19.49
N MET A 292 12.39 14.31 -18.64
CA MET A 292 12.75 15.66 -19.06
C MET A 292 13.79 15.62 -20.19
N GLN A 293 14.90 14.90 -20.00
CA GLN A 293 15.93 14.78 -21.04
C GLN A 293 15.37 14.17 -22.33
N THR A 294 14.54 13.13 -22.23
CA THR A 294 13.89 12.52 -23.39
C THR A 294 13.03 13.51 -24.14
N ASN A 295 12.20 14.28 -23.45
CA ASN A 295 11.35 15.29 -24.08
C ASN A 295 12.20 16.36 -24.78
N GLU A 296 13.26 16.85 -24.15
CA GLU A 296 14.19 17.82 -24.73
C GLU A 296 14.82 17.30 -26.03
N THR A 297 15.35 16.07 -26.03
CA THR A 297 15.98 15.47 -27.21
C THR A 297 14.96 15.22 -28.32
N VAL A 298 13.81 14.60 -28.01
CA VAL A 298 12.82 14.21 -29.02
C VAL A 298 12.13 15.43 -29.63
N GLN A 299 11.85 16.47 -28.83
CA GLN A 299 11.29 17.72 -29.33
C GLN A 299 12.20 18.36 -30.39
N MET A 300 13.52 18.33 -30.20
CA MET A 300 14.47 18.86 -31.18
C MET A 300 14.48 18.06 -32.49
N ILE A 301 14.37 16.73 -32.38
CA ILE A 301 14.43 15.82 -33.53
C ILE A 301 13.14 15.87 -34.35
N LEU A 302 11.97 15.86 -33.70
CA LEU A 302 10.66 15.76 -34.36
C LEU A 302 10.03 17.12 -34.67
N GLY A 303 10.40 18.16 -33.93
CA GLY A 303 9.82 19.50 -34.04
C GLY A 303 8.36 19.60 -33.59
N ASP A 304 7.91 18.68 -32.73
CA ASP A 304 6.55 18.65 -32.19
C ASP A 304 6.45 19.53 -30.93
N ALA A 305 5.68 20.62 -31.01
CA ALA A 305 5.50 21.57 -29.92
C ALA A 305 4.79 20.98 -28.68
N THR A 306 4.00 19.91 -28.84
CA THR A 306 3.27 19.24 -27.76
C THR A 306 4.19 18.47 -26.82
N ILE A 307 5.42 18.15 -27.25
CA ILE A 307 6.43 17.50 -26.40
C ILE A 307 6.93 18.48 -25.34
N GLY A 308 7.02 19.77 -25.68
CA GLY A 308 7.34 20.84 -24.73
C GLY A 308 6.27 21.04 -23.66
N ASP A 309 5.00 20.70 -23.93
CA ASP A 309 3.95 20.74 -22.91
C ASP A 309 4.20 19.69 -21.82
N GLN A 310 4.56 18.46 -22.22
CA GLN A 310 4.91 17.41 -21.27
C GLN A 310 6.20 17.74 -20.52
N LEU A 311 7.23 18.27 -21.20
CA LEU A 311 8.46 18.72 -20.55
C LEU A 311 8.18 19.73 -19.43
N GLU A 312 7.39 20.77 -19.71
CA GLU A 312 7.06 21.80 -18.74
C GLU A 312 6.20 21.27 -17.59
N MET A 313 5.27 20.35 -17.84
CA MET A 313 4.51 19.69 -16.77
C MET A 313 5.43 18.92 -15.82
N VAL A 314 6.33 18.08 -16.34
CA VAL A 314 7.26 17.31 -15.50
C VAL A 314 8.24 18.24 -14.77
N ALA A 315 8.78 19.25 -15.45
CA ALA A 315 9.77 20.16 -14.88
C ALA A 315 9.20 21.08 -13.79
N PHE A 316 7.96 21.55 -13.92
CA PHE A 316 7.37 22.51 -12.98
C PHE A 316 6.54 21.87 -11.86
N ASN A 317 6.26 20.56 -11.96
CA ASN A 317 5.49 19.83 -10.95
C ASN A 317 6.33 18.71 -10.31
N ALA A 318 6.67 17.66 -11.07
CA ALA A 318 7.32 16.48 -10.53
C ALA A 318 8.71 16.78 -9.94
N LEU A 319 9.58 17.50 -10.67
CA LEU A 319 10.93 17.84 -10.20
C LEU A 319 10.93 18.62 -8.87
N PRO A 320 10.27 19.79 -8.74
CA PRO A 320 10.21 20.52 -7.48
C PRO A 320 9.39 19.80 -6.40
N GLY A 321 8.50 18.87 -6.79
CA GLY A 321 7.79 17.99 -5.87
C GLY A 321 8.68 16.93 -5.23
N GLY A 322 9.70 16.45 -5.94
CA GLY A 322 10.65 15.42 -5.49
C GLY A 322 11.92 15.91 -4.79
N VAL A 323 12.09 17.22 -4.63
CA VAL A 323 13.22 17.81 -3.90
C VAL A 323 12.75 18.73 -2.77
N SER A 324 13.56 18.84 -1.71
CA SER A 324 13.35 19.86 -0.69
C SER A 324 13.53 21.26 -1.28
N LYS A 325 12.85 22.26 -0.72
CA LYS A 325 12.82 23.61 -1.31
C LYS A 325 14.15 24.37 -1.22
N ASP A 326 15.11 23.84 -0.47
CA ASP A 326 16.50 24.28 -0.40
C ASP A 326 17.47 23.38 -1.20
N PHE A 327 16.93 22.37 -1.91
CA PHE A 327 17.67 21.40 -2.73
C PHE A 327 18.69 20.56 -1.94
N LYS A 328 18.49 20.40 -0.62
CA LYS A 328 19.36 19.59 0.26
C LYS A 328 18.85 18.16 0.50
N GLY A 329 17.63 17.85 0.13
CA GLY A 329 17.05 16.51 0.17
C GLY A 329 16.32 16.19 -1.13
N LEU A 330 16.23 14.90 -1.43
CA LEU A 330 15.34 14.35 -2.43
C LEU A 330 14.34 13.39 -1.77
N GLN A 331 13.27 13.06 -2.46
CA GLN A 331 12.47 11.86 -2.20
C GLN A 331 12.78 10.85 -3.30
N TYR A 332 12.98 9.58 -2.95
CA TYR A 332 13.17 8.54 -3.95
C TYR A 332 11.92 8.34 -4.78
N TYR A 333 10.77 8.23 -4.09
CA TYR A 333 9.44 8.20 -4.68
C TYR A 333 8.67 9.45 -4.28
N THR A 334 7.88 9.99 -5.21
CA THR A 334 6.87 11.02 -4.96
C THR A 334 5.49 10.47 -5.30
N GLN A 335 4.43 10.89 -4.62
CA GLN A 335 3.06 10.45 -4.94
C GLN A 335 2.15 11.65 -5.20
N ALA A 336 1.18 11.48 -6.10
CA ALA A 336 0.15 12.49 -6.36
C ALA A 336 -0.67 12.82 -5.10
N ASN A 337 -0.96 11.79 -4.29
CA ASN A 337 -1.59 11.91 -2.97
C ASN A 337 -0.64 11.40 -1.86
N GLN A 338 0.32 12.22 -1.47
CA GLN A 338 1.30 11.96 -0.40
C GLN A 338 0.93 12.72 0.88
N VAL A 339 -0.06 12.27 1.64
CA VAL A 339 -0.54 13.02 2.81
C VAL A 339 0.37 12.91 4.04
N ILE A 340 1.25 11.91 4.05
CA ILE A 340 2.24 11.61 5.08
C ILE A 340 3.53 11.19 4.38
N SER A 341 4.67 11.60 4.94
CA SER A 341 6.01 11.18 4.50
C SER A 341 6.79 10.68 5.71
N VAL A 342 6.81 9.36 5.93
CA VAL A 342 7.43 8.69 7.08
C VAL A 342 8.26 7.48 6.64
N ASP A 343 8.97 6.86 7.59
CA ASP A 343 9.70 5.62 7.34
C ASP A 343 8.74 4.44 7.50
N GLY A 344 8.78 3.47 6.58
CA GLY A 344 7.99 2.26 6.69
C GLY A 344 7.72 1.52 5.39
N ASN A 345 6.84 0.53 5.45
CA ASN A 345 6.38 -0.19 4.28
C ASN A 345 5.14 0.50 3.67
N HIS A 346 5.34 1.18 2.55
CA HIS A 346 4.30 1.91 1.82
C HIS A 346 3.59 1.06 0.75
N GLY A 347 3.86 -0.25 0.73
CA GLY A 347 3.18 -1.21 -0.13
C GLY A 347 3.69 -1.20 -1.57
N PHE A 348 4.89 -0.67 -1.83
CA PHE A 348 5.50 -0.69 -3.15
C PHE A 348 6.03 -2.08 -3.50
N GLY A 349 6.00 -2.42 -4.80
CA GLY A 349 6.55 -3.68 -5.31
C GLY A 349 8.03 -3.82 -4.97
N GLN A 350 8.78 -2.71 -5.13
CA GLN A 350 10.15 -2.55 -4.66
C GLN A 350 10.21 -1.43 -3.61
N GLN A 351 10.29 -1.84 -2.33
CA GLN A 351 10.13 -0.96 -1.18
C GLN A 351 11.46 -0.52 -0.57
N TYR A 352 11.57 0.78 -0.28
CA TYR A 352 12.62 1.37 0.55
C TYR A 352 11.98 2.14 1.70
N GLY A 353 12.33 1.82 2.95
CA GLY A 353 11.68 2.36 4.16
C GLY A 353 11.55 3.87 4.16
N ASN A 354 12.66 4.57 3.93
CA ASN A 354 12.74 6.03 3.88
C ASN A 354 12.52 6.62 2.48
N GLY A 355 12.03 5.83 1.50
CA GLY A 355 11.94 6.26 0.10
C GLY A 355 10.99 7.43 -0.15
N LEU A 356 10.01 7.65 0.73
CA LEU A 356 9.14 8.82 0.72
C LEU A 356 9.66 9.95 1.61
N MET A 357 10.74 9.79 2.37
CA MET A 357 11.22 10.83 3.27
C MET A 357 12.16 11.79 2.54
N PRO A 358 11.98 13.13 2.65
CA PRO A 358 12.91 14.09 2.09
C PRO A 358 14.25 14.03 2.84
N GLY A 359 15.31 13.68 2.13
CA GLY A 359 16.65 13.61 2.69
C GLY A 359 17.73 13.34 1.64
N PRO A 360 19.02 13.59 1.96
CA PRO A 360 20.13 13.34 1.04
C PRO A 360 20.44 11.84 0.84
N TYR A 361 19.81 10.95 1.62
CA TYR A 361 19.96 9.49 1.57
C TYR A 361 18.61 8.77 1.39
N SER A 362 17.61 9.46 0.84
CA SER A 362 16.27 8.90 0.60
C SER A 362 16.32 7.71 -0.37
N GLY A 363 15.77 6.58 0.05
CA GLY A 363 15.63 5.35 -0.75
C GLY A 363 16.95 4.75 -1.26
N TYR A 364 16.92 4.17 -2.45
CA TYR A 364 18.09 3.56 -3.06
C TYR A 364 19.04 4.60 -3.67
N GLY A 365 20.30 4.20 -3.84
CA GLY A 365 21.38 5.12 -4.17
C GLY A 365 21.35 5.73 -5.58
N CYS A 366 20.57 5.25 -6.55
CA CYS A 366 20.64 5.74 -7.94
C CYS A 366 20.17 7.20 -8.09
N CYS A 367 19.01 7.55 -7.51
CA CYS A 367 18.37 8.86 -7.66
C CYS A 367 19.25 10.02 -7.21
N ARG A 368 19.99 9.84 -6.10
CA ARG A 368 20.91 10.86 -5.58
C ARG A 368 22.10 11.17 -6.51
N PHE A 369 22.36 10.35 -7.53
CA PHE A 369 23.39 10.65 -8.54
C PHE A 369 22.79 11.06 -9.89
N ASN A 370 21.56 10.64 -10.22
CA ASN A 370 20.94 11.01 -11.50
C ASN A 370 20.27 12.40 -11.48
N LEU A 371 19.71 12.83 -10.33
CA LEU A 371 18.90 14.06 -10.21
C LEU A 371 19.60 15.34 -10.71
N HIS A 372 20.94 15.36 -10.73
CA HIS A 372 21.73 16.56 -10.96
C HIS A 372 21.55 17.20 -12.33
N MET A 373 20.99 16.50 -13.32
CA MET A 373 20.77 17.07 -14.65
C MET A 373 19.48 17.87 -14.79
N GLY A 374 18.48 17.74 -13.90
CA GLY A 374 17.13 18.28 -14.07
C GLY A 374 17.06 19.74 -14.54
N TRP A 375 17.36 20.71 -13.67
CA TRP A 375 17.35 22.13 -14.05
C TRP A 375 18.44 22.52 -15.06
N PRO A 376 19.69 22.04 -14.97
CA PRO A 376 20.73 22.39 -15.94
C PRO A 376 20.40 22.00 -17.37
N TYR A 377 19.79 20.83 -17.58
CA TYR A 377 19.39 20.37 -18.90
C TYR A 377 18.17 21.15 -19.41
N TYR A 378 17.20 21.42 -18.55
CA TYR A 378 16.08 22.31 -18.89
C TYR A 378 16.61 23.66 -19.42
N VAL A 379 17.50 24.31 -18.68
CA VAL A 379 18.05 25.62 -19.04
C VAL A 379 18.88 25.56 -20.32
N LYS A 380 19.78 24.58 -20.48
CA LYS A 380 20.61 24.50 -21.70
C LYS A 380 19.78 24.25 -22.96
N ASN A 381 18.60 23.63 -22.81
CA ASN A 381 17.72 23.22 -23.90
C ASN A 381 16.50 24.15 -24.11
N MET A 382 16.32 25.22 -23.32
CA MET A 382 15.27 26.23 -23.53
C MET A 382 15.33 26.86 -24.93
N TRP A 383 16.52 26.93 -25.54
CA TRP A 383 16.73 27.50 -26.86
C TRP A 383 17.49 26.54 -27.76
N ALA A 384 17.11 26.49 -29.03
CA ALA A 384 17.78 25.71 -30.06
C ALA A 384 18.09 26.54 -31.31
N ALA A 385 19.11 26.13 -32.06
CA ALA A 385 19.32 26.63 -33.42
C ALA A 385 18.35 25.95 -34.39
N THR A 386 17.90 26.69 -35.39
CA THR A 386 17.08 26.18 -36.50
C THR A 386 17.95 25.94 -37.73
N ASN A 387 17.54 25.02 -38.62
CA ASN A 387 18.30 24.70 -39.83
C ASN A 387 18.46 25.86 -40.82
N ASN A 388 17.58 26.84 -40.77
CA ASN A 388 17.62 28.05 -41.59
C ASN A 388 18.34 29.21 -40.90
N ASN A 389 19.28 28.92 -39.99
CA ASN A 389 20.13 29.87 -39.28
C ASN A 389 19.37 30.87 -38.38
N GLY A 390 18.21 30.49 -37.85
CA GLY A 390 17.50 31.22 -36.81
C GLY A 390 17.55 30.56 -35.44
N LEU A 391 16.65 30.97 -34.55
CA LEU A 391 16.52 30.44 -33.18
C LEU A 391 15.09 30.04 -32.87
N ALA A 392 14.94 28.98 -32.07
CA ALA A 392 13.66 28.53 -31.55
C ALA A 392 13.68 28.57 -30.01
N ALA A 393 12.63 29.14 -29.42
CA ALA A 393 12.34 28.98 -27.99
C ALA A 393 11.56 27.69 -27.79
N MET A 394 12.22 26.67 -27.22
CA MET A 394 11.75 25.29 -27.07
C MET A 394 10.96 25.09 -25.77
N ALA A 395 11.38 25.77 -24.71
CA ALA A 395 10.75 25.78 -23.40
C ALA A 395 10.97 27.16 -22.76
N TYR A 396 10.11 27.55 -21.82
CA TYR A 396 10.07 28.92 -21.33
C TYR A 396 10.58 29.08 -19.90
N GLY A 397 11.09 30.28 -19.61
CA GLY A 397 11.62 30.66 -18.30
C GLY A 397 12.42 31.96 -18.34
N PRO A 398 12.60 32.66 -17.22
CA PRO A 398 13.41 33.87 -17.19
C PRO A 398 14.86 33.55 -17.57
N GLY A 399 15.41 34.24 -18.57
CA GLY A 399 16.77 33.95 -19.04
C GLY A 399 17.25 34.80 -20.21
N GLU A 400 18.41 34.43 -20.75
CA GLU A 400 18.94 34.98 -21.99
C GLU A 400 19.65 33.89 -22.81
N VAL A 401 19.57 34.00 -24.12
CA VAL A 401 20.35 33.19 -25.07
C VAL A 401 21.33 34.08 -25.81
N LYS A 402 22.56 33.60 -25.98
CA LYS A 402 23.59 34.21 -26.82
C LYS A 402 24.00 33.23 -27.92
N ALA A 403 23.73 33.57 -29.18
CA ALA A 403 23.90 32.65 -30.30
C ALA A 403 24.26 33.34 -31.63
N LEU A 404 24.66 32.55 -32.62
CA LEU A 404 24.95 32.95 -33.99
C LEU A 404 23.73 32.68 -34.88
N VAL A 405 23.32 33.67 -35.67
CA VAL A 405 22.15 33.61 -36.56
C VAL A 405 22.46 34.24 -37.91
N GLY A 406 21.61 34.00 -38.91
CA GLY A 406 21.80 34.46 -40.29
C GLY A 406 23.17 34.02 -40.82
N ASP A 407 23.91 34.96 -41.41
CA ASP A 407 25.27 34.75 -41.94
C ASP A 407 26.36 34.84 -40.85
N GLY A 408 26.13 34.27 -39.67
CA GLY A 408 27.09 34.20 -38.56
C GLY A 408 27.10 35.43 -37.64
N ALA A 409 26.02 36.20 -37.59
CA ALA A 409 25.89 37.34 -36.69
C ALA A 409 25.56 36.91 -35.26
N GLU A 410 26.25 37.47 -34.28
CA GLU A 410 25.97 37.23 -32.86
C GLU A 410 24.76 38.06 -32.39
N VAL A 411 23.80 37.40 -31.76
CA VAL A 411 22.61 38.02 -31.14
C VAL A 411 22.46 37.58 -29.69
N VAL A 412 21.87 38.45 -28.88
CA VAL A 412 21.39 38.11 -27.54
C VAL A 412 19.89 38.32 -27.51
N ILE A 413 19.13 37.32 -27.05
CA ILE A 413 17.70 37.47 -26.80
C ILE A 413 17.47 37.29 -25.31
N THR A 414 16.94 38.32 -24.66
CA THR A 414 16.56 38.27 -23.24
C THR A 414 15.07 37.93 -23.13
N GLU A 415 14.76 36.85 -22.43
CA GLU A 415 13.42 36.41 -22.07
C GLU A 415 13.07 36.91 -20.67
N SER A 416 12.25 37.96 -20.60
CA SER A 416 11.74 38.52 -19.34
C SER A 416 10.34 37.98 -19.07
N THR A 417 10.21 37.11 -18.08
CA THR A 417 8.93 36.48 -17.71
C THR A 417 8.95 35.92 -16.28
N ASN A 418 7.76 35.77 -15.69
CA ASN A 418 7.53 34.96 -14.50
C ASN A 418 6.86 33.62 -14.82
N TYR A 419 6.80 33.23 -16.10
CA TYR A 419 6.33 31.91 -16.54
C TYR A 419 7.01 30.80 -15.73
N PRO A 420 6.28 29.75 -15.28
CA PRO A 420 4.87 29.43 -15.58
C PRO A 420 3.83 30.13 -14.69
N PHE A 421 4.24 31.02 -13.80
CA PHE A 421 3.35 31.68 -12.82
C PHE A 421 2.64 32.91 -13.37
N ASP A 422 3.04 33.36 -14.56
CA ASP A 422 2.38 34.46 -15.27
C ASP A 422 2.28 34.15 -16.78
N GLU A 423 1.45 34.91 -17.47
CA GLU A 423 1.01 34.60 -18.84
C GLU A 423 1.79 35.32 -19.92
N VAL A 424 2.66 36.27 -19.56
CA VAL A 424 3.34 37.15 -20.51
C VAL A 424 4.83 36.86 -20.55
N LEU A 425 5.35 36.68 -21.76
CA LEU A 425 6.76 36.51 -22.05
C LEU A 425 7.21 37.63 -23.00
N THR A 426 8.27 38.33 -22.61
CA THR A 426 8.84 39.40 -23.43
C THR A 426 10.24 39.03 -23.87
N PHE A 427 10.43 38.88 -25.18
CA PHE A 427 11.73 38.61 -25.80
C PHE A 427 12.28 39.92 -26.36
N THR A 428 13.40 40.39 -25.81
CA THR A 428 14.10 41.58 -26.29
C THR A 428 15.33 41.18 -27.09
N ILE A 429 15.36 41.56 -28.38
CA ILE A 429 16.45 41.20 -29.29
C ILE A 429 17.54 42.27 -29.23
N SER A 430 18.76 41.88 -28.87
CA SER A 430 19.95 42.73 -28.86
C SER A 430 20.92 42.31 -29.95
N THR A 431 21.22 43.24 -30.87
CA THR A 431 22.10 43.00 -32.02
C THR A 431 23.05 44.18 -32.23
N LYS A 432 24.24 43.94 -32.79
CA LYS A 432 25.17 45.02 -33.15
C LYS A 432 24.74 45.77 -34.42
N GLN A 433 24.10 45.05 -35.35
CA GLN A 433 23.58 45.56 -36.61
C GLN A 433 22.27 44.83 -36.95
N ALA A 434 21.51 45.38 -37.91
CA ALA A 434 20.31 44.71 -38.38
C ALA A 434 20.68 43.34 -39.00
N VAL A 435 19.93 42.30 -38.65
CA VAL A 435 20.20 40.93 -39.10
C VAL A 435 18.89 40.21 -39.40
N SER A 436 18.84 39.48 -40.52
CA SER A 436 17.69 38.68 -40.91
C SER A 436 17.85 37.24 -40.43
N PHE A 437 16.89 36.75 -39.65
CA PHE A 437 16.79 35.35 -39.25
C PHE A 437 15.37 35.03 -38.75
N PRO A 438 14.92 33.77 -38.83
CA PRO A 438 13.65 33.37 -38.24
C PRO A 438 13.78 33.20 -36.72
N LEU A 439 12.81 33.75 -35.99
CA LEU A 439 12.59 33.44 -34.58
C LEU A 439 11.34 32.57 -34.46
N GLU A 440 11.47 31.37 -33.91
CA GLU A 440 10.37 30.44 -33.71
C GLU A 440 9.97 30.39 -32.24
N LEU A 441 8.66 30.50 -31.97
CA LEU A 441 8.10 30.43 -30.62
C LEU A 441 7.23 29.18 -30.51
N ARG A 442 7.51 28.30 -29.56
CA ARG A 442 6.61 27.19 -29.24
C ARG A 442 5.27 27.70 -28.73
N ILE A 443 4.16 27.37 -29.38
CA ILE A 443 2.84 27.71 -28.86
C ILE A 443 2.27 26.47 -28.15
N PRO A 444 2.10 26.49 -26.81
CA PRO A 444 1.58 25.35 -26.07
C PRO A 444 0.20 24.91 -26.56
N ALA A 445 -0.05 23.59 -26.61
CA ALA A 445 -1.33 23.05 -27.08
C ALA A 445 -2.48 23.36 -26.12
N TRP A 446 -2.19 23.48 -24.82
CA TRP A 446 -3.18 23.84 -23.81
C TRP A 446 -3.69 25.30 -23.95
N CYS A 447 -2.96 26.19 -24.63
CA CYS A 447 -3.31 27.60 -24.75
C CYS A 447 -4.28 27.84 -25.92
N LYS A 448 -5.58 28.00 -25.61
CA LYS A 448 -6.64 28.14 -26.64
C LYS A 448 -6.62 29.47 -27.41
N LYS A 449 -6.05 30.54 -26.83
CA LYS A 449 -6.09 31.90 -27.40
C LYS A 449 -4.73 32.62 -27.31
N PRO A 450 -3.67 32.06 -27.91
CA PRO A 450 -2.33 32.64 -27.86
C PRO A 450 -2.30 33.98 -28.62
N VAL A 451 -1.50 34.93 -28.14
CA VAL A 451 -1.28 36.20 -28.81
C VAL A 451 0.21 36.47 -28.93
N VAL A 452 0.68 36.66 -30.16
CA VAL A 452 2.03 37.14 -30.44
C VAL A 452 1.97 38.58 -30.93
N LYS A 453 2.81 39.45 -30.38
CA LYS A 453 3.02 40.83 -30.87
C LYS A 453 4.49 41.02 -31.20
N VAL A 454 4.76 41.78 -32.25
CA VAL A 454 6.12 42.22 -32.59
C VAL A 454 6.12 43.74 -32.66
N ASN A 455 6.92 44.39 -31.81
CA ASN A 455 6.95 45.84 -31.61
C ASN A 455 5.53 46.41 -31.42
N GLY A 456 4.74 45.78 -30.55
CA GLY A 456 3.34 46.15 -30.25
C GLY A 456 2.31 45.77 -31.32
N LYS A 457 2.72 45.24 -32.49
CA LYS A 457 1.80 44.84 -33.56
C LYS A 457 1.42 43.37 -33.44
N LYS A 458 0.13 43.09 -33.23
CA LYS A 458 -0.42 41.73 -33.17
C LYS A 458 -0.19 40.97 -34.48
N GLN A 459 0.32 39.75 -34.35
CA GLN A 459 0.53 38.82 -35.46
C GLN A 459 -0.73 37.99 -35.73
N LYS A 460 -0.82 37.42 -36.94
CA LYS A 460 -1.97 36.61 -37.39
C LYS A 460 -1.57 35.13 -37.45
N GLN A 461 -2.56 34.24 -37.46
CA GLN A 461 -2.36 32.79 -37.67
C GLN A 461 -1.49 32.11 -36.60
N VAL A 462 -1.46 32.65 -35.37
CA VAL A 462 -0.87 31.94 -34.22
C VAL A 462 -1.81 30.80 -33.84
N LYS A 463 -1.29 29.58 -33.82
CA LYS A 463 -2.06 28.36 -33.51
C LYS A 463 -1.40 27.60 -32.36
N ALA A 464 -2.24 27.03 -31.50
CA ALA A 464 -1.81 26.15 -30.42
C ALA A 464 -1.20 24.86 -30.99
N GLY A 465 -0.19 24.30 -30.30
CA GLY A 465 0.44 23.03 -30.67
C GLY A 465 1.38 23.12 -31.88
N GLU A 466 1.79 24.33 -32.29
CA GLU A 466 2.72 24.55 -33.40
C GLU A 466 3.88 25.46 -32.96
N PHE A 467 5.01 25.42 -33.68
CA PHE A 467 6.04 26.46 -33.60
C PHE A 467 5.64 27.63 -34.52
N TYR A 468 5.46 28.81 -33.94
CA TYR A 468 5.11 30.02 -34.69
C TYR A 468 6.36 30.73 -35.18
N VAL A 469 6.54 30.81 -36.50
CA VAL A 469 7.73 31.37 -37.15
C VAL A 469 7.57 32.85 -37.45
N ILE A 470 8.53 33.66 -37.00
CA ILE A 470 8.63 35.09 -37.30
C ILE A 470 9.90 35.33 -38.14
N SER A 471 9.74 35.37 -39.47
CA SER A 471 10.84 35.68 -40.39
C SER A 471 10.89 37.17 -40.70
N ARG A 472 11.92 37.87 -40.21
CA ARG A 472 12.14 39.30 -40.51
C ARG A 472 13.60 39.70 -40.32
N GLU A 473 13.87 40.95 -40.71
CA GLU A 473 15.05 41.67 -40.25
C GLU A 473 14.80 42.19 -38.83
N TRP A 474 15.69 41.84 -37.91
CA TRP A 474 15.67 42.24 -36.51
C TRP A 474 16.64 43.40 -36.28
N LYS A 475 16.16 44.42 -35.57
CA LYS A 475 16.95 45.56 -35.13
C LYS A 475 17.19 45.48 -33.63
N ASN A 476 18.27 46.11 -33.18
CA ASN A 476 18.56 46.22 -31.76
C ASN A 476 17.36 46.83 -31.00
N LYS A 477 16.94 46.17 -29.92
CA LYS A 477 15.76 46.48 -29.10
C LYS A 477 14.41 46.21 -29.76
N ASP A 478 14.34 45.46 -30.86
CA ASP A 478 13.07 44.88 -31.27
C ASP A 478 12.55 43.97 -30.15
N VAL A 479 11.23 43.96 -29.98
CA VAL A 479 10.54 43.23 -28.90
C VAL A 479 9.50 42.30 -29.50
N VAL A 480 9.48 41.07 -29.02
CA VAL A 480 8.40 40.11 -29.26
C VAL A 480 7.72 39.82 -27.92
N GLU A 481 6.40 40.01 -27.87
CA GLU A 481 5.59 39.64 -26.71
C GLU A 481 4.76 38.41 -27.07
N LEU A 482 4.81 37.39 -26.23
CA LEU A 482 3.95 36.22 -26.28
C LEU A 482 3.06 36.24 -25.04
N GLU A 483 1.75 36.28 -25.26
CA GLU A 483 0.75 36.10 -24.21
C GLU A 483 0.14 34.70 -24.35
N LEU A 484 0.16 33.96 -23.26
CA LEU A 484 -0.38 32.60 -23.13
C LEU A 484 -1.48 32.59 -22.07
N PRO A 485 -2.70 33.05 -22.38
CA PRO A 485 -3.81 33.01 -21.42
C PRO A 485 -4.03 31.60 -20.86
N MET A 486 -4.02 31.47 -19.52
CA MET A 486 -4.14 30.19 -18.81
C MET A 486 -5.52 30.09 -18.16
N SER A 487 -6.39 29.25 -18.72
CA SER A 487 -7.65 28.85 -18.09
C SER A 487 -7.43 27.72 -17.10
N VAL A 488 -8.28 27.63 -16.08
CA VAL A 488 -8.31 26.46 -15.18
C VAL A 488 -8.87 25.26 -15.96
N GLN A 489 -8.27 24.10 -15.76
CA GLN A 489 -8.65 22.82 -16.34
C GLN A 489 -8.87 21.82 -15.22
N ILE A 490 -9.86 20.94 -15.42
CA ILE A 490 -10.14 19.80 -14.56
C ILE A 490 -9.79 18.57 -15.39
N ASN A 491 -8.88 17.74 -14.92
CA ASN A 491 -8.50 16.50 -15.60
C ASN A 491 -9.05 15.30 -14.82
N PRO A 492 -9.61 14.29 -15.49
CA PRO A 492 -10.03 13.05 -14.84
C PRO A 492 -8.81 12.22 -14.43
N GLU A 493 -8.86 11.68 -13.23
CA GLU A 493 -7.81 10.86 -12.62
C GLU A 493 -8.40 9.52 -12.13
N VAL A 494 -7.61 8.75 -11.38
CA VAL A 494 -8.04 7.49 -10.76
C VAL A 494 -9.39 7.61 -10.05
N ASN A 495 -10.25 6.61 -10.16
CA ASN A 495 -11.56 6.56 -9.50
C ASN A 495 -12.49 7.73 -9.85
N GLN A 496 -12.39 8.28 -11.07
CA GLN A 496 -13.09 9.51 -11.49
C GLN A 496 -12.84 10.72 -10.58
N SER A 497 -11.79 10.67 -9.76
CA SER A 497 -11.28 11.86 -9.08
C SER A 497 -10.74 12.85 -10.10
N VAL A 498 -10.40 14.04 -9.66
CA VAL A 498 -9.94 15.10 -10.55
C VAL A 498 -8.69 15.78 -10.03
N SER A 499 -7.81 16.17 -10.96
CA SER A 499 -6.73 17.12 -10.70
C SER A 499 -7.08 18.49 -11.30
N ILE A 500 -6.53 19.55 -10.70
CA ILE A 500 -6.73 20.94 -11.15
C ILE A 500 -5.43 21.44 -11.77
N GLN A 501 -5.52 21.96 -12.99
CA GLN A 501 -4.40 22.46 -13.76
C GLN A 501 -4.65 23.89 -14.25
N ARG A 502 -3.60 24.72 -14.33
CA ARG A 502 -3.65 26.04 -14.96
C ARG A 502 -2.33 26.29 -15.70
N GLY A 503 -2.39 26.34 -17.03
CA GLY A 503 -1.18 26.31 -17.85
C GLY A 503 -0.43 24.99 -17.63
N PRO A 504 0.91 24.99 -17.47
CA PRO A 504 1.65 23.77 -17.14
C PRO A 504 1.69 23.44 -15.63
N LEU A 505 1.03 24.24 -14.76
CA LEU A 505 1.03 24.01 -13.31
C LEU A 505 -0.17 23.15 -12.89
N VAL A 506 0.12 22.08 -12.16
CA VAL A 506 -0.84 21.26 -11.43
C VAL A 506 -0.98 21.81 -10.02
N TYR A 507 -2.15 21.70 -9.41
CA TYR A 507 -2.41 22.23 -8.07
C TYR A 507 -2.74 21.12 -7.07
N ALA A 508 -2.24 21.29 -5.86
CA ALA A 508 -2.46 20.41 -4.72
C ALA A 508 -3.05 21.19 -3.54
N LEU A 509 -3.68 20.48 -2.61
CA LEU A 509 -4.17 21.04 -1.36
C LEU A 509 -3.00 21.65 -0.59
N LYS A 510 -3.14 22.91 -0.17
CA LYS A 510 -2.21 23.52 0.77
C LYS A 510 -2.41 22.89 2.15
N MET A 511 -1.41 22.18 2.64
CA MET A 511 -1.47 21.50 3.93
C MET A 511 -0.52 22.12 4.94
N ASP A 512 -1.00 22.32 6.17
CA ASP A 512 -0.12 22.63 7.30
C ASP A 512 0.72 21.39 7.67
N GLU A 513 2.02 21.59 7.90
CA GLU A 513 2.99 20.49 8.04
C GLU A 513 3.68 20.47 9.43
N SER A 514 4.02 19.28 9.90
CA SER A 514 4.91 19.01 11.04
C SER A 514 6.17 18.32 10.57
N TRP A 515 7.32 18.97 10.76
CA TRP A 515 8.63 18.47 10.34
C TRP A 515 9.39 17.89 11.53
N ILE A 516 9.79 16.62 11.41
CA ILE A 516 10.54 15.89 12.44
C ILE A 516 11.87 15.44 11.83
N SER A 517 12.97 16.07 12.24
CA SER A 517 14.32 15.65 11.83
C SER A 517 14.64 14.26 12.39
N LYS A 518 15.04 13.33 11.53
CA LYS A 518 15.47 11.98 11.91
C LYS A 518 16.98 11.83 11.92
N ASN A 519 17.62 12.28 10.85
CA ASN A 519 19.06 12.24 10.70
C ASN A 519 19.59 13.63 10.35
N ASP A 520 20.77 13.97 10.86
CA ASP A 520 21.50 15.20 10.55
C ASP A 520 22.90 14.82 10.04
N TYR A 521 23.16 15.13 8.78
CA TYR A 521 24.41 14.81 8.08
C TYR A 521 25.38 16.01 8.06
N GLY A 522 25.08 17.08 8.81
CA GLY A 522 25.87 18.30 8.86
C GLY A 522 25.60 19.26 7.69
N ASN A 523 26.09 20.51 7.78
CA ASN A 523 25.91 21.56 6.75
C ASN A 523 24.45 21.84 6.35
N GLY A 524 23.49 21.53 7.24
CA GLY A 524 22.05 21.68 7.00
C GLY A 524 21.45 20.56 6.15
N PHE A 525 22.19 19.50 5.84
CA PHE A 525 21.68 18.30 5.20
C PHE A 525 21.02 17.42 6.25
N LYS A 526 19.70 17.34 6.23
CA LYS A 526 18.92 16.53 7.18
C LYS A 526 17.90 15.69 6.43
N GLU A 527 17.48 14.62 7.08
CA GLU A 527 16.37 13.79 6.64
C GLU A 527 15.19 13.99 7.59
N TYR A 528 13.99 14.13 7.01
CA TYR A 528 12.79 14.49 7.77
C TYR A 528 11.66 13.50 7.57
N GLN A 529 10.88 13.31 8.63
CA GLN A 529 9.48 12.91 8.49
C GLN A 529 8.61 14.17 8.40
N VAL A 530 7.58 14.10 7.57
CA VAL A 530 6.60 15.19 7.38
C VAL A 530 5.21 14.64 7.63
N LEU A 531 4.52 15.21 8.61
CA LEU A 531 3.17 14.81 9.03
C LEU A 531 2.17 15.95 8.79
N PRO A 532 0.91 15.64 8.47
CA PRO A 532 -0.14 16.64 8.31
C PRO A 532 -0.54 17.20 9.68
N LYS A 533 -0.74 18.51 9.75
CA LYS A 533 -1.37 19.22 10.89
C LYS A 533 -2.79 19.69 10.58
N SER A 534 -3.18 19.62 9.32
CA SER A 534 -4.51 19.99 8.82
C SER A 534 -5.21 18.76 8.23
N ASN A 535 -6.53 18.84 8.07
CA ASN A 535 -7.27 17.79 7.38
C ASN A 535 -6.88 17.79 5.89
N TRP A 536 -6.93 16.62 5.26
CA TRP A 536 -6.53 16.45 3.86
C TRP A 536 -7.63 15.79 3.01
N ASN A 537 -8.56 15.08 3.64
CA ASN A 537 -9.58 14.25 3.01
C ASN A 537 -10.77 15.08 2.50
N TYR A 538 -10.55 15.93 1.50
CA TYR A 538 -11.58 16.80 0.93
C TYR A 538 -12.09 16.32 -0.44
N ALA A 539 -13.40 16.42 -0.64
CA ALA A 539 -14.04 16.31 -1.95
C ALA A 539 -14.46 17.70 -2.46
N LEU A 540 -14.15 18.00 -3.72
CA LEU A 540 -14.37 19.32 -4.31
C LEU A 540 -15.85 19.52 -4.68
N ASP A 541 -16.38 20.70 -4.35
CA ASP A 541 -17.70 21.19 -4.78
C ASP A 541 -17.52 21.97 -6.10
N ILE A 542 -17.40 21.24 -7.20
CA ILE A 542 -17.11 21.81 -8.51
C ILE A 542 -18.17 21.40 -9.55
N ASP A 543 -18.52 22.35 -10.41
CA ASP A 543 -19.33 22.10 -11.61
C ASP A 543 -18.35 21.96 -12.79
N PRO A 544 -18.13 20.75 -13.33
CA PRO A 544 -17.16 20.54 -14.41
C PRO A 544 -17.52 21.32 -15.68
N ASP A 545 -18.80 21.65 -15.90
CA ASP A 545 -19.25 22.46 -17.04
C ASP A 545 -19.03 23.97 -16.81
N LYS A 546 -18.74 24.38 -15.57
CA LYS A 546 -18.58 25.80 -15.17
C LYS A 546 -17.40 26.02 -14.22
N VAL A 547 -16.24 25.45 -14.54
CA VAL A 547 -15.00 25.52 -13.74
C VAL A 547 -14.67 26.92 -13.21
N GLU A 548 -14.74 27.94 -14.06
CA GLU A 548 -14.44 29.34 -13.72
C GLU A 548 -15.41 29.95 -12.67
N LYS A 549 -16.54 29.30 -12.38
CA LYS A 549 -17.45 29.70 -11.30
C LYS A 549 -17.16 28.98 -9.99
N SER A 550 -16.50 27.83 -10.04
CA SER A 550 -16.20 26.99 -8.89
C SER A 550 -14.81 27.27 -8.30
N ILE A 551 -13.87 27.77 -9.11
CA ILE A 551 -12.47 27.98 -8.73
C ILE A 551 -12.08 29.44 -8.96
N SER A 552 -11.51 30.08 -7.93
CA SER A 552 -10.98 31.44 -8.03
C SER A 552 -9.45 31.43 -8.05
N VAL A 553 -8.85 32.19 -8.98
CA VAL A 553 -7.39 32.31 -9.11
C VAL A 553 -6.92 33.58 -8.39
N HIS A 554 -5.91 33.44 -7.53
CA HIS A 554 -5.29 34.55 -6.79
C HIS A 554 -3.83 34.70 -7.19
N LYS A 555 -3.43 35.92 -7.56
CA LYS A 555 -2.03 36.25 -7.86
C LYS A 555 -1.41 37.03 -6.69
N ARG A 556 -0.14 36.76 -6.40
CA ARG A 556 0.71 37.42 -5.40
C ARG A 556 1.99 37.94 -6.07
N GLU A 557 2.81 38.65 -5.31
CA GLU A 557 4.13 39.08 -5.77
C GLU A 557 5.02 37.86 -6.07
N MET A 558 5.84 37.96 -7.12
CA MET A 558 6.76 36.89 -7.51
C MET A 558 7.95 36.81 -6.54
N PRO A 559 8.12 35.70 -5.78
CA PRO A 559 9.28 35.52 -4.92
C PRO A 559 10.51 35.05 -5.71
N GLU A 560 11.69 35.06 -5.08
CA GLU A 560 12.89 34.42 -5.64
C GLU A 560 12.73 32.91 -5.80
N ASN A 561 12.05 32.24 -4.86
CA ASN A 561 11.73 30.82 -4.91
C ASN A 561 10.20 30.62 -4.92
N PRO A 562 9.58 30.36 -6.09
CA PRO A 562 8.14 30.23 -6.22
C PRO A 562 7.58 28.88 -5.73
N PHE A 563 8.46 27.93 -5.40
CA PHE A 563 8.10 26.61 -4.86
C PHE A 563 8.07 26.58 -3.32
N LEU A 564 8.12 27.74 -2.66
CA LEU A 564 7.82 27.84 -1.23
C LEU A 564 6.31 28.00 -1.05
N GLN A 565 5.65 27.06 -0.36
CA GLN A 565 4.21 27.09 -0.08
C GLN A 565 3.73 28.45 0.46
N THR A 566 4.49 29.05 1.37
CA THR A 566 4.13 30.30 2.05
C THR A 566 4.12 31.53 1.14
N SER A 567 4.87 31.50 0.03
CA SER A 567 5.07 32.66 -0.86
C SER A 567 4.81 32.36 -2.33
N THR A 568 4.28 31.18 -2.67
CA THR A 568 4.03 30.82 -4.07
C THR A 568 3.11 31.86 -4.74
N PRO A 569 3.46 32.33 -5.95
CA PRO A 569 2.88 33.54 -6.53
C PRO A 569 1.45 33.36 -7.07
N VAL A 570 0.97 32.13 -7.22
CA VAL A 570 -0.39 31.86 -7.71
C VAL A 570 -1.02 30.77 -6.85
N THR A 571 -2.18 31.05 -6.26
CA THR A 571 -2.99 30.09 -5.51
C THR A 571 -4.40 30.04 -6.07
N LEU A 572 -5.12 28.95 -5.79
CA LEU A 572 -6.53 28.79 -6.14
C LEU A 572 -7.36 28.65 -4.86
N THR A 573 -8.60 29.12 -4.86
CA THR A 573 -9.58 28.75 -3.82
C THR A 573 -10.76 28.01 -4.44
N VAL A 574 -11.25 27.00 -3.73
CA VAL A 574 -12.35 26.15 -4.15
C VAL A 574 -13.15 25.71 -2.93
N LYS A 575 -14.47 25.53 -3.10
CA LYS A 575 -15.31 24.96 -2.06
C LYS A 575 -15.14 23.44 -2.01
N ALA A 576 -15.15 22.88 -0.81
CA ALA A 576 -15.02 21.45 -0.61
C ALA A 576 -15.76 21.00 0.66
N LYS A 577 -15.95 19.69 0.80
CA LYS A 577 -16.43 19.05 2.03
C LYS A 577 -15.53 17.88 2.38
N LYS A 578 -15.41 17.54 3.66
CA LYS A 578 -14.67 16.34 4.07
C LYS A 578 -15.34 15.08 3.55
N ALA A 579 -14.53 14.13 3.10
CA ALA A 579 -14.94 12.80 2.66
C ALA A 579 -14.73 11.82 3.82
N ASP A 580 -15.82 11.28 4.36
CA ASP A 580 -15.76 10.37 5.51
C ASP A 580 -15.05 9.06 5.19
N ASP A 581 -15.23 8.50 4.00
CA ASP A 581 -14.67 7.19 3.63
C ASP A 581 -13.26 7.27 3.00
N TRP A 582 -12.58 8.42 3.11
CA TRP A 582 -11.21 8.59 2.61
C TRP A 582 -10.20 8.65 3.76
N HIS A 583 -9.45 7.57 3.93
CA HIS A 583 -8.60 7.32 5.10
C HIS A 583 -7.17 6.91 4.74
N LEU A 584 -6.33 6.82 5.76
CA LEU A 584 -5.01 6.21 5.63
C LEU A 584 -5.12 4.67 5.57
N ALA A 585 -4.31 4.06 4.71
CA ALA A 585 -4.08 2.62 4.60
C ALA A 585 -2.70 2.21 5.14
N LEU A 586 -2.40 0.90 5.08
CA LEU A 586 -1.11 0.30 5.41
C LEU A 586 -0.57 0.74 6.79
N HIS A 587 -1.39 0.54 7.83
CA HIS A 587 -1.06 0.94 9.21
C HIS A 587 -0.84 2.45 9.40
N GLY A 588 -1.49 3.28 8.58
CA GLY A 588 -1.41 4.74 8.69
C GLY A 588 -0.25 5.37 7.93
N LEU A 589 0.38 4.63 7.00
CA LEU A 589 1.59 5.06 6.29
C LEU A 589 1.33 5.72 4.93
N THR A 590 0.11 5.62 4.38
CA THR A 590 -0.24 6.19 3.07
C THR A 590 -1.74 6.50 2.99
N ALA A 591 -2.17 7.44 2.14
CA ALA A 591 -3.59 7.69 1.88
C ALA A 591 -4.11 6.69 0.85
N CYS A 592 -5.25 6.03 1.08
CA CYS A 592 -5.91 5.24 0.03
C CYS A 592 -6.12 6.08 -1.24
N ASP A 593 -6.35 5.42 -2.38
CA ASP A 593 -6.88 6.12 -3.55
C ASP A 593 -8.16 6.88 -3.21
N PRO A 594 -8.41 8.02 -3.87
CA PRO A 594 -9.67 8.75 -3.74
C PRO A 594 -10.87 7.82 -3.88
N PRO A 595 -11.94 8.00 -3.10
CA PRO A 595 -13.17 7.25 -3.31
C PRO A 595 -13.73 7.54 -4.70
N TYR A 596 -14.41 6.54 -5.28
CA TYR A 596 -14.98 6.66 -6.61
C TYR A 596 -16.01 7.79 -6.68
N SER A 597 -15.74 8.74 -7.57
CA SER A 597 -16.53 9.95 -7.70
C SER A 597 -17.73 9.78 -8.65
N PRO A 598 -18.78 10.60 -8.47
CA PRO A 598 -18.96 11.58 -7.40
C PRO A 598 -19.37 10.94 -6.07
N ILE A 599 -19.06 11.63 -4.96
CA ILE A 599 -19.43 11.21 -3.60
C ILE A 599 -20.39 12.19 -2.91
N VAL A 600 -21.13 11.70 -1.91
CA VAL A 600 -21.95 12.54 -1.03
C VAL A 600 -21.24 12.80 0.29
N SER A 601 -21.42 14.00 0.86
CA SER A 601 -20.90 14.34 2.18
C SER A 601 -21.88 15.24 2.95
N SER A 602 -22.15 14.85 4.20
CA SER A 602 -22.94 15.62 5.16
C SER A 602 -22.15 16.68 5.92
N HIS A 603 -20.83 16.75 5.73
CA HIS A 603 -19.99 17.79 6.36
C HIS A 603 -20.36 19.19 5.87
N PRO A 604 -20.08 20.24 6.68
CA PRO A 604 -20.21 21.61 6.23
C PRO A 604 -19.27 21.90 5.05
N THR A 605 -19.70 22.79 4.16
CA THR A 605 -18.84 23.28 3.08
C THR A 605 -17.76 24.21 3.67
N GLU A 606 -16.52 23.96 3.28
CA GLU A 606 -15.34 24.75 3.62
C GLU A 606 -14.74 25.36 2.34
N GLU A 607 -14.07 26.50 2.44
CA GLU A 607 -13.23 27.02 1.36
C GLU A 607 -11.79 26.61 1.62
N ILE A 608 -11.18 25.89 0.68
CA ILE A 608 -9.80 25.41 0.78
C ILE A 608 -8.92 26.16 -0.22
N GLU A 609 -7.63 26.28 0.10
CA GLU A 609 -6.62 26.86 -0.78
C GLU A 609 -5.82 25.73 -1.45
N LEU A 610 -5.66 25.83 -2.78
CA LEU A 610 -4.76 24.99 -3.56
C LEU A 610 -3.54 25.80 -3.99
N VAL A 611 -2.37 25.17 -3.94
CA VAL A 611 -1.08 25.75 -4.35
C VAL A 611 -0.45 24.89 -5.44
N PRO A 612 0.52 25.39 -6.24
CA PRO A 612 1.17 24.56 -7.23
C PRO A 612 1.77 23.30 -6.61
N PHE A 613 1.63 22.16 -7.27
CA PHE A 613 2.07 20.85 -6.80
C PHE A 613 3.53 20.85 -6.31
N GLY A 614 4.39 21.51 -7.09
CA GLY A 614 5.81 21.66 -6.78
C GLY A 614 6.09 22.49 -5.51
N ALA A 615 5.10 23.16 -4.92
CA ALA A 615 5.25 23.93 -3.69
C ALA A 615 5.01 23.10 -2.40
N GLU A 616 4.33 21.96 -2.51
CA GLU A 616 4.03 21.07 -1.38
C GLU A 616 5.13 20.02 -1.12
N ASN A 617 5.18 19.49 0.11
CA ASN A 617 6.03 18.35 0.49
C ASN A 617 5.19 17.11 0.87
N ILE A 618 4.06 17.35 1.53
CA ILE A 618 2.91 16.42 1.60
C ILE A 618 1.74 17.04 0.85
N ARG A 619 0.98 16.25 0.10
CA ARG A 619 0.07 16.78 -0.93
C ARG A 619 -1.14 15.90 -1.18
N VAL A 620 -2.23 16.53 -1.59
CA VAL A 620 -3.39 15.90 -2.22
C VAL A 620 -3.63 16.60 -3.54
N THR A 621 -3.62 15.84 -4.63
CA THR A 621 -3.73 16.33 -6.02
C THR A 621 -4.89 15.71 -6.76
N CYS A 622 -5.17 14.43 -6.50
CA CYS A 622 -6.34 13.74 -7.06
C CYS A 622 -7.47 13.83 -6.03
N PHE A 623 -8.48 14.65 -6.30
CA PHE A 623 -9.59 14.90 -5.39
C PHE A 623 -10.87 14.22 -5.84
N PRO A 624 -11.62 13.55 -4.95
CA PRO A 624 -12.98 13.17 -5.29
C PRO A 624 -13.86 14.43 -5.50
N VAL A 625 -14.94 14.30 -6.28
CA VAL A 625 -15.90 15.40 -6.51
C VAL A 625 -17.24 15.12 -5.83
N LEU A 626 -17.93 16.17 -5.37
CA LEU A 626 -19.23 16.05 -4.73
C LEU A 626 -20.35 15.85 -5.76
N GLY A 627 -21.29 14.95 -5.47
CA GLY A 627 -22.45 14.69 -6.31
C GLY A 627 -23.10 13.34 -6.00
N ASN A 628 -24.08 12.95 -6.83
CA ASN A 628 -24.75 11.65 -6.71
C ASN A 628 -24.28 10.71 -7.82
N MET A 629 -23.85 9.50 -7.45
CA MET A 629 -23.46 8.48 -8.42
C MET A 629 -24.69 8.03 -9.23
N LYS A 630 -24.51 7.88 -10.55
CA LYS A 630 -25.53 7.32 -11.44
C LYS A 630 -25.38 5.80 -11.49
N GLU A 631 -26.33 5.08 -10.89
CA GLU A 631 -26.28 3.61 -10.81
C GLU A 631 -26.85 2.91 -12.06
N HIS A 632 -26.21 1.83 -12.49
CA HIS A 632 -26.74 0.84 -13.44
C HIS A 632 -27.57 -0.19 -12.67
N LYS A 633 -28.90 -0.03 -12.72
CA LYS A 633 -29.85 -0.83 -11.92
C LYS A 633 -30.49 -1.99 -12.67
N ASP A 634 -30.58 -1.91 -13.98
CA ASP A 634 -31.32 -2.87 -14.81
C ASP A 634 -30.43 -3.60 -15.81
N GLU A 635 -29.46 -2.90 -16.42
CA GLU A 635 -28.53 -3.46 -17.40
C GLU A 635 -27.15 -2.78 -17.33
N PHE A 636 -26.10 -3.57 -17.56
CA PHE A 636 -24.72 -3.12 -17.77
C PHE A 636 -24.10 -3.92 -18.93
N VAL A 637 -23.46 -3.23 -19.86
CA VAL A 637 -22.79 -3.81 -21.04
C VAL A 637 -21.41 -3.21 -21.14
N GLU A 638 -20.41 -4.05 -21.35
CA GLU A 638 -19.05 -3.66 -21.64
C GLU A 638 -18.45 -4.62 -22.69
N ASP A 639 -17.97 -4.06 -23.80
CA ASP A 639 -17.39 -4.80 -24.92
C ASP A 639 -15.94 -4.35 -25.24
N PHE A 640 -15.40 -3.39 -24.47
CA PHE A 640 -14.06 -2.82 -24.57
C PHE A 640 -13.65 -2.37 -25.98
N ASN A 641 -14.62 -2.17 -26.88
CA ASN A 641 -14.36 -1.86 -28.29
C ASN A 641 -13.92 -0.41 -28.52
N ASP A 642 -14.19 0.46 -27.54
CA ASP A 642 -13.72 1.84 -27.49
C ASP A 642 -12.25 1.94 -27.04
N GLY A 643 -11.67 0.84 -26.54
CA GLY A 643 -10.26 0.75 -26.16
C GLY A 643 -9.96 1.22 -24.75
N ASP A 644 -10.98 1.42 -23.91
CA ASP A 644 -10.80 1.77 -22.50
C ASP A 644 -11.72 0.94 -21.59
N HIS A 645 -11.57 1.12 -20.27
CA HIS A 645 -12.44 0.49 -19.27
C HIS A 645 -12.94 1.56 -18.30
N ASN A 646 -13.42 2.68 -18.85
CA ASN A 646 -13.91 3.79 -18.06
C ASN A 646 -15.06 3.36 -17.14
N GLY A 647 -15.01 3.83 -15.90
CA GLY A 647 -16.00 3.47 -14.87
C GLY A 647 -15.67 2.21 -14.07
N TRP A 648 -14.56 1.55 -14.39
CA TRP A 648 -13.99 0.50 -13.57
C TRP A 648 -13.01 1.08 -12.53
N VAL A 649 -12.90 0.43 -11.39
CA VAL A 649 -11.96 0.70 -10.30
C VAL A 649 -11.09 -0.51 -10.09
N GLU A 650 -9.79 -0.30 -10.23
CA GLU A 650 -8.78 -1.31 -10.06
C GLU A 650 -8.35 -1.43 -8.59
N TYR A 651 -8.25 -2.66 -8.10
CA TYR A 651 -7.73 -2.99 -6.79
C TYR A 651 -6.65 -4.03 -6.93
N SER A 652 -5.40 -3.56 -6.93
CA SER A 652 -4.19 -4.36 -7.12
C SER A 652 -4.03 -4.93 -8.54
N GLY A 653 -2.76 -5.18 -8.91
CA GLY A 653 -2.38 -5.64 -10.23
C GLY A 653 -2.39 -4.53 -11.27
N SER A 654 -1.88 -4.86 -12.46
CA SER A 654 -1.92 -4.00 -13.63
C SER A 654 -3.03 -4.47 -14.57
N TRP A 655 -3.86 -3.54 -15.03
CA TRP A 655 -4.96 -3.76 -15.97
C TRP A 655 -4.77 -2.90 -17.21
N MET A 656 -5.16 -3.41 -18.37
CA MET A 656 -5.21 -2.62 -19.60
C MET A 656 -6.30 -3.14 -20.52
N VAL A 657 -6.83 -2.29 -21.37
CA VAL A 657 -7.57 -2.72 -22.54
C VAL A 657 -6.62 -2.76 -23.73
N GLN A 658 -6.46 -3.93 -24.33
CA GLN A 658 -5.59 -4.15 -25.49
C GLN A 658 -6.27 -5.15 -26.41
N ASP A 659 -6.23 -4.93 -27.72
CA ASP A 659 -6.93 -5.78 -28.71
C ASP A 659 -8.45 -5.85 -28.47
N LYS A 660 -9.06 -4.77 -27.95
CA LYS A 660 -10.49 -4.67 -27.62
C LYS A 660 -10.95 -5.68 -26.57
N MET A 661 -10.10 -5.95 -25.59
CA MET A 661 -10.40 -6.81 -24.45
C MET A 661 -9.66 -6.30 -23.22
N LEU A 662 -10.26 -6.43 -22.04
CA LEU A 662 -9.61 -6.14 -20.77
C LEU A 662 -8.63 -7.27 -20.45
N LYS A 663 -7.39 -6.94 -20.07
CA LYS A 663 -6.32 -7.88 -19.73
C LYS A 663 -5.76 -7.60 -18.33
N SER A 664 -5.43 -8.66 -17.58
CA SER A 664 -4.59 -8.59 -16.39
C SER A 664 -3.13 -8.87 -16.75
N LEU A 665 -2.18 -8.05 -16.27
CA LEU A 665 -0.84 -7.93 -16.88
C LEU A 665 0.36 -8.21 -15.98
N ASP A 666 0.19 -8.27 -14.66
CA ASP A 666 1.28 -8.67 -13.75
C ASP A 666 0.71 -9.23 -12.44
N VAL A 667 1.41 -10.21 -11.87
CA VAL A 667 1.13 -10.92 -10.61
C VAL A 667 2.26 -10.76 -9.60
N GLU A 668 3.34 -10.04 -9.95
CA GLU A 668 4.49 -9.83 -9.08
C GLU A 668 4.18 -8.78 -8.01
N GLY A 669 4.24 -9.22 -6.74
CA GLY A 669 4.02 -8.40 -5.56
C GLY A 669 2.65 -8.57 -4.90
N ARG A 670 1.58 -8.90 -5.62
CA ARG A 670 0.21 -9.07 -5.05
C ARG A 670 -0.62 -10.10 -5.84
N GLN A 671 -1.05 -11.17 -5.17
CA GLN A 671 -1.54 -12.39 -5.83
C GLN A 671 -2.99 -12.39 -6.33
N GLY A 672 -3.77 -11.31 -6.18
CA GLY A 672 -5.15 -11.27 -6.66
C GLY A 672 -5.62 -9.88 -7.04
N SER A 673 -5.45 -9.58 -8.33
CA SER A 673 -5.85 -8.36 -8.99
C SER A 673 -7.37 -8.36 -9.15
N LYS A 674 -8.03 -7.21 -8.93
CA LYS A 674 -9.48 -7.06 -9.16
C LYS A 674 -9.76 -5.78 -9.92
N ALA A 675 -10.77 -5.78 -10.80
CA ALA A 675 -11.35 -4.59 -11.39
C ALA A 675 -12.87 -4.64 -11.21
N ILE A 676 -13.48 -3.59 -10.66
CA ILE A 676 -14.89 -3.54 -10.24
C ILE A 676 -15.58 -2.36 -10.90
N VAL A 677 -16.87 -2.46 -11.21
CA VAL A 677 -17.66 -1.34 -11.72
C VAL A 677 -18.54 -0.77 -10.59
N PRO A 678 -18.14 0.34 -9.91
CA PRO A 678 -18.84 0.79 -8.71
C PRO A 678 -20.26 1.27 -8.93
N SER A 679 -20.56 1.69 -10.16
CA SER A 679 -21.90 2.12 -10.57
C SER A 679 -22.89 0.95 -10.68
N THR A 680 -22.45 -0.30 -10.60
CA THR A 680 -23.34 -1.48 -10.65
C THR A 680 -23.81 -1.90 -9.26
N GLN A 681 -25.09 -2.26 -9.13
CA GLN A 681 -25.71 -2.61 -7.86
C GLN A 681 -26.80 -3.68 -8.07
N PHE A 682 -26.40 -4.87 -8.52
CA PHE A 682 -27.31 -5.95 -8.89
C PHE A 682 -27.62 -6.89 -7.72
N SER A 683 -28.90 -7.27 -7.61
CA SER A 683 -29.37 -8.35 -6.72
C SER A 683 -29.56 -9.63 -7.54
N ASP A 684 -30.68 -9.77 -8.25
CA ASP A 684 -30.94 -10.92 -9.13
C ASP A 684 -30.64 -10.54 -10.57
N PHE A 685 -29.76 -11.31 -11.22
CA PHE A 685 -29.29 -11.01 -12.57
C PHE A 685 -28.82 -12.27 -13.30
N THR A 686 -28.67 -12.14 -14.62
CA THR A 686 -27.84 -12.99 -15.45
C THR A 686 -26.63 -12.19 -15.91
N CYS A 687 -25.43 -12.74 -15.77
CA CYS A 687 -24.18 -12.16 -16.24
C CYS A 687 -23.53 -13.11 -17.24
N ASP A 688 -23.32 -12.62 -18.46
CA ASP A 688 -22.60 -13.29 -19.53
C ASP A 688 -21.22 -12.62 -19.69
N VAL A 689 -20.18 -13.42 -19.92
CA VAL A 689 -18.83 -12.93 -20.23
C VAL A 689 -18.08 -13.92 -21.10
N LYS A 690 -17.21 -13.41 -21.98
CA LYS A 690 -16.14 -14.22 -22.57
C LYS A 690 -14.87 -14.03 -21.74
N LEU A 691 -14.22 -15.12 -21.38
CA LEU A 691 -12.93 -15.06 -20.71
C LEU A 691 -11.92 -16.08 -21.25
N LYS A 692 -10.65 -15.70 -21.17
CA LYS A 692 -9.48 -16.52 -21.52
C LYS A 692 -8.51 -16.48 -20.35
N VAL A 693 -8.00 -17.64 -19.93
CA VAL A 693 -7.04 -17.76 -18.80
C VAL A 693 -5.68 -18.27 -19.28
N GLY A 694 -4.62 -17.80 -18.63
CA GLY A 694 -3.23 -18.20 -18.86
C GLY A 694 -2.86 -19.56 -18.26
N GLU A 695 -1.56 -19.79 -18.05
CA GLU A 695 -1.01 -21.08 -17.61
C GLU A 695 -1.20 -21.38 -16.13
N SER A 696 -1.14 -20.35 -15.28
CA SER A 696 -1.17 -20.48 -13.82
C SER A 696 -2.34 -19.73 -13.22
N GLY A 697 -2.76 -20.15 -12.04
CA GLY A 697 -3.81 -19.47 -11.27
C GLY A 697 -5.21 -19.64 -11.87
N ASP A 698 -6.11 -18.72 -11.51
CA ASP A 698 -7.49 -18.70 -11.97
C ASP A 698 -7.97 -17.26 -12.28
N ALA A 699 -8.93 -17.14 -13.19
CA ALA A 699 -9.54 -15.88 -13.56
C ALA A 699 -11.04 -16.02 -13.81
N GLY A 700 -11.81 -14.97 -13.52
CA GLY A 700 -13.26 -15.10 -13.40
C GLY A 700 -14.04 -13.81 -13.16
N LEU A 701 -15.34 -13.98 -12.93
CA LEU A 701 -16.28 -12.92 -12.59
C LEU A 701 -16.41 -12.77 -11.08
N MET A 702 -16.42 -11.51 -10.64
CA MET A 702 -16.88 -11.11 -9.32
C MET A 702 -18.30 -10.58 -9.40
N PHE A 703 -19.14 -10.93 -8.44
CA PHE A 703 -20.51 -10.45 -8.41
C PHE A 703 -21.07 -10.32 -7.00
N ARG A 704 -22.05 -9.43 -6.86
CA ARG A 704 -22.53 -8.94 -5.55
C ARG A 704 -21.37 -8.50 -4.65
N ALA A 705 -20.37 -7.86 -5.26
CA ALA A 705 -19.15 -7.43 -4.59
C ALA A 705 -19.36 -6.12 -3.82
N SER A 706 -18.76 -5.98 -2.65
CA SER A 706 -18.71 -4.80 -1.79
C SER A 706 -17.42 -4.80 -0.97
N ASP A 707 -17.09 -3.68 -0.33
CA ASP A 707 -15.91 -3.55 0.54
C ASP A 707 -14.60 -4.05 -0.13
N VAL A 708 -14.46 -3.78 -1.44
CA VAL A 708 -13.30 -4.24 -2.23
C VAL A 708 -12.08 -3.40 -1.88
N SER A 709 -10.94 -4.04 -1.62
CA SER A 709 -9.68 -3.38 -1.31
C SER A 709 -8.46 -4.16 -1.81
N LEU A 710 -7.26 -3.73 -1.43
CA LEU A 710 -6.00 -4.35 -1.87
C LEU A 710 -5.82 -5.73 -1.22
N GLY A 711 -5.52 -6.73 -2.05
CA GLY A 711 -5.31 -8.12 -1.64
C GLY A 711 -6.29 -9.10 -2.30
N ALA A 712 -5.89 -10.36 -2.47
CA ALA A 712 -6.59 -11.29 -3.35
C ALA A 712 -8.04 -11.56 -2.92
N ASP A 713 -8.25 -11.65 -1.62
CA ASP A 713 -9.52 -12.00 -0.99
C ASP A 713 -10.06 -10.85 -0.15
N ASP A 714 -9.50 -9.65 -0.33
CA ASP A 714 -9.94 -8.46 0.37
C ASP A 714 -11.14 -7.84 -0.37
N PHE A 715 -12.26 -8.58 -0.37
CA PHE A 715 -13.57 -8.13 -0.82
C PHE A 715 -14.68 -8.93 -0.13
N ARG A 716 -15.90 -8.41 -0.14
CA ARG A 716 -17.11 -9.14 0.24
C ARG A 716 -17.92 -9.43 -1.02
N GLY A 717 -18.26 -10.66 -1.33
CA GLY A 717 -19.02 -11.01 -2.53
C GLY A 717 -18.72 -12.41 -3.04
N TYR A 718 -19.24 -12.74 -4.22
CA TYR A 718 -18.98 -14.00 -4.88
C TYR A 718 -17.93 -13.86 -5.98
N TYR A 719 -17.29 -14.99 -6.29
CA TYR A 719 -16.41 -15.11 -7.42
C TYR A 719 -16.61 -16.48 -8.08
N VAL A 720 -16.62 -16.49 -9.41
CA VAL A 720 -16.55 -17.71 -10.19
C VAL A 720 -15.47 -17.59 -11.25
N GLY A 721 -14.51 -18.51 -11.23
CA GLY A 721 -13.38 -18.51 -12.15
C GLY A 721 -13.08 -19.87 -12.75
N ILE A 722 -12.22 -19.85 -13.76
CA ILE A 722 -11.69 -21.05 -14.43
C ILE A 722 -10.17 -21.08 -14.34
N SER A 723 -9.59 -22.28 -14.30
CA SER A 723 -8.14 -22.49 -14.22
C SER A 723 -7.67 -23.56 -15.19
N ALA A 724 -6.69 -23.23 -16.03
CA ALA A 724 -6.01 -24.21 -16.89
C ALA A 724 -5.02 -25.09 -16.10
N GLU A 725 -4.46 -24.55 -15.01
CA GLU A 725 -3.52 -25.26 -14.13
C GLU A 725 -4.21 -26.40 -13.38
N SER A 726 -5.31 -26.10 -12.69
CA SER A 726 -6.05 -27.09 -11.91
C SER A 726 -7.12 -27.83 -12.70
N LYS A 727 -7.44 -27.38 -13.93
CA LYS A 727 -8.51 -27.91 -14.79
C LYS A 727 -9.87 -27.91 -14.09
N GLN A 728 -10.23 -26.78 -13.50
CA GLN A 728 -11.44 -26.61 -12.70
C GLN A 728 -12.19 -25.33 -13.02
N ILE A 729 -13.52 -25.39 -12.83
CA ILE A 729 -14.36 -24.22 -12.55
C ILE A 729 -14.48 -24.13 -11.04
N ILE A 730 -14.25 -22.95 -10.48
CA ILE A 730 -14.27 -22.69 -9.04
C ILE A 730 -15.32 -21.62 -8.77
N LEU A 731 -16.37 -21.98 -8.04
CA LEU A 731 -17.29 -21.03 -7.43
C LEU A 731 -16.90 -20.88 -5.96
N GLY A 732 -16.71 -19.64 -5.54
CA GLY A 732 -16.43 -19.31 -4.15
C GLY A 732 -16.98 -17.95 -3.78
N LYS A 733 -16.71 -17.58 -2.55
CA LYS A 733 -17.07 -16.30 -1.99
C LYS A 733 -15.91 -15.74 -1.20
N SER A 734 -15.92 -14.45 -1.00
CA SER A 734 -15.02 -13.81 -0.08
C SER A 734 -15.77 -12.88 0.85
N ASP A 735 -15.34 -12.80 2.10
CA ASP A 735 -15.79 -11.86 3.12
C ASP A 735 -14.62 -11.08 3.73
N GLY A 736 -13.51 -10.99 2.98
CA GLY A 736 -12.18 -10.66 3.47
C GLY A 736 -11.24 -11.87 3.56
N ARG A 737 -11.73 -13.10 3.33
CA ARG A 737 -10.95 -14.35 3.14
C ARG A 737 -11.60 -15.21 2.06
N TRP A 738 -10.85 -16.09 1.42
CA TRP A 738 -11.36 -16.97 0.37
C TRP A 738 -12.13 -18.17 0.94
N HIS A 739 -13.32 -18.44 0.41
CA HIS A 739 -14.12 -19.63 0.71
C HIS A 739 -14.57 -20.30 -0.59
N MET A 740 -14.17 -21.55 -0.81
CA MET A 740 -14.66 -22.31 -1.96
C MET A 740 -16.06 -22.87 -1.65
N ILE A 741 -17.05 -22.52 -2.47
CA ILE A 741 -18.41 -23.05 -2.37
C ILE A 741 -18.49 -24.40 -3.10
N LYS A 742 -17.99 -24.44 -4.34
CA LYS A 742 -18.04 -25.64 -5.17
C LYS A 742 -16.99 -25.57 -6.27
N SER A 743 -16.38 -26.70 -6.59
CA SER A 743 -15.54 -26.84 -7.77
C SER A 743 -15.95 -28.05 -8.60
N VAL A 744 -15.75 -27.96 -9.91
CA VAL A 744 -16.00 -29.06 -10.86
C VAL A 744 -14.81 -29.16 -11.80
N SER A 745 -14.31 -30.38 -12.00
CA SER A 745 -13.28 -30.65 -12.99
C SER A 745 -13.85 -30.53 -14.40
N THR A 746 -13.16 -29.79 -15.26
CA THR A 746 -13.48 -29.64 -16.68
C THR A 746 -12.19 -29.36 -17.44
N ASP A 747 -12.12 -29.76 -18.71
CA ASP A 747 -10.91 -29.52 -19.50
C ASP A 747 -10.85 -28.03 -19.88
N ILE A 748 -9.98 -27.29 -19.19
CA ILE A 748 -9.67 -25.88 -19.48
C ILE A 748 -8.28 -25.82 -20.11
N GLU A 749 -8.25 -25.49 -21.39
CA GLU A 749 -7.03 -25.20 -22.14
C GLU A 749 -6.60 -23.74 -21.95
N LYS A 750 -5.30 -23.54 -21.69
CA LYS A 750 -4.69 -22.21 -21.64
C LYS A 750 -4.92 -21.47 -22.95
N GLY A 751 -5.26 -20.20 -22.85
CA GLY A 751 -5.35 -19.31 -23.99
C GLY A 751 -6.55 -19.52 -24.94
N LYS A 752 -7.48 -20.42 -24.60
CA LYS A 752 -8.74 -20.60 -25.31
C LYS A 752 -9.83 -19.69 -24.74
N TRP A 753 -10.70 -19.16 -25.60
CA TRP A 753 -11.88 -18.42 -25.18
C TRP A 753 -12.96 -19.36 -24.67
N TYR A 754 -13.55 -19.00 -23.53
CA TYR A 754 -14.72 -19.65 -22.95
C TYR A 754 -15.85 -18.64 -22.77
N HIS A 755 -17.08 -19.07 -23.00
CA HIS A 755 -18.27 -18.30 -22.64
C HIS A 755 -18.75 -18.76 -21.27
N LEU A 756 -18.65 -17.89 -20.26
CA LEU A 756 -19.09 -18.14 -18.90
C LEU A 756 -20.38 -17.35 -18.64
N LYS A 757 -21.40 -18.02 -18.11
CA LYS A 757 -22.66 -17.38 -17.70
C LYS A 757 -22.97 -17.71 -16.25
N VAL A 758 -23.38 -16.69 -15.50
CA VAL A 758 -23.79 -16.79 -14.09
C VAL A 758 -25.23 -16.29 -13.97
N GLU A 759 -26.13 -17.16 -13.54
CA GLU A 759 -27.52 -16.82 -13.23
C GLU A 759 -27.70 -16.81 -11.71
N VAL A 760 -28.16 -15.68 -11.17
CA VAL A 760 -28.40 -15.51 -9.74
C VAL A 760 -29.86 -15.12 -9.50
N THR A 761 -30.54 -15.87 -8.63
CA THR A 761 -31.92 -15.60 -8.21
C THR A 761 -32.08 -15.92 -6.73
N GLY A 762 -32.28 -14.90 -5.89
CA GLY A 762 -32.22 -15.05 -4.44
C GLY A 762 -30.83 -15.53 -4.01
N ALA A 763 -30.77 -16.70 -3.37
CA ALA A 763 -29.53 -17.38 -2.97
C ALA A 763 -29.02 -18.41 -4.00
N GLN A 764 -29.84 -18.73 -5.01
CA GLN A 764 -29.48 -19.72 -6.02
C GLN A 764 -28.47 -19.12 -7.01
N ILE A 765 -27.36 -19.82 -7.21
CA ILE A 765 -26.30 -19.48 -8.17
C ILE A 765 -26.12 -20.65 -9.14
N LYS A 766 -26.28 -20.38 -10.44
CA LYS A 766 -26.04 -21.34 -11.51
C LYS A 766 -24.95 -20.84 -12.45
N VAL A 767 -24.00 -21.72 -12.77
CA VAL A 767 -22.86 -21.41 -13.65
C VAL A 767 -22.89 -22.32 -14.86
N TYR A 768 -22.71 -21.72 -16.03
CA TYR A 768 -22.64 -22.40 -17.33
C TYR A 768 -21.30 -22.07 -18.00
N LEU A 769 -20.76 -23.01 -18.76
CA LEU A 769 -19.52 -22.84 -19.51
C LEU A 769 -19.70 -23.46 -20.90
N ASP A 770 -19.61 -22.63 -21.95
CA ASP A 770 -19.83 -22.89 -23.37
C ASP A 770 -21.23 -23.41 -23.76
N ASP A 771 -21.72 -24.48 -23.11
CA ASP A 771 -23.08 -25.00 -23.30
C ASP A 771 -24.06 -24.30 -22.36
N MET A 772 -24.73 -23.27 -22.85
CA MET A 772 -25.70 -22.46 -22.10
C MET A 772 -26.98 -23.20 -21.70
N ASN A 773 -27.19 -24.43 -22.18
CA ASN A 773 -28.35 -25.27 -21.82
C ASN A 773 -28.06 -26.24 -20.67
N LYS A 774 -26.78 -26.42 -20.30
CA LYS A 774 -26.36 -27.38 -19.29
C LYS A 774 -25.54 -26.72 -18.20
N THR A 775 -26.13 -26.59 -17.02
CA THR A 775 -25.47 -26.07 -15.84
C THR A 775 -24.26 -26.93 -15.45
N LYS A 776 -23.12 -26.29 -15.21
CA LYS A 776 -21.87 -26.91 -14.73
C LYS A 776 -21.76 -26.88 -13.21
N LEU A 777 -22.20 -25.78 -12.59
CA LEU A 777 -22.31 -25.64 -11.14
C LEU A 777 -23.69 -25.12 -10.78
N ASP A 778 -24.31 -25.78 -9.82
CA ASP A 778 -25.57 -25.38 -9.21
C ASP A 778 -25.34 -25.40 -7.70
N ALA A 779 -25.47 -24.25 -7.05
CA ALA A 779 -25.21 -24.05 -5.63
C ALA A 779 -26.12 -22.98 -5.05
N GLU A 780 -26.43 -23.09 -3.76
CA GLU A 780 -27.21 -22.10 -3.02
C GLU A 780 -26.32 -21.49 -1.94
N ASP A 781 -26.26 -20.16 -1.87
CA ASP A 781 -25.50 -19.45 -0.84
C ASP A 781 -26.16 -18.10 -0.53
N HIS A 782 -26.37 -17.83 0.76
CA HIS A 782 -27.14 -16.66 1.25
C HIS A 782 -26.26 -15.48 1.70
N SER A 783 -24.94 -15.56 1.54
CA SER A 783 -23.99 -14.61 2.15
C SER A 783 -24.11 -13.18 1.61
N PHE A 784 -24.41 -13.00 0.32
CA PHE A 784 -24.47 -11.68 -0.31
C PHE A 784 -25.70 -11.57 -1.19
N SER A 785 -26.55 -10.57 -0.94
CA SER A 785 -27.83 -10.39 -1.63
C SER A 785 -27.81 -9.31 -2.73
N LYS A 786 -26.79 -8.44 -2.70
CA LYS A 786 -26.63 -7.33 -3.63
C LYS A 786 -25.19 -6.84 -3.66
N GLY A 787 -24.74 -6.33 -4.81
CA GLY A 787 -23.51 -5.56 -4.89
C GLY A 787 -23.05 -5.32 -6.32
N MET A 788 -21.77 -4.95 -6.45
CA MET A 788 -21.12 -4.60 -7.69
C MET A 788 -20.74 -5.85 -8.51
N ILE A 789 -20.52 -5.62 -9.80
CA ILE A 789 -19.96 -6.57 -10.76
C ILE A 789 -18.49 -6.21 -10.99
N GLY A 790 -17.67 -7.22 -11.25
CA GLY A 790 -16.30 -7.01 -11.66
C GLY A 790 -15.61 -8.29 -12.12
N VAL A 791 -14.30 -8.24 -12.23
CA VAL A 791 -13.44 -9.35 -12.63
C VAL A 791 -12.26 -9.49 -11.66
N ARG A 792 -11.75 -10.72 -11.54
CA ARG A 792 -10.58 -11.03 -10.70
C ARG A 792 -9.67 -12.02 -11.41
N ALA A 793 -8.37 -11.77 -11.30
CA ALA A 793 -7.31 -12.69 -11.68
C ALA A 793 -6.44 -13.01 -10.46
N TYR A 794 -6.44 -14.27 -10.05
CA TYR A 794 -5.61 -14.77 -8.97
C TYR A 794 -4.40 -15.50 -9.55
N ARG A 795 -3.21 -14.90 -9.44
CA ARG A 795 -1.95 -15.41 -10.01
C ARG A 795 -2.04 -15.81 -11.51
N ALA A 796 -2.94 -15.17 -12.24
CA ALA A 796 -3.26 -15.49 -13.63
C ALA A 796 -3.13 -14.26 -14.53
N LEU A 797 -2.57 -14.48 -15.72
CA LEU A 797 -2.84 -13.62 -16.87
C LEU A 797 -4.20 -14.04 -17.43
N ALA A 798 -5.07 -13.09 -17.73
CA ALA A 798 -6.38 -13.36 -18.27
C ALA A 798 -6.89 -12.22 -19.14
N SER A 799 -7.88 -12.52 -19.96
CA SER A 799 -8.56 -11.56 -20.82
C SER A 799 -10.07 -11.72 -20.71
N TRP A 800 -10.80 -10.62 -20.71
CA TRP A 800 -12.27 -10.55 -20.65
C TRP A 800 -12.81 -9.70 -21.80
N ASP A 801 -13.96 -10.10 -22.30
CA ASP A 801 -14.68 -9.41 -23.37
C ASP A 801 -16.19 -9.72 -23.26
N ASP A 802 -17.03 -8.91 -23.90
CA ASP A 802 -18.49 -9.04 -23.96
C ASP A 802 -19.16 -9.29 -22.58
N ILE A 803 -18.91 -8.42 -21.59
CA ILE A 803 -19.57 -8.49 -20.28
C ILE A 803 -20.98 -7.91 -20.40
N HIS A 804 -22.00 -8.73 -20.18
CA HIS A 804 -23.40 -8.31 -20.22
C HIS A 804 -24.14 -8.77 -18.98
N VAL A 805 -24.67 -7.82 -18.21
CA VAL A 805 -25.42 -8.07 -16.99
C VAL A 805 -26.84 -7.54 -17.15
N VAL A 806 -27.83 -8.42 -16.99
CA VAL A 806 -29.25 -8.06 -17.08
C VAL A 806 -29.98 -8.54 -15.84
N LYS A 807 -30.77 -7.66 -15.24
CA LYS A 807 -31.62 -7.98 -14.08
C LYS A 807 -32.67 -9.05 -14.44
N SER A 808 -32.85 -10.05 -13.57
CA SER A 808 -33.65 -11.26 -13.84
C SER A 808 -35.17 -11.06 -13.99
N ASN A 809 -35.71 -9.85 -13.80
CA ASN A 809 -37.17 -9.56 -13.82
C ASN A 809 -37.78 -9.31 -15.22
N LEU A 810 -37.15 -9.75 -16.31
CA LEU A 810 -37.72 -9.66 -17.67
C LEU A 810 -38.24 -11.00 -18.24
N ARG A 811 -38.31 -12.07 -17.42
CA ARG A 811 -38.90 -13.37 -17.82
C ARG A 811 -39.71 -14.05 -16.70
N ALA A 812 -40.73 -13.40 -16.15
CA ALA A 812 -41.80 -14.10 -15.41
C ALA A 812 -42.98 -13.17 -15.09
N GLU A 813 -43.78 -12.82 -16.09
CA GLU A 813 -45.20 -12.56 -15.82
C GLU A 813 -45.94 -13.89 -16.00
N GLU A 814 -46.21 -14.60 -14.91
CA GLU A 814 -47.50 -15.29 -14.71
C GLU A 814 -47.70 -15.73 -13.26
N SER A 815 -48.85 -15.32 -12.73
CA SER A 815 -49.58 -15.79 -11.54
C SER A 815 -49.52 -14.93 -10.27
N ILE A 816 -50.34 -13.88 -10.30
CA ILE A 816 -51.04 -13.34 -9.14
C ILE A 816 -52.09 -14.37 -8.69
N GLN A 817 -52.16 -14.68 -7.39
CA GLN A 817 -53.45 -14.83 -6.71
C GLN A 817 -53.35 -14.54 -5.21
N ASN A 818 -54.11 -13.52 -4.79
CA ASN A 818 -54.36 -13.08 -3.42
C ASN A 818 -54.92 -14.19 -2.52
N LYS A 819 -54.64 -14.08 -1.22
CA LYS A 819 -55.67 -14.17 -0.16
C LYS A 819 -55.17 -13.57 1.15
N GLU A 820 -55.79 -12.44 1.50
CA GLU A 820 -55.88 -11.94 2.88
C GLU A 820 -56.70 -12.93 3.73
N ASN A 821 -56.35 -13.05 5.01
CA ASN A 821 -57.30 -13.16 6.10
C ASN A 821 -56.58 -12.76 7.41
N ASP A 822 -57.19 -11.78 8.08
CA ASP A 822 -56.84 -11.25 9.40
C ASP A 822 -57.33 -12.15 10.54
N ASP A 823 -56.76 -11.85 11.72
CA ASP A 823 -57.20 -12.11 13.09
C ASP A 823 -56.96 -13.48 13.73
N GLU A 824 -55.92 -13.54 14.58
CA GLU A 824 -56.07 -14.03 15.95
C GLU A 824 -55.07 -13.33 16.91
N LYS A 825 -55.59 -12.53 17.84
CA LYS A 825 -54.88 -11.98 19.00
C LYS A 825 -54.93 -12.97 20.17
N PHE A 826 -53.75 -13.23 20.74
CA PHE A 826 -53.38 -13.43 22.16
C PHE A 826 -52.49 -14.67 22.41
N SER A 827 -51.18 -14.43 22.45
CA SER A 827 -50.33 -14.93 23.55
C SER A 827 -49.03 -14.14 23.58
N VAL A 828 -48.74 -13.51 24.71
CA VAL A 828 -47.53 -12.72 24.99
C VAL A 828 -46.30 -13.62 24.88
N ASN A 829 -45.36 -13.30 23.98
CA ASN A 829 -43.96 -13.70 24.08
C ASN A 829 -43.08 -12.63 23.42
N LYS A 830 -42.37 -11.87 24.26
CA LYS A 830 -41.50 -10.76 23.87
C LYS A 830 -40.26 -11.31 23.17
N THR A 831 -40.17 -11.16 21.85
CA THR A 831 -38.98 -11.49 21.07
C THR A 831 -38.01 -10.30 21.05
N PHE A 832 -36.69 -10.56 21.04
CA PHE A 832 -35.54 -9.64 20.93
C PHE A 832 -35.78 -8.21 20.35
N PRO A 833 -36.63 -7.99 19.32
CA PRO A 833 -37.11 -6.67 18.91
C PRO A 833 -37.54 -5.71 20.05
N GLU A 834 -38.25 -6.16 21.09
CA GLU A 834 -38.64 -5.25 22.18
C GLU A 834 -37.46 -4.82 23.07
N LEU A 835 -36.43 -5.67 23.20
CA LEU A 835 -35.19 -5.35 23.90
C LEU A 835 -34.27 -4.41 23.10
N SER A 836 -34.63 -4.11 21.85
CA SER A 836 -33.96 -3.09 21.03
C SER A 836 -34.59 -1.70 21.18
N ASN A 837 -35.72 -1.57 21.89
CA ASN A 837 -36.39 -0.30 22.18
C ASN A 837 -35.67 0.49 23.29
N TYR A 838 -34.39 0.76 23.08
CA TYR A 838 -33.58 1.53 23.99
C TYR A 838 -33.97 3.02 23.91
N PRO A 839 -34.07 3.77 25.03
CA PRO A 839 -34.72 5.08 25.04
C PRO A 839 -33.98 6.19 24.26
N ASP A 840 -32.66 6.11 24.12
CA ASP A 840 -31.81 7.07 23.40
C ASP A 840 -30.64 6.38 22.67
N GLY A 841 -29.73 7.17 22.09
CA GLY A 841 -28.54 6.66 21.41
C GLY A 841 -28.81 6.06 20.03
N ILE A 842 -27.78 5.44 19.47
CA ILE A 842 -27.80 4.78 18.16
C ILE A 842 -27.61 3.28 18.39
N VAL A 843 -28.64 2.51 18.07
CA VAL A 843 -28.66 1.04 18.17
C VAL A 843 -28.04 0.43 16.92
N SER A 844 -27.06 -0.47 17.11
CA SER A 844 -26.41 -1.19 16.02
C SER A 844 -27.33 -2.23 15.37
N PRO A 845 -27.00 -2.76 14.17
CA PRO A 845 -27.47 -4.07 13.75
C PRO A 845 -27.14 -5.17 14.77
N VAL A 846 -27.91 -6.26 14.75
CA VAL A 846 -27.67 -7.44 15.59
C VAL A 846 -26.34 -8.10 15.21
N TYR A 847 -25.45 -8.24 16.19
CA TYR A 847 -24.23 -9.02 16.10
C TYR A 847 -24.47 -10.44 16.63
N ASN A 848 -23.98 -11.46 15.92
CA ASN A 848 -23.96 -12.82 16.42
C ASN A 848 -22.69 -13.04 17.26
N SER A 849 -22.84 -13.18 18.58
CA SER A 849 -21.72 -13.40 19.51
C SER A 849 -21.32 -14.87 19.66
N GLY A 850 -21.87 -15.76 18.84
CA GLY A 850 -21.43 -17.15 18.69
C GLY A 850 -22.18 -18.16 19.55
N PRO A 851 -22.03 -19.46 19.22
CA PRO A 851 -22.67 -20.54 19.94
C PRO A 851 -21.91 -20.93 21.20
N GLY A 852 -22.54 -21.80 21.99
CA GLY A 852 -21.89 -22.53 23.05
C GLY A 852 -21.23 -23.81 22.55
N MET A 853 -21.78 -24.95 22.96
CA MET A 853 -21.26 -26.29 22.65
C MET A 853 -21.67 -26.78 21.26
N ALA A 854 -22.61 -26.10 20.59
CA ALA A 854 -22.92 -26.34 19.19
C ALA A 854 -21.75 -25.94 18.26
N VAL A 855 -21.72 -26.61 17.10
CA VAL A 855 -20.75 -26.34 16.03
C VAL A 855 -21.48 -25.53 14.96
N ASP A 856 -21.14 -24.24 14.85
CA ASP A 856 -21.70 -23.29 13.88
C ASP A 856 -20.82 -23.13 12.63
N GLN A 857 -20.01 -24.14 12.29
CA GLN A 857 -19.13 -24.07 11.12
C GLN A 857 -19.91 -23.98 9.80
N GLU A 858 -20.98 -24.77 9.70
CA GLU A 858 -21.79 -24.91 8.48
C GLU A 858 -22.92 -23.88 8.43
N ALA A 859 -23.50 -23.53 9.59
CA ALA A 859 -24.58 -22.56 9.72
C ALA A 859 -24.73 -22.10 11.17
N VAL A 860 -25.28 -20.90 11.34
CA VAL A 860 -25.74 -20.36 12.63
C VAL A 860 -26.68 -21.36 13.28
N THR A 861 -26.46 -21.64 14.57
CA THR A 861 -27.22 -22.61 15.35
C THR A 861 -28.25 -21.93 16.24
N SER A 862 -29.12 -22.71 16.88
CA SER A 862 -30.03 -22.18 17.90
C SER A 862 -29.31 -21.74 19.18
N GLU A 863 -28.05 -22.16 19.39
CA GLU A 863 -27.24 -21.73 20.54
C GLU A 863 -26.58 -20.37 20.32
N ASP A 864 -26.60 -19.83 19.10
CA ASP A 864 -25.93 -18.57 18.77
C ASP A 864 -26.57 -17.38 19.50
N SER A 865 -25.77 -16.74 20.33
CA SER A 865 -26.17 -15.58 21.13
C SER A 865 -26.20 -14.30 20.29
N LYS A 866 -27.08 -13.37 20.67
CA LYS A 866 -27.35 -12.14 19.90
C LYS A 866 -26.99 -10.93 20.72
N MET A 867 -26.31 -9.96 20.12
CA MET A 867 -25.90 -8.73 20.78
C MET A 867 -26.29 -7.48 19.98
N LEU A 868 -26.61 -6.41 20.71
CA LEU A 868 -26.72 -5.05 20.20
C LEU A 868 -25.75 -4.13 20.95
N VAL A 869 -25.21 -3.14 20.24
CA VAL A 869 -24.46 -2.03 20.82
C VAL A 869 -25.30 -0.76 20.68
N VAL A 870 -25.59 -0.10 21.79
CA VAL A 870 -26.19 1.23 21.82
C VAL A 870 -25.08 2.23 22.10
N SER A 871 -24.82 3.11 21.13
CA SER A 871 -23.80 4.18 21.25
C SER A 871 -24.45 5.53 21.52
N ASN A 872 -23.68 6.48 22.07
CA ASN A 872 -24.17 7.82 22.44
C ASN A 872 -25.32 7.79 23.47
N THR A 873 -25.25 6.85 24.40
CA THR A 873 -26.18 6.73 25.54
C THR A 873 -25.48 7.15 26.83
N SER A 874 -26.27 7.40 27.89
CA SER A 874 -25.79 7.71 29.23
C SER A 874 -26.04 6.56 30.21
N GLN A 875 -25.26 6.50 31.28
CA GLN A 875 -25.47 5.54 32.37
C GLN A 875 -26.84 5.71 33.05
N ALA A 876 -27.37 6.94 33.11
CA ALA A 876 -28.69 7.22 33.65
C ALA A 876 -29.79 6.63 32.76
N THR A 877 -29.66 6.77 31.44
CA THR A 877 -30.58 6.14 30.49
C THR A 877 -30.49 4.61 30.56
N PHE A 878 -29.28 4.06 30.67
CA PHE A 878 -29.07 2.63 30.85
C PHE A 878 -29.74 2.09 32.11
N THR A 879 -29.57 2.76 33.25
CA THR A 879 -30.22 2.38 34.51
C THR A 879 -31.74 2.43 34.40
N SER A 880 -32.28 3.51 33.80
CA SER A 880 -33.73 3.65 33.58
C SER A 880 -34.28 2.56 32.66
N TYR A 881 -33.48 2.16 31.66
CA TYR A 881 -33.82 1.05 30.77
C TYR A 881 -33.86 -0.30 31.53
N ILE A 882 -32.90 -0.56 32.41
CA ILE A 882 -32.92 -1.75 33.28
C ILE A 882 -34.16 -1.75 34.18
N ASP A 883 -34.50 -0.62 34.82
CA ASP A 883 -35.68 -0.51 35.67
C ASP A 883 -36.97 -0.82 34.89
N ALA A 884 -37.10 -0.27 33.68
CA ALA A 884 -38.22 -0.57 32.78
C ALA A 884 -38.29 -2.07 32.42
N LEU A 885 -37.14 -2.73 32.19
CA LEU A 885 -37.11 -4.17 31.92
C LEU A 885 -37.60 -4.99 33.12
N LEU A 886 -37.20 -4.62 34.34
CA LEU A 886 -37.64 -5.26 35.58
C LEU A 886 -39.14 -5.07 35.82
N GLU A 887 -39.66 -3.85 35.64
CA GLU A 887 -41.10 -3.56 35.70
C GLU A 887 -41.90 -4.35 34.65
N SER A 888 -41.28 -4.64 33.51
CA SER A 888 -41.88 -5.41 32.42
C SER A 888 -41.93 -6.93 32.65
N GLY A 889 -41.38 -7.41 33.78
CA GLY A 889 -41.43 -8.81 34.21
C GLY A 889 -40.12 -9.60 34.10
N LEU A 890 -38.98 -8.96 33.75
CA LEU A 890 -37.66 -9.60 33.85
C LEU A 890 -37.23 -9.64 35.33
N THR A 891 -36.57 -10.73 35.74
CA THR A 891 -36.00 -10.85 37.10
C THR A 891 -34.51 -10.62 37.08
N ARG A 892 -33.99 -9.83 38.01
CA ARG A 892 -32.54 -9.62 38.19
C ARG A 892 -31.89 -10.86 38.80
N VAL A 893 -30.91 -11.41 38.11
CA VAL A 893 -30.04 -12.50 38.60
C VAL A 893 -28.83 -11.92 39.34
N SER A 894 -28.15 -10.96 38.73
CA SER A 894 -27.02 -10.26 39.35
C SER A 894 -26.93 -8.81 38.86
N ALA A 895 -26.29 -7.97 39.67
CA ALA A 895 -25.87 -6.63 39.30
C ALA A 895 -24.52 -6.34 39.96
N THR A 896 -23.54 -5.95 39.16
CA THR A 896 -22.18 -5.67 39.60
C THR A 896 -21.71 -4.36 38.98
N ASN A 897 -20.67 -3.77 39.58
CA ASN A 897 -20.00 -2.61 39.05
C ASN A 897 -18.49 -2.75 39.25
N THR A 898 -17.74 -2.25 38.30
CA THR A 898 -16.27 -2.22 38.37
C THR A 898 -15.81 -0.90 37.76
N ASP A 899 -15.12 -0.09 38.55
CA ASP A 899 -14.93 1.33 38.28
C ASP A 899 -16.28 1.99 37.94
N ASP A 900 -16.37 2.67 36.80
CA ASP A 900 -17.56 3.38 36.34
C ASP A 900 -18.46 2.54 35.42
N ASN A 901 -18.14 1.25 35.24
CA ASN A 901 -18.91 0.36 34.38
C ASN A 901 -19.93 -0.42 35.22
N VAL A 902 -21.15 -0.58 34.70
CA VAL A 902 -22.26 -1.27 35.38
C VAL A 902 -22.75 -2.44 34.56
N TYR A 903 -22.98 -3.58 35.21
CA TYR A 903 -23.29 -4.85 34.58
C TYR A 903 -24.51 -5.49 35.25
N TYR A 904 -25.38 -6.08 34.44
CA TYR A 904 -26.61 -6.74 34.87
C TYR A 904 -26.78 -8.07 34.17
N THR A 905 -27.20 -9.08 34.93
CA THR A 905 -27.76 -10.32 34.39
C THR A 905 -29.24 -10.36 34.72
N LEU A 906 -30.09 -10.45 33.70
CA LEU A 906 -31.53 -10.57 33.84
C LEU A 906 -32.01 -11.91 33.27
N LYS A 907 -33.16 -12.38 33.75
CA LYS A 907 -33.81 -13.61 33.29
C LYS A 907 -35.28 -13.34 32.98
N SER A 908 -35.77 -13.90 31.88
CA SER A 908 -37.20 -14.00 31.58
C SER A 908 -37.49 -15.34 30.92
N ASN A 909 -38.46 -16.08 31.47
CA ASN A 909 -38.73 -17.47 31.09
C ASN A 909 -37.42 -18.29 31.08
N ASP A 910 -37.11 -18.92 29.94
CA ASP A 910 -35.91 -19.75 29.72
C ASP A 910 -34.73 -18.98 29.10
N HIS A 911 -34.81 -17.65 28.96
CA HIS A 911 -33.76 -16.83 28.34
C HIS A 911 -32.99 -15.99 29.36
N LEU A 912 -31.67 -15.88 29.13
CA LEU A 912 -30.76 -15.01 29.88
C LEU A 912 -30.38 -13.79 29.06
N TYR A 913 -30.29 -12.65 29.74
CA TYR A 913 -29.91 -11.39 29.15
C TYR A 913 -28.77 -10.76 29.94
N TYR A 914 -27.66 -10.47 29.26
CA TYR A 914 -26.52 -9.77 29.82
C TYR A 914 -26.47 -8.37 29.26
N LEU A 915 -26.56 -7.38 30.15
CA LEU A 915 -26.60 -5.98 29.77
C LEU A 915 -25.54 -5.23 30.55
N TYR A 916 -24.75 -4.41 29.86
CA TYR A 916 -23.77 -3.58 30.55
C TYR A 916 -23.53 -2.26 29.86
N TYR A 917 -23.13 -1.27 30.65
CA TYR A 917 -22.75 0.06 30.19
C TYR A 917 -21.31 0.35 30.52
N THR A 918 -20.58 0.83 29.53
CA THR A 918 -19.18 1.24 29.62
C THR A 918 -19.09 2.76 29.54
N LEU A 919 -18.67 3.41 30.63
CA LEU A 919 -18.65 4.88 30.71
C LEU A 919 -17.66 5.50 29.74
N SER A 920 -16.44 4.96 29.65
CA SER A 920 -15.39 5.51 28.77
C SER A 920 -15.75 5.50 27.28
N LYS A 921 -16.74 4.69 26.90
CA LYS A 921 -17.24 4.59 25.52
C LYS A 921 -18.61 5.24 25.32
N ASN A 922 -19.30 5.65 26.39
CA ASN A 922 -20.72 6.06 26.35
C ASN A 922 -21.59 5.04 25.58
N GLN A 923 -21.40 3.75 25.90
CA GLN A 923 -22.01 2.64 25.18
C GLN A 923 -22.69 1.66 26.14
N ALA A 924 -23.88 1.19 25.76
CA ALA A 924 -24.51 0.02 26.36
C ALA A 924 -24.44 -1.18 25.41
N ARG A 925 -24.29 -2.38 25.96
CA ARG A 925 -24.41 -3.66 25.25
C ARG A 925 -25.59 -4.43 25.81
N ILE A 926 -26.35 -5.05 24.91
CA ILE A 926 -27.54 -5.83 25.22
C ILE A 926 -27.37 -7.18 24.55
N ILE A 927 -27.17 -8.22 25.34
CA ILE A 927 -26.87 -9.57 24.87
C ILE A 927 -28.01 -10.49 25.31
N GLN A 928 -28.61 -11.19 24.36
CA GLN A 928 -29.44 -12.36 24.63
C GLN A 928 -28.54 -13.60 24.51
N ASP A 929 -28.28 -14.23 25.65
CA ASP A 929 -27.49 -15.45 25.71
C ASP A 929 -28.39 -16.67 25.48
N ASN A 930 -28.14 -17.36 24.37
CA ASN A 930 -28.84 -18.58 23.98
C ASN A 930 -28.02 -19.84 24.26
N SER A 931 -26.81 -19.69 24.80
CA SER A 931 -25.84 -20.75 24.93
C SER A 931 -25.74 -21.26 26.38
N THR A 932 -25.74 -20.38 27.39
CA THR A 932 -25.52 -20.77 28.79
C THR A 932 -26.58 -21.74 29.32
N ARG A 933 -26.13 -22.85 29.91
CA ARG A 933 -26.97 -23.96 30.42
C ARG A 933 -27.06 -24.01 31.95
N THR A 934 -26.26 -23.24 32.68
CA THR A 934 -26.31 -23.12 34.15
C THR A 934 -25.88 -21.71 34.56
N LEU A 935 -26.46 -21.17 35.63
CA LEU A 935 -26.04 -19.84 36.10
C LEU A 935 -24.69 -19.92 36.83
N LEU A 936 -23.87 -18.88 36.71
CA LEU A 936 -22.61 -18.76 37.44
C LEU A 936 -22.81 -18.89 38.97
N THR A 937 -23.91 -18.38 39.50
CA THR A 937 -24.29 -18.50 40.93
C THR A 937 -24.60 -19.92 41.37
N GLU A 938 -24.82 -20.84 40.42
CA GLU A 938 -25.12 -22.26 40.68
C GLU A 938 -23.88 -23.15 40.52
N LEU A 939 -22.74 -22.58 40.08
CA LEU A 939 -21.50 -23.32 39.89
C LEU A 939 -20.80 -23.68 41.20
N ASP A 940 -21.07 -23.00 42.32
CA ASP A 940 -20.51 -23.34 43.64
C ASP A 940 -21.59 -23.65 44.67
N SER A 941 -22.34 -24.73 44.41
CA SER A 941 -23.42 -25.19 45.28
C SER A 941 -22.95 -26.07 46.46
N ARG A 942 -21.64 -26.23 46.66
CA ARG A 942 -21.05 -27.14 47.68
C ARG A 942 -20.49 -26.34 48.85
N GLU A 943 -20.51 -26.93 50.04
CA GLU A 943 -19.74 -26.37 51.17
C GLU A 943 -18.26 -26.28 50.80
N GLN A 944 -17.60 -25.20 51.24
CA GLN A 944 -16.19 -24.98 50.96
C GLN A 944 -15.35 -26.07 51.64
N GLY A 945 -14.49 -26.74 50.86
CA GLY A 945 -13.57 -27.74 51.37
C GLY A 945 -12.54 -27.17 52.35
N SER A 946 -11.95 -28.04 53.17
CA SER A 946 -10.94 -27.67 54.18
C SER A 946 -9.50 -27.73 53.68
N GLY A 947 -9.28 -28.03 52.39
CA GLY A 947 -7.96 -28.11 51.77
C GLY A 947 -7.36 -26.73 51.45
N THR A 948 -6.23 -26.75 50.74
CA THR A 948 -5.52 -25.53 50.29
C THR A 948 -5.72 -25.31 48.80
N THR A 949 -5.87 -24.05 48.40
CA THR A 949 -5.87 -23.65 47.00
C THR A 949 -4.43 -23.60 46.46
N GLU A 950 -4.20 -24.18 45.30
CA GLU A 950 -2.87 -24.25 44.67
C GLU A 950 -3.00 -23.92 43.18
N PHE A 951 -2.16 -23.01 42.67
CA PHE A 951 -2.13 -22.66 41.24
C PHE A 951 -0.89 -23.24 40.58
N TYR A 952 -1.01 -23.79 39.37
CA TYR A 952 0.08 -24.43 38.66
C TYR A 952 0.22 -23.90 37.23
N LEU A 953 1.42 -23.44 36.89
CA LEU A 953 1.88 -23.29 35.52
C LEU A 953 2.42 -24.64 35.05
N TYR A 954 1.60 -25.42 34.35
CA TYR A 954 1.95 -26.80 33.98
C TYR A 954 2.92 -26.84 32.79
N SER A 955 3.90 -27.74 32.87
CA SER A 955 4.92 -27.92 31.85
C SER A 955 4.44 -28.82 30.71
N LEU A 956 3.92 -28.22 29.65
CA LEU A 956 3.74 -28.88 28.35
C LEU A 956 5.10 -29.20 27.71
N ASP A 957 5.11 -30.03 26.66
CA ASP A 957 6.32 -30.30 25.90
C ASP A 957 6.62 -29.15 24.91
N TYR A 958 7.40 -28.17 25.37
CA TYR A 958 7.96 -27.12 24.52
C TYR A 958 9.34 -27.51 23.96
N THR A 959 9.74 -28.77 24.17
CA THR A 959 10.93 -29.36 23.54
C THR A 959 10.50 -30.19 22.34
N HIS A 960 11.49 -30.65 21.56
CA HIS A 960 11.42 -31.25 20.23
C HIS A 960 10.60 -32.56 20.08
N GLY A 961 9.43 -32.70 20.73
CA GLY A 961 8.43 -33.75 20.54
C GLY A 961 8.89 -35.17 20.90
N GLU A 962 8.15 -35.87 21.73
CA GLU A 962 8.43 -37.29 22.07
C GLU A 962 8.18 -38.29 20.90
N GLY A 963 7.86 -37.82 19.69
CA GLY A 963 7.82 -38.69 18.51
C GLY A 963 7.65 -37.95 17.17
N GLN A 964 8.75 -37.72 16.42
CA GLN A 964 8.86 -37.94 14.97
C GLN A 964 10.27 -37.63 14.40
N THR A 965 10.50 -38.12 13.17
CA THR A 965 11.76 -38.68 12.65
C THR A 965 12.52 -37.82 11.63
N ASN A 966 12.35 -36.49 11.59
CA ASN A 966 13.10 -35.67 10.62
C ASN A 966 13.55 -34.29 11.12
N LYS A 967 14.76 -33.88 10.73
CA LYS A 967 15.48 -32.71 11.24
C LYS A 967 15.06 -31.35 10.62
N ASP A 968 14.20 -31.36 9.60
CA ASP A 968 13.80 -30.14 8.88
C ASP A 968 12.42 -29.58 9.31
N ASP A 969 11.63 -30.34 10.09
CA ASP A 969 10.40 -29.87 10.76
C ASP A 969 10.65 -29.43 12.22
N TYR A 970 11.93 -29.37 12.59
CA TYR A 970 12.50 -29.32 13.93
C TYR A 970 12.25 -28.01 14.72
N TRP A 971 11.63 -27.00 14.11
CA TRP A 971 11.58 -25.62 14.65
C TRP A 971 10.17 -25.08 14.99
N LYS A 972 9.14 -25.91 15.10
CA LYS A 972 7.73 -25.44 14.95
C LYS A 972 6.77 -25.61 16.16
N ILE A 973 7.23 -25.81 17.40
CA ILE A 973 6.31 -25.80 18.57
C ILE A 973 6.92 -25.00 19.71
N ASP A 974 6.52 -23.74 19.78
CA ASP A 974 6.97 -22.73 20.73
C ASP A 974 5.82 -22.06 21.51
N CYS A 975 4.58 -22.52 21.26
CA CYS A 975 3.32 -22.02 21.82
C CYS A 975 2.51 -23.12 22.53
N GLY A 976 1.41 -22.73 23.20
CA GLY A 976 0.52 -23.59 23.99
C GLY A 976 0.45 -23.23 25.48
N THR A 977 -0.73 -23.32 26.09
CA THR A 977 -0.97 -23.00 27.52
C THR A 977 -1.77 -24.11 28.19
N LEU A 978 -1.36 -24.46 29.42
CA LEU A 978 -2.17 -25.24 30.36
C LEU A 978 -1.88 -24.77 31.79
N LEU A 979 -2.89 -24.23 32.45
CA LEU A 979 -2.83 -23.83 33.86
C LEU A 979 -3.83 -24.67 34.67
N ILE A 980 -3.47 -24.99 35.91
CA ILE A 980 -4.28 -25.85 36.76
C ILE A 980 -4.45 -25.17 38.12
N ILE A 981 -5.68 -25.02 38.58
CA ILE A 981 -6.00 -24.56 39.92
C ILE A 981 -6.60 -25.73 40.67
N LYS A 982 -5.94 -26.17 41.74
CA LYS A 982 -6.54 -27.09 42.70
C LYS A 982 -7.36 -26.29 43.70
N LEU A 983 -8.62 -26.68 43.85
CA LEU A 983 -9.59 -26.09 44.75
C LEU A 983 -9.57 -26.77 46.12
N LYS A 984 -10.19 -26.15 47.14
CA LYS A 984 -10.11 -26.61 48.54
C LYS A 984 -10.80 -27.95 48.81
N ASP A 985 -11.69 -28.40 47.94
CA ASP A 985 -12.29 -29.75 47.98
C ASP A 985 -11.49 -30.80 47.21
N ASN A 986 -10.27 -30.45 46.77
CA ASN A 986 -9.38 -31.24 45.89
C ASN A 986 -9.92 -31.47 44.47
N SER A 987 -10.96 -30.75 44.04
CA SER A 987 -11.33 -30.69 42.62
C SER A 987 -10.41 -29.72 41.85
N LEU A 988 -10.42 -29.80 40.52
CA LEU A 988 -9.55 -28.99 39.65
C LEU A 988 -10.34 -27.99 38.82
N PHE A 989 -9.78 -26.81 38.61
CA PHE A 989 -10.19 -25.87 37.57
C PHE A 989 -9.05 -25.74 36.56
N LEU A 990 -9.33 -26.05 35.29
CA LEU A 990 -8.34 -26.07 34.22
C LEU A 990 -8.48 -24.82 33.36
N VAL A 991 -7.36 -24.28 32.87
CA VAL A 991 -7.30 -23.19 31.90
C VAL A 991 -6.54 -23.67 30.68
N ASP A 992 -7.21 -23.64 29.53
CA ASP A 992 -6.72 -24.12 28.23
C ASP A 992 -6.27 -25.61 28.30
N ALA A 993 -5.59 -26.09 27.27
CA ALA A 993 -5.26 -27.51 27.11
C ALA A 993 -3.90 -27.78 26.44
N GLY A 994 -3.39 -26.91 25.59
CA GLY A 994 -2.21 -27.16 24.77
C GLY A 994 -2.53 -27.71 23.36
N HIS A 995 -1.50 -27.78 22.53
CA HIS A 995 -1.54 -28.09 21.09
C HIS A 995 -1.55 -29.60 20.78
N GLU A 996 -1.92 -30.00 19.55
CA GLU A 996 -1.94 -31.43 19.17
C GLU A 996 -0.57 -32.09 19.31
N ARG A 997 0.48 -31.34 19.01
CA ARG A 997 1.86 -31.85 19.06
C ARG A 997 2.40 -31.99 20.49
N GLN A 998 1.75 -31.38 21.47
CA GLN A 998 2.05 -31.54 22.90
C GLN A 998 1.27 -32.71 23.54
N SER A 999 0.42 -33.40 22.75
CA SER A 999 -0.54 -34.39 23.23
C SER A 999 -0.05 -35.84 23.07
N SER A 1000 1.24 -36.09 23.26
CA SER A 1000 1.81 -37.46 23.20
C SER A 1000 1.18 -38.37 24.25
N ASP A 1001 1.20 -39.69 24.03
CA ASP A 1001 0.71 -40.66 25.03
C ASP A 1001 1.40 -40.53 26.40
N ALA A 1002 2.69 -40.17 26.39
CA ALA A 1002 3.47 -39.93 27.59
C ALA A 1002 3.12 -38.59 28.24
N ALA A 1003 2.85 -37.54 27.46
CA ALA A 1003 2.37 -36.25 27.94
C ALA A 1003 1.00 -36.38 28.61
N LEU A 1004 0.04 -37.06 27.97
CA LEU A 1004 -1.29 -37.31 28.53
C LEU A 1004 -1.22 -38.12 29.84
N LYS A 1005 -0.38 -39.16 29.87
CA LYS A 1005 -0.14 -39.94 31.10
C LYS A 1005 0.55 -39.11 32.18
N GLY A 1006 1.50 -38.26 31.80
CA GLY A 1006 2.20 -37.33 32.68
C GLY A 1006 1.23 -36.34 33.34
N LEU A 1007 0.30 -35.79 32.56
CA LEU A 1007 -0.76 -34.90 33.04
C LEU A 1007 -1.71 -35.63 34.00
N MET A 1008 -2.19 -36.83 33.64
CA MET A 1008 -3.04 -37.63 34.54
C MET A 1008 -2.35 -37.95 35.86
N ASN A 1009 -1.09 -38.40 35.83
CA ASN A 1009 -0.31 -38.69 37.04
C ASN A 1009 -0.13 -37.44 37.90
N PHE A 1010 0.08 -36.28 37.27
CA PHE A 1010 0.18 -35.02 37.98
C PHE A 1010 -1.15 -34.63 38.64
N MET A 1011 -2.27 -34.78 37.93
CA MET A 1011 -3.60 -34.50 38.50
C MET A 1011 -3.92 -35.45 39.68
N TYR A 1012 -3.59 -36.74 39.59
CA TYR A 1012 -3.69 -37.66 40.75
C TYR A 1012 -2.84 -37.20 41.93
N GLN A 1013 -1.58 -36.82 41.65
CA GLN A 1013 -0.64 -36.36 42.67
C GLN A 1013 -1.16 -35.12 43.42
N ILE A 1014 -1.63 -34.09 42.70
CA ILE A 1014 -2.05 -32.84 43.36
C ILE A 1014 -3.39 -32.99 44.08
N THR A 1015 -4.30 -33.81 43.57
CA THR A 1015 -5.61 -34.06 44.20
C THR A 1015 -5.55 -35.08 45.34
N GLY A 1016 -4.46 -35.84 45.45
CA GLY A 1016 -4.30 -36.90 46.45
C GLY A 1016 -5.14 -38.16 46.16
N GLN A 1017 -5.61 -38.30 44.92
CA GLN A 1017 -6.44 -39.41 44.45
C GLN A 1017 -5.55 -40.58 43.97
N GLU A 1018 -6.00 -41.82 44.16
CA GLU A 1018 -5.27 -43.01 43.70
C GLU A 1018 -5.41 -43.18 42.17
N GLU A 1019 -4.37 -43.69 41.49
CA GLU A 1019 -4.42 -43.95 40.05
C GLU A 1019 -5.61 -44.88 39.70
N GLY A 1020 -6.43 -44.46 38.74
CA GLY A 1020 -7.66 -45.17 38.36
C GLY A 1020 -8.93 -44.71 39.08
N SER A 1021 -8.82 -43.88 40.12
CA SER A 1021 -9.97 -43.18 40.71
C SER A 1021 -10.41 -41.99 39.86
N THR A 1022 -11.60 -41.44 40.14
CA THR A 1022 -12.17 -40.33 39.38
C THR A 1022 -11.58 -38.99 39.81
N ILE A 1023 -11.05 -38.23 38.85
CA ILE A 1023 -10.61 -36.83 39.05
C ILE A 1023 -11.78 -35.91 38.67
N ASN A 1024 -12.17 -35.03 39.60
CA ASN A 1024 -13.23 -34.05 39.36
C ASN A 1024 -12.65 -32.73 38.82
N ILE A 1025 -13.02 -32.39 37.60
CA ILE A 1025 -12.75 -31.09 36.96
C ILE A 1025 -14.01 -30.24 37.15
N ARG A 1026 -13.95 -29.31 38.11
CA ARG A 1026 -15.07 -28.44 38.50
C ARG A 1026 -15.43 -27.44 37.40
N GLY A 1027 -14.42 -26.92 36.72
CA GLY A 1027 -14.56 -26.05 35.57
C GLY A 1027 -13.36 -26.17 34.63
N TRP A 1028 -13.61 -26.15 33.33
CA TRP A 1028 -12.58 -26.06 32.31
C TRP A 1028 -12.81 -24.79 31.48
N PHE A 1029 -11.97 -23.79 31.69
CA PHE A 1029 -12.02 -22.52 31.00
C PHE A 1029 -11.12 -22.55 29.77
N TYR A 1030 -11.63 -22.08 28.63
CA TYR A 1030 -10.85 -21.88 27.42
C TYR A 1030 -10.82 -20.39 27.07
N SER A 1031 -9.63 -19.83 26.95
CA SER A 1031 -9.42 -18.40 26.71
C SER A 1031 -9.95 -17.95 25.36
N HIS A 1032 -9.65 -18.71 24.29
CA HIS A 1032 -10.16 -18.53 22.94
C HIS A 1032 -10.08 -19.82 22.11
N ALA A 1033 -10.81 -19.86 21.00
CA ALA A 1033 -10.93 -21.00 20.08
C ALA A 1033 -9.73 -21.16 19.10
N HIS A 1034 -8.53 -21.34 19.64
CA HIS A 1034 -7.31 -21.61 18.88
C HIS A 1034 -6.66 -22.94 19.29
N GLY A 1035 -6.04 -23.64 18.34
CA GLY A 1035 -5.65 -25.06 18.49
C GLY A 1035 -4.69 -25.36 19.64
N ASP A 1036 -3.71 -24.50 19.85
CA ASP A 1036 -2.74 -24.58 20.97
C ASP A 1036 -3.33 -24.23 22.34
N HIS A 1037 -4.59 -23.82 22.41
CA HIS A 1037 -5.34 -23.62 23.65
C HIS A 1037 -6.39 -24.70 23.90
N VAL A 1038 -6.87 -25.40 22.88
CA VAL A 1038 -8.05 -26.28 23.00
C VAL A 1038 -7.83 -27.73 22.57
N TYR A 1039 -6.83 -28.02 21.74
CA TYR A 1039 -6.76 -29.30 21.03
C TYR A 1039 -6.54 -30.49 21.95
N MET A 1040 -5.60 -30.41 22.91
CA MET A 1040 -5.25 -31.54 23.79
C MET A 1040 -6.44 -32.09 24.58
N THR A 1041 -7.53 -31.32 24.75
CA THR A 1041 -8.77 -31.81 25.35
C THR A 1041 -9.28 -33.07 24.64
N TYR A 1042 -9.24 -33.13 23.31
CA TYR A 1042 -9.73 -34.29 22.58
C TYR A 1042 -9.01 -35.59 22.94
N PRO A 1043 -7.68 -35.72 22.74
CA PRO A 1043 -7.00 -36.98 23.03
C PRO A 1043 -6.97 -37.30 24.54
N LEU A 1044 -7.03 -36.28 25.43
CA LEU A 1044 -7.17 -36.52 26.87
C LEU A 1044 -8.51 -37.19 27.19
N LEU A 1045 -9.62 -36.64 26.69
CA LEU A 1045 -10.95 -37.18 26.97
C LEU A 1045 -11.16 -38.52 26.26
N GLU A 1046 -10.70 -38.66 25.01
CA GLU A 1046 -10.76 -39.93 24.27
C GLU A 1046 -10.15 -41.08 25.09
N LYS A 1047 -9.00 -40.83 25.72
CA LYS A 1047 -8.26 -41.84 26.48
C LYS A 1047 -8.72 -42.01 27.93
N TYR A 1048 -9.08 -40.93 28.62
CA TYR A 1048 -9.27 -40.92 30.08
C TYR A 1048 -10.69 -40.56 30.56
N HIS A 1049 -11.68 -40.39 29.68
CA HIS A 1049 -13.05 -40.02 30.08
C HIS A 1049 -13.66 -40.89 31.20
N LYS A 1050 -13.29 -42.18 31.32
CA LYS A 1050 -13.82 -43.07 32.37
C LYS A 1050 -13.34 -42.74 33.78
N VAL A 1051 -12.24 -42.00 33.91
CA VAL A 1051 -11.63 -41.62 35.19
C VAL A 1051 -11.58 -40.09 35.37
N LEU A 1052 -12.23 -39.36 34.48
CA LEU A 1052 -12.43 -37.92 34.57
C LEU A 1052 -13.92 -37.65 34.77
N ASN A 1053 -14.24 -36.62 35.57
CA ASN A 1053 -15.58 -36.06 35.67
C ASN A 1053 -15.48 -34.56 35.35
N VAL A 1054 -15.92 -34.16 34.16
CA VAL A 1054 -15.95 -32.75 33.74
C VAL A 1054 -17.33 -32.17 34.06
N GLU A 1055 -17.40 -31.36 35.12
CA GLU A 1055 -18.67 -30.84 35.62
C GLU A 1055 -19.15 -29.60 34.83
N SER A 1056 -18.23 -28.73 34.43
CA SER A 1056 -18.55 -27.57 33.62
C SER A 1056 -17.43 -27.13 32.69
N VAL A 1057 -17.79 -26.49 31.57
CA VAL A 1057 -16.87 -25.80 30.67
C VAL A 1057 -17.33 -24.37 30.44
N LEU A 1058 -16.36 -23.46 30.34
CA LEU A 1058 -16.60 -22.02 30.26
C LEU A 1058 -15.77 -21.42 29.12
N PHE A 1059 -16.42 -20.67 28.23
CA PHE A 1059 -15.72 -19.89 27.19
C PHE A 1059 -16.66 -18.89 26.54
N ASN A 1060 -16.11 -17.83 25.95
CA ASN A 1060 -16.85 -16.91 25.09
C ASN A 1060 -16.20 -16.81 23.71
N PHE A 1061 -16.54 -17.78 22.87
CA PHE A 1061 -16.09 -17.79 21.49
C PHE A 1061 -17.07 -17.01 20.60
N PRO A 1062 -16.57 -16.13 19.72
CA PRO A 1062 -17.40 -15.47 18.71
C PRO A 1062 -17.97 -16.49 17.72
N SER A 1063 -18.99 -16.15 16.94
CA SER A 1063 -19.47 -17.05 15.90
C SER A 1063 -18.38 -17.32 14.87
N TYR A 1064 -18.33 -18.54 14.34
CA TYR A 1064 -17.53 -18.89 13.17
C TYR A 1064 -17.78 -17.91 12.01
N HIS A 1065 -19.01 -17.42 11.89
CA HIS A 1065 -19.47 -16.53 10.82
C HIS A 1065 -19.20 -15.04 11.05
N THR A 1066 -18.78 -14.62 12.26
CA THR A 1066 -18.55 -13.20 12.58
C THR A 1066 -17.09 -12.81 12.73
N MET A 1067 -16.19 -13.79 12.83
CA MET A 1067 -14.75 -13.57 12.81
C MET A 1067 -14.15 -13.83 11.44
N ARG A 1068 -13.22 -12.97 11.03
CA ARG A 1068 -12.41 -13.20 9.84
C ARG A 1068 -11.67 -14.53 10.03
N GLY A 1069 -12.04 -15.52 9.21
CA GLY A 1069 -11.54 -16.90 9.03
C GLY A 1069 -11.53 -17.87 10.20
N GLY A 1070 -12.59 -17.83 11.00
CA GLY A 1070 -13.13 -19.00 11.68
C GLY A 1070 -12.31 -19.57 12.84
N TYR A 1071 -12.83 -20.63 13.43
CA TYR A 1071 -12.14 -21.40 14.46
C TYR A 1071 -11.05 -22.28 13.86
N ASP A 1072 -10.01 -22.53 14.64
CA ASP A 1072 -9.09 -23.64 14.36
C ASP A 1072 -9.83 -25.00 14.43
N ALA A 1073 -9.37 -25.97 13.64
CA ALA A 1073 -9.95 -27.31 13.59
C ALA A 1073 -10.01 -27.98 14.97
N GLY A 1074 -9.02 -27.72 15.83
CA GLY A 1074 -8.97 -28.22 17.21
C GLY A 1074 -10.17 -27.83 18.05
N THR A 1075 -10.77 -26.67 17.82
CA THR A 1075 -11.96 -26.21 18.55
C THR A 1075 -13.16 -27.12 18.30
N PHE A 1076 -13.38 -27.53 17.05
CA PHE A 1076 -14.49 -28.43 16.71
C PHE A 1076 -14.29 -29.82 17.31
N VAL A 1077 -13.04 -30.30 17.29
CA VAL A 1077 -12.69 -31.60 17.86
C VAL A 1077 -12.86 -31.58 19.39
N MET A 1078 -12.49 -30.50 20.07
CA MET A 1078 -12.72 -30.29 21.50
C MET A 1078 -14.21 -30.27 21.84
N LYS A 1079 -15.04 -29.47 21.14
CA LYS A 1079 -16.50 -29.44 21.37
C LYS A 1079 -17.13 -30.82 21.15
N LYS A 1080 -16.72 -31.52 20.09
CA LYS A 1080 -17.17 -32.88 19.79
C LYS A 1080 -16.79 -33.87 20.89
N ALA A 1081 -15.55 -33.83 21.39
CA ALA A 1081 -15.07 -34.70 22.45
C ALA A 1081 -15.88 -34.52 23.74
N ILE A 1082 -16.09 -33.28 24.17
CA ILE A 1082 -16.88 -32.97 25.37
C ILE A 1082 -18.33 -33.45 25.20
N ASN A 1083 -19.00 -33.11 24.09
CA ASN A 1083 -20.37 -33.55 23.84
C ASN A 1083 -20.51 -35.08 23.77
N THR A 1084 -19.45 -35.79 23.32
CA THR A 1084 -19.46 -37.26 23.20
C THR A 1084 -19.26 -37.93 24.54
N TYR A 1085 -18.27 -37.49 25.32
CA TYR A 1085 -17.87 -38.16 26.56
C TYR A 1085 -18.54 -37.61 27.82
N PHE A 1086 -18.98 -36.36 27.79
CA PHE A 1086 -19.65 -35.65 28.90
C PHE A 1086 -20.87 -34.85 28.38
N PRO A 1087 -21.90 -35.51 27.83
CA PRO A 1087 -23.08 -34.83 27.28
C PRO A 1087 -23.86 -33.99 28.31
N ASP A 1088 -23.76 -34.36 29.59
CA ASP A 1088 -24.39 -33.64 30.72
C ASP A 1088 -23.50 -32.53 31.30
N CYS A 1089 -22.34 -32.26 30.69
CA CYS A 1089 -21.45 -31.19 31.12
C CYS A 1089 -22.15 -29.83 31.02
N LYS A 1090 -22.06 -29.05 32.11
CA LYS A 1090 -22.66 -27.72 32.15
C LYS A 1090 -21.83 -26.75 31.32
N TYR A 1091 -22.48 -25.92 30.51
CA TYR A 1091 -21.79 -24.90 29.72
C TYR A 1091 -22.19 -23.49 30.18
N VAL A 1092 -21.21 -22.60 30.28
CA VAL A 1092 -21.41 -21.16 30.54
C VAL A 1092 -20.68 -20.31 29.52
N LYS A 1093 -21.41 -19.40 28.87
CA LYS A 1093 -20.85 -18.34 28.04
C LYS A 1093 -20.47 -17.16 28.94
N LEU A 1094 -19.17 -16.90 29.08
CA LEU A 1094 -18.66 -15.85 29.97
C LEU A 1094 -18.82 -14.47 29.33
N HIS A 1095 -19.44 -13.51 30.00
CA HIS A 1095 -19.62 -12.14 29.49
C HIS A 1095 -18.87 -11.13 30.36
N THR A 1096 -18.40 -10.04 29.75
CA THR A 1096 -17.64 -9.00 30.46
C THR A 1096 -18.40 -8.45 31.66
N GLY A 1097 -17.70 -8.33 32.79
CA GLY A 1097 -18.23 -7.88 34.08
C GLY A 1097 -18.92 -8.94 34.93
N GLN A 1098 -19.04 -10.18 34.43
CA GLN A 1098 -19.47 -11.31 35.25
C GLN A 1098 -18.43 -11.66 36.32
N GLN A 1099 -18.92 -12.07 37.48
CA GLN A 1099 -18.12 -12.51 38.62
C GLN A 1099 -18.68 -13.83 39.17
N PHE A 1100 -17.81 -14.74 39.56
CA PHE A 1100 -18.21 -16.00 40.22
C PHE A 1100 -17.09 -16.52 41.12
N SER A 1101 -17.45 -17.41 42.04
CA SER A 1101 -16.48 -18.04 42.95
C SER A 1101 -16.60 -19.55 42.85
N LEU A 1102 -15.48 -20.27 43.06
CA LEU A 1102 -15.45 -21.72 43.22
C LEU A 1102 -14.54 -22.07 44.40
N GLN A 1103 -15.10 -22.66 45.46
CA GLN A 1103 -14.37 -23.11 46.64
C GLN A 1103 -13.51 -22.01 47.30
N GLY A 1104 -13.97 -20.76 47.19
CA GLY A 1104 -13.28 -19.56 47.68
C GLY A 1104 -12.15 -19.04 46.81
N VAL A 1105 -12.13 -19.40 45.52
CA VAL A 1105 -11.38 -18.70 44.47
C VAL A 1105 -12.36 -17.85 43.69
N ASP A 1106 -12.10 -16.54 43.60
CA ASP A 1106 -12.96 -15.59 42.90
C ASP A 1106 -12.44 -15.36 41.47
N PHE A 1107 -13.37 -15.20 40.53
CA PHE A 1107 -13.11 -15.02 39.11
C PHE A 1107 -13.86 -13.80 38.60
N ASP A 1108 -13.16 -12.89 37.91
CA ASP A 1108 -13.75 -11.72 37.24
C ASP A 1108 -13.47 -11.76 35.74
N VAL A 1109 -14.52 -11.66 34.92
CA VAL A 1109 -14.40 -11.58 33.46
C VAL A 1109 -14.16 -10.12 33.07
N LEU A 1110 -12.92 -9.77 32.73
CA LEU A 1110 -12.53 -8.39 32.45
C LEU A 1110 -12.74 -7.99 31.00
N PHE A 1111 -12.62 -8.92 30.05
CA PHE A 1111 -12.82 -8.63 28.64
C PHE A 1111 -13.27 -9.88 27.91
N THR A 1112 -14.14 -9.69 26.93
CA THR A 1112 -14.55 -10.69 25.96
C THR A 1112 -14.54 -10.05 24.57
N HIS A 1113 -14.56 -10.88 23.52
CA HIS A 1113 -14.58 -10.38 22.14
C HIS A 1113 -15.76 -9.41 21.85
N GLU A 1114 -16.83 -9.49 22.63
CA GLU A 1114 -18.03 -8.65 22.53
C GLU A 1114 -17.73 -7.16 22.78
N ASP A 1115 -16.70 -6.85 23.57
CA ASP A 1115 -16.24 -5.47 23.79
C ASP A 1115 -15.56 -4.85 22.56
N GLY A 1116 -15.11 -5.70 21.63
CA GLY A 1116 -14.55 -5.34 20.33
C GLY A 1116 -15.61 -5.06 19.26
N VAL A 1117 -16.91 -5.21 19.56
CA VAL A 1117 -17.97 -4.90 18.59
C VAL A 1117 -18.28 -3.41 18.61
N ASN A 1118 -18.28 -2.80 17.42
CA ASN A 1118 -18.54 -1.37 17.24
C ASN A 1118 -20.04 -1.05 17.09
N ASN A 1119 -20.36 0.24 16.99
CA ASN A 1119 -21.74 0.72 16.84
C ASN A 1119 -22.43 0.35 15.52
N LYS A 1120 -21.72 -0.28 14.57
CA LYS A 1120 -22.28 -0.86 13.34
C LYS A 1120 -22.56 -2.36 13.47
N GLY A 1121 -22.41 -2.95 14.66
CA GLY A 1121 -22.66 -4.37 14.90
C GLY A 1121 -21.60 -5.26 14.24
N LYS A 1122 -20.40 -4.73 14.01
CA LYS A 1122 -19.26 -5.45 13.45
C LYS A 1122 -18.16 -5.58 14.48
N ASN A 1123 -17.55 -6.76 14.56
CA ASN A 1123 -16.37 -6.99 15.39
C ASN A 1123 -15.15 -6.30 14.77
N THR A 1124 -14.40 -5.53 15.56
CA THR A 1124 -13.17 -4.84 15.13
C THR A 1124 -11.91 -5.67 15.35
N ILE A 1125 -12.02 -6.84 15.97
CA ILE A 1125 -10.91 -7.76 16.22
C ILE A 1125 -10.56 -8.48 14.90
N GLY A 1126 -9.38 -8.18 14.34
CA GLY A 1126 -8.94 -8.70 13.04
C GLY A 1126 -8.15 -10.03 13.09
N ASN A 1127 -7.65 -10.40 14.27
CA ASN A 1127 -6.92 -11.64 14.53
C ASN A 1127 -7.62 -12.45 15.63
N PHE A 1128 -7.68 -13.77 15.46
CA PHE A 1128 -8.43 -14.64 16.35
C PHE A 1128 -7.85 -14.69 17.78
N ASN A 1129 -6.54 -14.60 17.92
CA ASN A 1129 -5.83 -14.56 19.21
C ASN A 1129 -6.32 -13.43 20.13
N ASP A 1130 -6.65 -12.28 19.54
CA ASP A 1130 -7.14 -11.09 20.25
C ASP A 1130 -8.64 -11.19 20.63
N THR A 1131 -9.28 -12.35 20.38
CA THR A 1131 -10.61 -12.69 20.94
C THR A 1131 -10.54 -13.30 22.34
N SER A 1132 -9.33 -13.46 22.88
CA SER A 1132 -9.05 -13.99 24.21
C SER A 1132 -9.93 -13.36 25.28
N THR A 1133 -10.68 -14.21 25.99
CA THR A 1133 -11.38 -13.80 27.20
C THR A 1133 -10.35 -13.56 28.29
N ILE A 1134 -10.29 -12.33 28.81
CA ILE A 1134 -9.34 -11.97 29.87
C ILE A 1134 -10.01 -12.21 31.22
N LEU A 1135 -9.39 -13.05 32.03
CA LEU A 1135 -9.91 -13.48 33.32
C LEU A 1135 -8.97 -13.03 34.43
N SER A 1136 -9.53 -12.42 35.48
CA SER A 1136 -8.85 -12.25 36.76
C SER A 1136 -9.22 -13.39 37.68
N VAL A 1137 -8.23 -13.94 38.37
CA VAL A 1137 -8.38 -15.00 39.38
C VAL A 1137 -7.83 -14.49 40.70
N THR A 1138 -8.66 -14.46 41.73
CA THR A 1138 -8.24 -14.09 43.08
C THR A 1138 -8.29 -15.32 44.00
N MET A 1139 -7.13 -15.71 44.52
CA MET A 1139 -7.00 -16.81 45.49
C MET A 1139 -6.31 -16.31 46.75
N ASP A 1140 -6.90 -16.58 47.92
CA ASP A 1140 -6.37 -16.19 49.23
C ASP A 1140 -5.89 -14.71 49.30
N GLY A 1141 -6.64 -13.81 48.63
CA GLY A 1141 -6.38 -12.37 48.58
C GLY A 1141 -5.32 -11.93 47.58
N LYS A 1142 -4.82 -12.81 46.70
CA LYS A 1142 -3.84 -12.49 45.65
C LYS A 1142 -4.42 -12.65 44.27
N LYS A 1143 -4.14 -11.66 43.39
CA LYS A 1143 -4.75 -11.54 42.07
C LYS A 1143 -3.81 -11.98 40.94
N ILE A 1144 -4.31 -12.85 40.06
CA ILE A 1144 -3.64 -13.33 38.85
C ILE A 1144 -4.48 -12.92 37.64
N VAL A 1145 -3.89 -12.23 36.66
CA VAL A 1145 -4.57 -11.90 35.40
C VAL A 1145 -4.10 -12.81 34.28
N LEU A 1146 -5.06 -13.44 33.60
CA LEU A 1146 -4.87 -14.33 32.47
C LEU A 1146 -5.24 -13.58 31.18
N LEU A 1147 -4.23 -13.26 30.37
CA LEU A 1147 -4.39 -12.47 29.15
C LEU A 1147 -4.76 -13.32 27.92
N GLY A 1148 -4.58 -14.64 27.98
CA GLY A 1148 -4.62 -15.50 26.80
C GLY A 1148 -3.62 -15.00 25.77
N ASP A 1149 -4.12 -14.72 24.56
CA ASP A 1149 -3.35 -14.21 23.43
C ASP A 1149 -3.77 -12.80 22.98
N THR A 1150 -4.28 -12.01 23.94
CA THR A 1150 -4.69 -10.61 23.73
C THR A 1150 -3.66 -9.77 22.97
N ASP A 1151 -4.09 -8.95 22.03
CA ASP A 1151 -3.23 -8.06 21.25
C ASP A 1151 -3.77 -6.61 21.32
N GLY A 1152 -3.60 -5.83 20.24
CA GLY A 1152 -3.88 -4.41 20.22
C GLY A 1152 -5.32 -4.01 20.58
N VAL A 1153 -6.34 -4.74 20.13
CA VAL A 1153 -7.75 -4.39 20.39
C VAL A 1153 -8.13 -4.73 21.82
N GLY A 1154 -7.81 -5.93 22.31
CA GLY A 1154 -8.07 -6.29 23.70
C GLY A 1154 -7.31 -5.40 24.68
N GLN A 1155 -6.05 -5.06 24.40
CA GLN A 1155 -5.27 -4.07 25.17
C GLN A 1155 -5.98 -2.72 25.24
N ALA A 1156 -6.38 -2.17 24.08
CA ALA A 1156 -7.00 -0.85 24.04
C ALA A 1156 -8.32 -0.83 24.83
N ASN A 1157 -9.11 -1.90 24.74
CA ASN A 1157 -10.35 -2.03 25.50
C ASN A 1157 -10.09 -2.11 27.00
N MET A 1158 -9.15 -2.96 27.44
CA MET A 1158 -8.78 -3.08 28.85
C MET A 1158 -8.33 -1.74 29.46
N LEU A 1159 -7.46 -1.01 28.76
CA LEU A 1159 -6.95 0.29 29.22
C LEU A 1159 -8.01 1.40 29.22
N ASN A 1160 -9.00 1.30 28.34
CA ASN A 1160 -10.11 2.24 28.30
C ASN A 1160 -11.19 1.92 29.34
N MET A 1161 -11.41 0.64 29.65
CA MET A 1161 -12.51 0.22 30.52
C MET A 1161 -12.14 0.29 32.00
N TYR A 1162 -10.88 0.06 32.35
CA TYR A 1162 -10.48 -0.08 33.74
C TYR A 1162 -9.35 0.85 34.13
N SER A 1163 -9.42 1.35 35.36
CA SER A 1163 -8.37 2.10 36.01
C SER A 1163 -7.14 1.22 36.26
N THR A 1164 -5.98 1.84 36.40
CA THR A 1164 -4.74 1.12 36.76
C THR A 1164 -4.84 0.43 38.11
N GLU A 1165 -5.64 0.94 39.05
CA GLU A 1165 -5.84 0.29 40.36
C GLU A 1165 -6.66 -1.00 40.21
N THR A 1166 -7.67 -1.00 39.35
CA THR A 1166 -8.45 -2.20 39.03
C THR A 1166 -7.61 -3.24 38.28
N LEU A 1167 -6.75 -2.82 37.35
CA LEU A 1167 -5.88 -3.74 36.60
C LEU A 1167 -4.70 -4.27 37.41
N LYS A 1168 -4.31 -3.56 38.48
CA LYS A 1168 -3.17 -3.93 39.32
C LYS A 1168 -3.32 -5.35 39.85
N SER A 1169 -2.30 -6.18 39.64
CA SER A 1169 -2.33 -7.59 40.00
C SER A 1169 -1.00 -8.05 40.59
N ASP A 1170 -1.02 -9.16 41.35
CA ASP A 1170 0.19 -9.75 41.93
C ASP A 1170 0.92 -10.65 40.93
N CYS A 1171 0.19 -11.21 39.96
CA CYS A 1171 0.72 -12.06 38.92
C CYS A 1171 0.01 -11.85 37.56
N VAL A 1172 0.73 -12.03 36.45
CA VAL A 1172 0.15 -11.96 35.10
C VAL A 1172 0.71 -13.08 34.20
N GLN A 1173 -0.16 -13.72 33.43
CA GLN A 1173 0.26 -14.59 32.31
C GLN A 1173 0.56 -13.75 31.07
N THR A 1174 1.71 -13.99 30.43
CA THR A 1174 2.13 -13.19 29.28
C THR A 1174 1.30 -13.49 28.04
N SER A 1175 0.81 -12.44 27.40
CA SER A 1175 -0.01 -12.57 26.20
C SER A 1175 0.70 -13.34 25.07
N HIS A 1176 0.01 -14.31 24.48
CA HIS A 1176 0.43 -15.11 23.34
C HIS A 1176 1.78 -15.76 23.63
N HIS A 1177 1.91 -16.39 24.79
CA HIS A 1177 3.16 -17.00 25.30
C HIS A 1177 4.39 -16.04 25.23
N GLY A 1178 4.17 -14.72 25.22
CA GLY A 1178 5.22 -13.70 25.09
C GLY A 1178 5.43 -13.14 23.66
N TYR A 1179 4.62 -13.54 22.68
CA TYR A 1179 4.68 -13.07 21.29
C TYR A 1179 3.95 -11.76 21.03
N ASN A 1180 3.00 -11.33 21.85
CA ASN A 1180 2.27 -10.08 21.60
C ASN A 1180 2.87 -8.91 22.39
N ASN A 1181 2.94 -7.75 21.76
CA ASN A 1181 3.45 -6.54 22.41
C ASN A 1181 2.31 -5.77 23.07
N VAL A 1182 1.97 -6.18 24.29
CA VAL A 1182 0.97 -5.48 25.13
C VAL A 1182 1.62 -4.69 26.27
N THR A 1183 2.76 -4.03 25.99
CA THR A 1183 3.53 -3.27 26.99
C THR A 1183 2.71 -2.23 27.75
N PRO A 1184 1.87 -1.40 27.11
CA PRO A 1184 0.96 -0.51 27.83
C PRO A 1184 0.06 -1.23 28.85
N LEU A 1185 -0.46 -2.41 28.52
CA LEU A 1185 -1.28 -3.20 29.44
C LEU A 1185 -0.46 -3.77 30.60
N TYR A 1186 0.75 -4.29 30.34
CA TYR A 1186 1.65 -4.74 31.42
C TYR A 1186 1.97 -3.61 32.40
N ASN A 1187 2.19 -2.39 31.90
CA ASN A 1187 2.45 -1.21 32.72
C ASN A 1187 1.24 -0.78 33.57
N ALA A 1188 0.02 -1.10 33.14
CA ALA A 1188 -1.19 -0.88 33.94
C ALA A 1188 -1.39 -1.99 34.98
N ILE A 1189 -1.11 -3.25 34.63
CA ILE A 1189 -1.24 -4.41 35.51
C ILE A 1189 -0.18 -4.42 36.62
N LYS A 1190 1.05 -3.96 36.34
CA LYS A 1190 2.14 -3.84 37.33
C LYS A 1190 2.36 -5.09 38.18
N ALA A 1191 2.32 -6.27 37.55
CA ALA A 1191 2.52 -7.53 38.25
C ALA A 1191 4.01 -7.80 38.53
N PRO A 1192 4.42 -8.05 39.79
CA PRO A 1192 5.79 -8.43 40.12
C PRO A 1192 6.13 -9.87 39.69
N LEU A 1193 5.15 -10.75 39.51
CA LEU A 1193 5.34 -12.12 39.04
C LEU A 1193 4.75 -12.31 37.63
N VAL A 1194 5.55 -12.80 36.69
CA VAL A 1194 5.14 -12.96 35.28
C VAL A 1194 5.27 -14.43 34.86
N LEU A 1195 4.18 -15.00 34.33
CA LEU A 1195 4.12 -16.39 33.87
C LEU A 1195 4.29 -16.44 32.35
N PHE A 1196 5.39 -17.04 31.89
CA PHE A 1196 5.64 -17.38 30.49
C PHE A 1196 5.22 -18.83 30.26
N CYS A 1197 4.18 -19.03 29.46
CA CYS A 1197 3.65 -20.34 29.08
C CYS A 1197 4.50 -21.01 27.98
N ASN A 1198 5.83 -20.94 28.07
CA ASN A 1198 6.79 -21.62 27.20
C ASN A 1198 8.18 -21.70 27.87
N SER A 1199 9.21 -22.10 27.11
CA SER A 1199 10.60 -22.16 27.60
C SER A 1199 11.24 -20.77 27.68
N LYS A 1200 12.25 -20.62 28.55
CA LYS A 1200 13.03 -19.38 28.66
C LYS A 1200 13.74 -19.00 27.35
N GLU A 1201 14.13 -19.99 26.56
CA GLU A 1201 14.79 -19.80 25.26
C GLU A 1201 13.78 -19.21 24.27
N ASN A 1202 12.61 -19.85 24.11
CA ASN A 1202 11.55 -19.37 23.22
C ASN A 1202 11.06 -17.97 23.64
N ALA A 1203 10.83 -17.75 24.94
CA ALA A 1203 10.42 -16.45 25.45
C ALA A 1203 11.39 -15.29 25.08
N LYS A 1204 12.68 -15.59 24.87
CA LYS A 1204 13.71 -14.59 24.57
C LYS A 1204 14.02 -14.44 23.09
N ASP A 1205 14.07 -15.54 22.35
CA ASP A 1205 14.47 -15.56 20.93
C ASP A 1205 13.39 -15.02 20.00
N ASN A 1206 12.12 -15.15 20.38
CA ASN A 1206 10.99 -14.76 19.53
C ASN A 1206 10.87 -13.24 19.29
N ASN A 1207 11.19 -12.41 20.29
CA ASN A 1207 11.40 -10.96 20.14
C ASN A 1207 11.85 -10.32 21.47
N LEU A 1208 13.11 -9.88 21.56
CA LEU A 1208 13.66 -9.28 22.78
C LEU A 1208 12.86 -8.06 23.28
N ASN A 1209 12.27 -7.27 22.38
CA ASN A 1209 11.49 -6.08 22.77
C ASN A 1209 10.18 -6.45 23.48
N LYS A 1210 9.55 -7.57 23.12
CA LYS A 1210 8.26 -8.01 23.69
C LYS A 1210 8.45 -8.65 25.07
N TYR A 1211 9.49 -9.48 25.20
CA TYR A 1211 9.98 -9.98 26.47
C TYR A 1211 10.27 -8.83 27.44
N ASN A 1212 11.02 -7.83 26.97
CA ASN A 1212 11.37 -6.65 27.78
C ASN A 1212 10.13 -5.84 28.19
N GLY A 1213 9.08 -5.79 27.38
CA GLY A 1213 7.83 -5.12 27.70
C GLY A 1213 7.18 -5.63 28.99
N ALA A 1214 7.09 -6.95 29.16
CA ALA A 1214 6.57 -7.57 30.38
C ALA A 1214 7.55 -7.42 31.56
N MET A 1215 8.84 -7.61 31.31
CA MET A 1215 9.86 -7.58 32.37
C MET A 1215 10.10 -6.20 32.96
N ASN A 1216 9.92 -5.14 32.17
CA ASN A 1216 10.21 -3.76 32.58
C ASN A 1216 9.01 -3.03 33.19
N ALA A 1217 7.83 -3.67 33.23
CA ALA A 1217 6.63 -3.05 33.79
C ALA A 1217 6.76 -2.74 35.29
N VAL A 1218 7.53 -3.54 36.04
CA VAL A 1218 7.87 -3.31 37.45
C VAL A 1218 9.37 -3.55 37.65
N SER A 1219 9.98 -2.82 38.59
CA SER A 1219 11.35 -3.11 39.02
C SER A 1219 11.40 -4.46 39.74
N ASN A 1220 12.36 -5.32 39.37
CA ASN A 1220 12.55 -6.67 39.95
C ASN A 1220 11.44 -7.68 39.63
N THR A 1221 10.81 -7.58 38.46
CA THR A 1221 9.89 -8.60 37.94
C THR A 1221 10.53 -10.00 37.95
N ILE A 1222 9.80 -10.99 38.44
CA ILE A 1222 10.23 -12.39 38.51
C ILE A 1222 9.54 -13.17 37.39
N PRO A 1223 10.28 -13.71 36.40
CA PRO A 1223 9.70 -14.54 35.36
C PRO A 1223 9.70 -16.02 35.78
N LEU A 1224 8.55 -16.69 35.61
CA LEU A 1224 8.42 -18.14 35.68
C LEU A 1224 8.16 -18.69 34.28
N PHE A 1225 8.89 -19.72 33.87
CA PHE A 1225 8.78 -20.33 32.54
C PHE A 1225 8.19 -21.74 32.69
N ALA A 1226 7.22 -22.11 31.88
CA ALA A 1226 6.59 -23.42 31.93
C ALA A 1226 7.54 -24.58 31.56
N ASP A 1227 8.71 -24.30 30.98
CA ASP A 1227 9.76 -25.30 30.68
C ASP A 1227 11.12 -24.84 31.22
N PRO A 1228 11.89 -25.70 31.93
CA PRO A 1228 11.72 -27.15 32.09
C PRO A 1228 10.84 -27.62 33.26
N ASN A 1229 10.24 -26.74 34.06
CA ASN A 1229 9.53 -27.13 35.28
C ASN A 1229 8.06 -26.73 35.27
N THR A 1230 7.23 -27.52 35.95
CA THR A 1230 5.92 -27.06 36.41
C THR A 1230 6.11 -26.18 37.64
N TYR A 1231 5.48 -25.02 37.71
CA TYR A 1231 5.58 -24.13 38.87
C TYR A 1231 4.29 -24.14 39.67
N LYS A 1232 4.40 -24.42 40.96
CA LYS A 1232 3.33 -24.30 41.95
C LYS A 1232 3.39 -22.93 42.62
N LEU A 1233 2.25 -22.26 42.71
CA LEU A 1233 2.03 -21.01 43.43
C LEU A 1233 1.05 -21.26 44.57
N THR A 1234 1.43 -20.87 45.78
CA THR A 1234 0.55 -20.85 46.97
C THR A 1234 0.70 -19.53 47.71
N VAL A 1235 -0.34 -19.11 48.43
CA VAL A 1235 -0.25 -17.90 49.27
C VAL A 1235 0.20 -18.31 50.67
N VAL A 1236 1.35 -17.79 51.09
CA VAL A 1236 1.91 -18.02 52.43
C VAL A 1236 2.24 -16.66 53.05
N ASN A 1237 1.67 -16.38 54.23
CA ASN A 1237 1.80 -15.09 54.91
C ASN A 1237 1.39 -13.89 54.03
N GLY A 1238 0.38 -14.06 53.17
CA GLY A 1238 -0.12 -13.00 52.30
C GLY A 1238 0.81 -12.67 51.13
N GLU A 1239 1.72 -13.56 50.71
CA GLU A 1239 2.55 -13.41 49.51
C GLU A 1239 2.57 -14.70 48.68
N PHE A 1240 2.79 -14.59 47.37
CA PHE A 1240 2.98 -15.75 46.51
C PHE A 1240 4.31 -16.45 46.81
N LYS A 1241 4.24 -17.73 47.17
CA LYS A 1241 5.38 -18.65 47.25
C LYS A 1241 5.39 -19.55 46.03
N THR A 1242 6.53 -19.61 45.35
CA THR A 1242 6.74 -20.44 44.16
C THR A 1242 7.56 -21.69 44.49
N GLU A 1243 7.16 -22.83 43.94
CA GLU A 1243 7.87 -24.11 44.05
C GLU A 1243 8.00 -24.73 42.65
N ALA A 1244 9.24 -25.03 42.24
CA ALA A 1244 9.50 -25.70 40.98
C ALA A 1244 9.37 -27.23 41.14
N ILE A 1245 8.51 -27.84 40.35
CA ILE A 1245 8.27 -29.27 40.29
C ILE A 1245 8.84 -29.78 38.95
N PRO A 1246 9.74 -30.78 38.96
CA PRO A 1246 10.25 -31.37 37.73
C PRO A 1246 9.12 -31.84 36.83
N ASN A 1247 9.26 -31.62 35.52
CA ASN A 1247 8.25 -32.05 34.56
C ASN A 1247 8.16 -33.59 34.48
N TYR A 1248 7.14 -34.10 33.78
CA TYR A 1248 6.95 -35.55 33.64
C TYR A 1248 8.09 -36.23 32.87
N ARG A 1249 8.79 -35.49 32.01
CA ARG A 1249 9.89 -35.96 31.15
C ARG A 1249 11.17 -36.27 31.96
N ASP A 1250 11.39 -35.61 33.10
CA ASP A 1250 12.54 -35.86 33.97
C ASP A 1250 12.51 -37.23 34.67
N LYS A 1251 11.33 -37.82 34.88
CA LYS A 1251 11.20 -39.19 35.43
C LYS A 1251 11.56 -40.28 34.39
N ILE A 1252 11.41 -39.99 33.10
CA ILE A 1252 11.72 -40.91 31.99
C ILE A 1252 13.25 -40.97 31.76
N LYS A 1253 13.97 -39.86 31.93
CA LYS A 1253 15.44 -39.83 31.82
C LYS A 1253 16.17 -40.65 32.90
N LYS A 1254 15.58 -40.85 34.08
CA LYS A 1254 16.17 -41.66 35.17
C LYS A 1254 15.96 -43.17 35.03
N THR A 1255 15.01 -43.61 34.20
CA THR A 1255 14.78 -45.04 33.93
C THR A 1255 15.54 -45.54 32.70
N ALA A 1256 15.91 -44.66 31.76
CA ALA A 1256 16.75 -44.99 30.61
C ALA A 1256 18.24 -45.23 30.95
N SER A 1257 18.72 -44.82 32.13
CA SER A 1257 20.12 -45.04 32.54
C SER A 1257 20.37 -46.40 33.22
N SER A 1258 19.39 -47.31 33.27
CA SER A 1258 19.52 -48.61 33.96
C SER A 1258 19.43 -49.84 33.04
N THR A 1259 19.41 -49.68 31.73
CA THR A 1259 19.50 -50.81 30.79
C THR A 1259 20.42 -50.48 29.61
N ASN A 1260 21.70 -50.83 29.76
CA ASN A 1260 22.62 -51.14 28.66
C ASN A 1260 22.63 -52.67 28.49
N PRO A 1261 22.90 -53.23 27.29
CA PRO A 1261 23.89 -52.76 26.33
C PRO A 1261 23.35 -52.22 25.00
#